data_AF-U5KRS3-F1
#
_entry.id   AF-U5KRS3-F1
#
_cell.length_a   1.000
_cell.length_b   1.000
_cell.length_c   1.000
_cell.angle_alpha   90.00
_cell.angle_beta   90.00
_cell.angle_gamma   90.00
#
_symmetry.space_group_name_H-M   'P 1'
#
loop_
_entity.id
_entity.type
_entity.pdbx_description
1 polymer ?
#
loop_
_entity_poly.entity_id
_entity_poly.type
_entity_poly.pdbx_seq_one_letter_code
_entity_poly.pdbx_strand_id
1 'polypeptide(L)'
;MKQNSNDEYEILDSKGMHDPYKKFPIHHTSSPSFDFKMGRQKEIDTLSLIPEEISPLFNPAAIITAAKVLFNIGSKIASGKRFLDSVLAILWPEAAAQSKWEEFIALAEQLIQEKIAEYARGAAIAKLIGLKDVMMVYEGAFADWEKNQTDPQKQEAVRNEFRNANDIIVAAMPEFAIKNYEIQLLTVYAEAANLHLTLLRDASIYGLQWGMGQSEVDRHYTAQMSRTQTYTDYCVSWYDIGLEKAKKLKANIYDRDQYPWIGAGPPPGYPMSIFQTTEDWNLFNNFRRDMTLQVLDLVAYWPTYDVKKYPISTQVQLTRDIYTNIWGIDNTSVDKIEAQFVRPPHLVTHLDALDFYVDYNLHFNGSENIMGERKVYNYTSEREIESPISGKQTQNKKTLTVRGNPANTIRCWHYVEASILDFPGRLRIGNVVSGWGGAWSTAEIPDNHISWITTTFPTPSLVIKGMRAVGFSWMSNTVDPTNTVAPGRITQIPAVKARDIGPGGRVIKGPGTTGGDLVELNAALTTGISLNISSPQNEVYTMRIRYASRGNGQLRLTTYQYSGYAPRIVNFNATDSSGSLKFNSFNYLTIGNVAADPTALPRFVFDLYSGSPIIIDKIEFLPRGIILEEAEANQDLEKARKAVNALFTNDAKDNLKLNMTDYAIDQAANLVECLSDEFCDQEKMILLDQVKFAKRLSQARNLLNYGDFESPDWSGENGWKTSPHVHVASDNPIFKGRYLHMPGANQPQMSDTVYPTYLYQKVDESKLKSYTRYHVRGFVGNSKDLALLVERYGKEVHVEMDVPNDIRYTLPMNECGGFDRCGHSSYQAGTDSHTCTCKDPAQMDAACQCKDKSKRTASGVYTNVYAGSDMMYLDGYHAHTSCGCKDPHVFSFHIDTGCVDVEENAGLLFALKIASTDGVANIDNLEIIEGQPLTGEALARVKKREHKWKEERKQKRCKTKEAVEATLTAINALFTNKQYNRLKFETLFPHILHADELVKRIPYVYHPFLRGAYPEVPGMNYDIFQQLSALVARARGLYDMRNLVQNGTFSAGIGNWQVTDGVTTRLEGNTSVLVLREWSDKALQHLRIDAERGYVLRVTARKEGNGDGYVVIHDCDNQQEKVTFTACDSSTMGASTGTQATVIPATNCPPCHSGTWGEEMTLPVTMLSGYVTKTAEIFPDTDRIRVEIGETEGTFKVESVELICMEHMEDHMYDMAGNLEEEMQGLGIESSHAVTYEMCFSWDIQCPMEASIPPIVPPTTMYDMAGNVEEEIRYL
;
A
#
# COMPACT_ATOMS: atom_id res chain seq x y z
N MET A 1 -53.99 -73.79 -35.62
CA MET A 1 -55.28 -74.51 -35.35
C MET A 1 -54.95 -75.67 -34.42
N LYS A 2 -55.49 -75.66 -33.19
CA LYS A 2 -56.66 -76.46 -32.73
C LYS A 2 -56.41 -77.98 -32.58
N GLN A 3 -56.11 -78.36 -31.32
CA GLN A 3 -56.87 -79.30 -30.47
C GLN A 3 -57.25 -80.73 -30.94
N ASN A 4 -56.94 -81.67 -30.04
CA ASN A 4 -57.79 -82.79 -29.55
C ASN A 4 -58.00 -84.01 -30.49
N SER A 5 -58.21 -85.26 -29.99
CA SER A 5 -58.39 -85.77 -28.61
C SER A 5 -58.15 -87.30 -28.48
N ASN A 6 -57.73 -87.73 -27.27
CA ASN A 6 -58.08 -88.98 -26.53
C ASN A 6 -57.78 -90.39 -27.12
N ASP A 7 -57.60 -91.47 -26.33
CA ASP A 7 -57.64 -91.62 -24.85
C ASP A 7 -56.30 -92.22 -24.28
N GLU A 8 -56.11 -93.35 -23.56
CA GLU A 8 -56.98 -94.39 -22.96
C GLU A 8 -56.34 -95.09 -21.71
N TYR A 9 -57.06 -95.09 -20.58
CA TYR A 9 -57.11 -95.96 -19.37
C TYR A 9 -55.96 -96.90 -18.85
N GLU A 10 -55.49 -96.62 -17.61
CA GLU A 10 -55.45 -97.46 -16.36
C GLU A 10 -54.70 -96.62 -15.27
N ILE A 11 -55.25 -96.14 -14.13
CA ILE A 11 -55.81 -96.80 -12.92
C ILE A 11 -54.75 -97.71 -12.23
N LEU A 12 -54.32 -97.55 -10.96
CA LEU A 12 -54.78 -96.77 -9.79
C LEU A 12 -53.73 -95.71 -9.37
N ASP A 13 -53.97 -94.43 -9.07
CA ASP A 13 -55.15 -93.58 -8.86
C ASP A 13 -55.72 -93.41 -7.43
N SER A 14 -55.23 -92.37 -6.73
CA SER A 14 -56.05 -91.33 -6.08
C SER A 14 -55.15 -90.12 -5.76
N LYS A 15 -55.03 -89.08 -6.62
CA LYS A 15 -55.94 -87.92 -6.77
C LYS A 15 -56.42 -87.31 -5.44
N GLY A 16 -56.23 -86.01 -5.16
CA GLY A 16 -55.49 -84.96 -5.86
C GLY A 16 -56.19 -83.58 -5.81
N MET A 17 -55.64 -82.63 -6.57
CA MET A 17 -56.25 -81.33 -6.93
C MET A 17 -56.25 -80.19 -5.87
N HIS A 18 -56.34 -78.95 -6.37
CA HIS A 18 -56.23 -77.64 -5.70
C HIS A 18 -56.82 -77.47 -4.29
N ASP A 19 -56.16 -76.63 -3.47
CA ASP A 19 -56.81 -75.90 -2.37
C ASP A 19 -56.84 -74.37 -2.64
N PRO A 20 -58.02 -73.83 -2.97
CA PRO A 20 -58.35 -72.43 -2.85
C PRO A 20 -59.31 -72.20 -1.66
N TYR A 21 -58.77 -71.78 -0.52
CA TYR A 21 -59.49 -71.41 0.72
C TYR A 21 -60.40 -72.50 1.34
N LYS A 22 -59.91 -73.22 2.37
CA LYS A 22 -60.53 -73.21 3.72
C LYS A 22 -59.70 -73.91 4.82
N LYS A 23 -59.61 -73.21 5.96
CA LYS A 23 -59.94 -73.61 7.37
C LYS A 23 -59.73 -75.08 7.79
N PHE A 24 -59.34 -75.36 9.03
CA PHE A 24 -60.22 -75.45 10.24
C PHE A 24 -59.39 -75.99 11.43
N PRO A 25 -59.91 -76.10 12.67
CA PRO A 25 -61.01 -75.38 13.32
C PRO A 25 -60.60 -74.72 14.66
N ILE A 26 -61.51 -73.96 15.27
CA ILE A 26 -61.52 -73.77 16.73
C ILE A 26 -62.56 -74.74 17.30
N HIS A 27 -62.21 -75.56 18.30
CA HIS A 27 -63.20 -76.05 19.25
C HIS A 27 -62.57 -76.38 20.62
N HIS A 28 -63.36 -76.19 21.68
CA HIS A 28 -62.88 -76.22 23.07
C HIS A 28 -62.71 -77.64 23.63
N THR A 29 -61.66 -77.83 24.43
CA THR A 29 -61.70 -78.67 25.64
C THR A 29 -61.14 -77.90 26.83
N SER A 30 -61.74 -78.11 28.00
CA SER A 30 -61.46 -77.47 29.29
C SER A 30 -60.01 -77.61 29.78
N SER A 31 -59.57 -76.64 30.58
CA SER A 31 -58.34 -76.71 31.39
C SER A 31 -58.27 -77.97 32.26
N PRO A 32 -57.04 -78.47 32.52
CA PRO A 32 -56.65 -78.65 33.91
C PRO A 32 -55.22 -78.19 34.25
N SER A 33 -55.14 -77.43 35.34
CA SER A 33 -54.07 -77.34 36.36
C SER A 33 -52.67 -77.97 36.17
N PHE A 34 -51.65 -77.12 36.38
CA PHE A 34 -50.47 -77.27 37.27
C PHE A 34 -49.45 -78.43 37.13
N ASP A 35 -48.18 -78.02 37.26
CA ASP A 35 -46.99 -78.77 37.73
C ASP A 35 -46.48 -79.98 36.90
N PHE A 36 -45.17 -80.21 36.75
CA PHE A 36 -44.16 -80.18 37.82
C PHE A 36 -42.68 -79.99 37.37
N LYS A 37 -41.89 -79.40 38.29
CA LYS A 37 -40.47 -79.68 38.64
C LYS A 37 -39.33 -79.38 37.65
N MET A 38 -38.23 -78.93 38.26
CA MET A 38 -36.90 -78.75 37.66
C MET A 38 -36.24 -80.09 37.28
N GLY A 39 -35.72 -80.17 36.05
CA GLY A 39 -34.63 -81.09 35.69
C GLY A 39 -33.28 -80.37 35.77
N ARG A 40 -32.21 -81.07 36.12
CA ARG A 40 -30.86 -80.46 36.26
C ARG A 40 -30.10 -80.45 34.93
N GLN A 41 -29.56 -79.28 34.62
CA GLN A 41 -28.21 -79.06 34.07
C GLN A 41 -27.73 -80.06 33.00
N LYS A 42 -28.06 -79.78 31.73
CA LYS A 42 -27.29 -80.27 30.57
C LYS A 42 -27.18 -79.20 29.50
N GLU A 43 -25.95 -79.05 29.01
CA GLU A 43 -25.49 -78.42 27.75
C GLU A 43 -26.51 -77.56 26.97
N ILE A 44 -26.34 -76.22 27.01
CA ILE A 44 -26.91 -75.29 26.02
C ILE A 44 -25.98 -75.26 24.79
N ASP A 45 -25.78 -76.42 24.15
CA ASP A 45 -25.01 -76.58 22.91
C ASP A 45 -25.93 -76.60 21.67
N THR A 46 -26.92 -75.70 21.66
CA THR A 46 -27.81 -75.42 20.52
C THR A 46 -27.77 -73.95 20.09
N LEU A 47 -26.67 -73.25 20.41
CA LEU A 47 -26.34 -71.91 19.88
C LEU A 47 -25.74 -71.93 18.46
N SER A 48 -26.03 -72.98 17.68
CA SER A 48 -25.53 -73.18 16.30
C SER A 48 -26.40 -72.54 15.22
N LEU A 49 -27.47 -71.85 15.59
CA LEU A 49 -28.22 -70.92 14.74
C LEU A 49 -28.11 -69.52 15.33
N ILE A 50 -27.12 -68.75 14.86
CA ILE A 50 -27.00 -67.32 15.13
C ILE A 50 -28.03 -66.62 14.23
N PRO A 51 -29.07 -65.95 14.78
CA PRO A 51 -29.88 -65.03 14.00
C PRO A 51 -29.02 -63.82 13.61
N GLU A 52 -29.24 -63.26 12.43
CA GLU A 52 -28.41 -62.16 11.88
C GLU A 52 -28.25 -61.01 12.88
N GLU A 53 -27.02 -60.54 13.10
CA GLU A 53 -26.77 -59.38 13.97
C GLU A 53 -27.30 -58.11 13.29
N ILE A 54 -28.42 -57.58 13.79
CA ILE A 54 -29.05 -56.40 13.21
C ILE A 54 -28.25 -55.14 13.60
N SER A 55 -27.74 -54.45 12.58
CA SER A 55 -27.15 -53.12 12.73
C SER A 55 -28.23 -52.07 12.95
N PRO A 56 -28.07 -51.12 13.89
CA PRO A 56 -29.00 -50.01 14.11
C PRO A 56 -28.88 -48.89 13.05
N LEU A 57 -27.95 -49.02 12.10
CA LEU A 57 -27.72 -48.08 11.01
C LEU A 57 -28.56 -48.45 9.79
N PHE A 58 -29.35 -47.51 9.26
CA PHE A 58 -29.84 -47.64 7.89
C PHE A 58 -28.65 -47.52 6.93
N ASN A 59 -28.60 -48.39 5.91
CA ASN A 59 -27.55 -48.47 4.89
C ASN A 59 -26.11 -48.11 5.39
N PRO A 60 -25.45 -48.97 6.19
CA PRO A 60 -24.16 -48.66 6.80
C PRO A 60 -23.05 -48.35 5.78
N ALA A 61 -23.18 -48.77 4.51
CA ALA A 61 -22.21 -48.48 3.46
C ALA A 61 -22.08 -46.98 3.15
N ALA A 62 -23.19 -46.22 3.20
CA ALA A 62 -23.20 -44.77 3.02
C ALA A 62 -22.46 -44.06 4.18
N ILE A 63 -22.78 -44.42 5.42
CA ILE A 63 -22.19 -43.83 6.64
C ILE A 63 -20.69 -44.13 6.73
N ILE A 64 -20.28 -45.37 6.40
CA ILE A 64 -18.86 -45.75 6.31
C ILE A 64 -18.13 -44.97 5.21
N THR A 65 -18.81 -44.61 4.12
CA THR A 65 -18.21 -43.81 3.04
C THR A 65 -17.98 -42.36 3.48
N ALA A 66 -18.98 -41.71 4.07
CA ALA A 66 -18.86 -40.35 4.62
C ALA A 66 -17.81 -40.25 5.75
N ALA A 67 -17.78 -41.23 6.67
CA ALA A 67 -16.76 -41.29 7.71
C ALA A 67 -15.32 -41.36 7.15
N LYS A 68 -15.11 -42.16 6.09
CA LYS A 68 -13.81 -42.23 5.39
C LYS A 68 -13.42 -40.91 4.73
N VAL A 69 -14.37 -40.18 4.12
CA VAL A 69 -14.13 -38.84 3.56
C VAL A 69 -13.70 -37.89 4.67
N LEU A 70 -14.48 -37.80 5.75
CA LEU A 70 -14.23 -36.95 6.91
C LEU A 70 -12.86 -37.25 7.58
N PHE A 71 -12.53 -38.52 7.78
CA PHE A 71 -11.24 -38.96 8.32
C PHE A 71 -10.06 -38.52 7.45
N ASN A 72 -10.18 -38.66 6.12
CA ASN A 72 -9.12 -38.24 5.19
C ASN A 72 -8.94 -36.73 5.18
N ILE A 73 -10.04 -35.96 5.14
CA ILE A 73 -10.03 -34.49 5.25
C ILE A 73 -9.34 -34.06 6.54
N GLY A 74 -9.77 -34.60 7.69
CA GLY A 74 -9.18 -34.28 8.99
C GLY A 74 -7.70 -34.62 9.09
N SER A 75 -7.30 -35.81 8.63
CA SER A 75 -5.90 -36.27 8.63
C SER A 75 -4.98 -35.44 7.72
N LYS A 76 -5.47 -35.07 6.53
CA LYS A 76 -4.71 -34.27 5.56
C LYS A 76 -4.60 -32.81 6.00
N ILE A 77 -5.66 -32.20 6.53
CA ILE A 77 -5.61 -30.85 7.11
C ILE A 77 -4.70 -30.81 8.34
N ALA A 78 -4.75 -31.83 9.21
CA ALA A 78 -3.83 -32.00 10.34
C ALA A 78 -2.40 -32.42 9.94
N SER A 79 -2.10 -32.51 8.64
CA SER A 79 -0.74 -32.67 8.11
C SER A 79 -0.35 -31.63 7.04
N GLY A 80 -1.19 -30.61 6.83
CA GLY A 80 -0.96 -29.54 5.84
C GLY A 80 -1.02 -30.00 4.37
N LYS A 81 -1.57 -31.19 4.09
CA LYS A 81 -1.53 -31.82 2.76
C LYS A 81 -2.79 -31.56 1.94
N ARG A 82 -2.64 -31.52 0.61
CA ARG A 82 -3.73 -31.57 -0.37
C ARG A 82 -4.49 -32.91 -0.27
N PHE A 83 -5.81 -32.89 -0.44
CA PHE A 83 -6.69 -34.03 -0.13
C PHE A 83 -7.79 -34.34 -1.14
N LEU A 84 -7.91 -33.56 -2.23
CA LEU A 84 -8.96 -33.76 -3.22
C LEU A 84 -8.82 -35.12 -3.92
N ASP A 85 -7.59 -35.49 -4.28
CA ASP A 85 -7.16 -36.84 -4.70
C ASP A 85 -7.81 -37.97 -3.88
N SER A 86 -7.76 -37.84 -2.56
CA SER A 86 -8.14 -38.88 -1.61
C SER A 86 -9.66 -38.91 -1.39
N VAL A 87 -10.32 -37.75 -1.46
CA VAL A 87 -11.79 -37.66 -1.41
C VAL A 87 -12.40 -38.24 -2.69
N LEU A 88 -11.86 -37.90 -3.86
CA LEU A 88 -12.31 -38.42 -5.16
C LEU A 88 -12.22 -39.95 -5.22
N ALA A 89 -11.11 -40.54 -4.73
CA ALA A 89 -10.93 -41.99 -4.69
C ALA A 89 -11.93 -42.73 -3.77
N ILE A 90 -12.52 -42.04 -2.78
CA ILE A 90 -13.54 -42.61 -1.88
C ILE A 90 -14.95 -42.49 -2.47
N LEU A 91 -15.24 -41.35 -3.11
CA LEU A 91 -16.56 -41.06 -3.71
C LEU A 91 -16.77 -41.76 -5.07
N TRP A 92 -15.71 -42.01 -5.83
CA TRP A 92 -15.75 -42.66 -7.15
C TRP A 92 -14.77 -43.85 -7.26
N PRO A 93 -14.96 -44.94 -6.50
CA PRO A 93 -14.09 -46.11 -6.54
C PRO A 93 -14.20 -46.85 -7.90
N GLU A 94 -13.07 -47.31 -8.42
CA GLU A 94 -12.93 -47.89 -9.79
C GLU A 94 -13.97 -48.98 -10.11
N ALA A 95 -14.29 -49.84 -9.14
CA ALA A 95 -15.17 -50.99 -9.33
C ALA A 95 -16.68 -50.65 -9.36
N ALA A 96 -17.10 -49.45 -8.91
CA ALA A 96 -18.51 -49.14 -8.67
C ALA A 96 -18.82 -47.63 -8.68
N ALA A 97 -18.35 -46.91 -9.71
CA ALA A 97 -18.24 -45.44 -9.72
C ALA A 97 -19.46 -44.65 -9.16
N GLN A 98 -20.71 -45.01 -9.47
CA GLN A 98 -21.89 -44.26 -9.00
C GLN A 98 -22.60 -44.84 -7.76
N SER A 99 -22.17 -46.00 -7.22
CA SER A 99 -22.90 -46.65 -6.12
C SER A 99 -22.94 -45.77 -4.86
N LYS A 100 -21.89 -44.99 -4.58
CA LYS A 100 -21.81 -44.15 -3.38
C LYS A 100 -22.84 -43.03 -3.37
N TRP A 101 -23.11 -42.46 -4.53
CA TRP A 101 -24.13 -41.43 -4.70
C TRP A 101 -25.54 -42.01 -4.60
N GLU A 102 -25.78 -43.21 -5.13
CA GLU A 102 -27.05 -43.90 -4.93
C GLU A 102 -27.24 -44.38 -3.48
N GLU A 103 -26.19 -44.83 -2.80
CA GLU A 103 -26.18 -45.20 -1.39
C GLU A 103 -26.57 -44.02 -0.49
N PHE A 104 -26.04 -42.81 -0.77
CA PHE A 104 -26.40 -41.56 -0.06
C PHE A 104 -27.87 -41.19 -0.27
N ILE A 105 -28.36 -41.18 -1.53
CA ILE A 105 -29.76 -40.85 -1.83
C ILE A 105 -30.71 -41.86 -1.17
N ALA A 106 -30.42 -43.17 -1.30
CA ALA A 106 -31.24 -44.22 -0.73
C ALA A 106 -31.32 -44.15 0.81
N LEU A 107 -30.23 -43.76 1.48
CA LEU A 107 -30.24 -43.53 2.93
C LEU A 107 -31.13 -42.33 3.29
N ALA A 108 -31.00 -41.20 2.61
CA ALA A 108 -31.83 -40.03 2.87
C ALA A 108 -33.34 -40.32 2.64
N GLU A 109 -33.69 -41.05 1.57
CA GLU A 109 -35.07 -41.51 1.33
C GLU A 109 -35.60 -42.41 2.47
N GLN A 110 -34.77 -43.30 3.03
CA GLN A 110 -35.15 -44.18 4.14
C GLN A 110 -35.39 -43.38 5.44
N LEU A 111 -34.52 -42.42 5.75
CA LEU A 111 -34.57 -41.64 6.99
C LEU A 111 -35.79 -40.71 7.10
N ILE A 112 -36.37 -40.25 5.98
CA ILE A 112 -37.63 -39.48 5.97
C ILE A 112 -38.83 -40.21 5.34
N GLN A 113 -38.66 -41.46 4.90
CA GLN A 113 -39.69 -42.30 4.25
C GLN A 113 -40.33 -41.68 2.98
N GLU A 114 -39.64 -40.75 2.32
CA GLU A 114 -40.10 -40.05 1.12
C GLU A 114 -39.13 -40.30 -0.05
N LYS A 115 -39.60 -40.92 -1.13
CA LYS A 115 -38.77 -41.18 -2.33
C LYS A 115 -38.53 -39.95 -3.19
N ILE A 116 -37.33 -39.86 -3.77
CA ILE A 116 -37.04 -38.91 -4.86
C ILE A 116 -37.69 -39.40 -6.17
N ALA A 117 -38.21 -38.48 -6.98
CA ALA A 117 -38.73 -38.82 -8.30
C ALA A 117 -37.62 -39.29 -9.25
N GLU A 118 -37.95 -40.25 -10.12
CA GLU A 118 -37.00 -40.89 -11.05
C GLU A 118 -36.27 -39.88 -11.95
N TYR A 119 -36.95 -38.84 -12.43
CA TYR A 119 -36.33 -37.78 -13.23
C TYR A 119 -35.28 -36.98 -12.44
N ALA A 120 -35.54 -36.72 -11.15
CA ALA A 120 -34.66 -35.92 -10.29
C ALA A 120 -33.44 -36.74 -9.84
N ARG A 121 -33.63 -38.04 -9.55
CA ARG A 121 -32.51 -38.99 -9.36
C ARG A 121 -31.65 -39.08 -10.62
N GLY A 122 -32.28 -39.29 -11.78
CA GLY A 122 -31.59 -39.41 -13.06
C GLY A 122 -30.77 -38.17 -13.41
N ALA A 123 -31.33 -36.97 -13.19
CA ALA A 123 -30.62 -35.71 -13.36
C ALA A 123 -29.39 -35.60 -12.42
N ALA A 124 -29.57 -35.86 -11.12
CA ALA A 124 -28.47 -35.79 -10.15
C ALA A 124 -27.34 -36.78 -10.49
N ILE A 125 -27.65 -38.06 -10.74
CA ILE A 125 -26.64 -39.07 -11.09
C ILE A 125 -25.95 -38.75 -12.42
N ALA A 126 -26.69 -38.26 -13.45
CA ALA A 126 -26.08 -37.85 -14.71
C ALA A 126 -25.08 -36.69 -14.55
N LYS A 127 -25.35 -35.74 -13.64
CA LYS A 127 -24.43 -34.64 -13.32
C LYS A 127 -23.20 -35.16 -12.56
N LEU A 128 -23.37 -36.11 -11.64
CA LEU A 128 -22.26 -36.72 -10.88
C LEU A 128 -21.33 -37.57 -11.76
N ILE A 129 -21.84 -38.15 -12.85
CA ILE A 129 -20.99 -38.75 -13.91
C ILE A 129 -20.12 -37.67 -14.56
N GLY A 130 -20.71 -36.57 -15.04
CA GLY A 130 -19.96 -35.47 -15.65
C GLY A 130 -18.95 -34.82 -14.71
N LEU A 131 -19.31 -34.64 -13.42
CA LEU A 131 -18.40 -34.10 -12.40
C LEU A 131 -17.22 -35.02 -12.13
N LYS A 132 -17.42 -36.34 -12.04
CA LYS A 132 -16.33 -37.31 -11.89
C LYS A 132 -15.28 -37.09 -12.96
N ASP A 133 -15.68 -37.11 -14.22
CA ASP A 133 -14.73 -37.17 -15.34
C ASP A 133 -13.94 -35.84 -15.47
N VAL A 134 -14.60 -34.69 -15.26
CA VAL A 134 -13.93 -33.37 -15.24
C VAL A 134 -12.99 -33.23 -14.05
N MET A 135 -13.37 -33.71 -12.86
CA MET A 135 -12.49 -33.68 -11.68
C MET A 135 -11.28 -34.60 -11.84
N MET A 136 -11.43 -35.78 -12.46
CA MET A 136 -10.30 -36.66 -12.77
C MET A 136 -9.34 -36.06 -13.81
N VAL A 137 -9.85 -35.28 -14.77
CA VAL A 137 -9.02 -34.53 -15.72
C VAL A 137 -8.24 -33.41 -15.01
N TYR A 138 -8.88 -32.65 -14.12
CA TYR A 138 -8.20 -31.66 -13.28
C TYR A 138 -7.12 -32.28 -12.37
N GLU A 139 -7.40 -33.40 -11.68
CA GLU A 139 -6.39 -34.12 -10.91
C GLU A 139 -5.20 -34.58 -11.77
N GLY A 140 -5.46 -35.05 -12.99
CA GLY A 140 -4.42 -35.42 -13.96
C GLY A 140 -3.55 -34.23 -14.35
N ALA A 141 -4.16 -33.09 -14.66
CA ALA A 141 -3.44 -31.85 -14.97
C ALA A 141 -2.64 -31.32 -13.78
N PHE A 142 -3.22 -31.32 -12.57
CA PHE A 142 -2.56 -30.94 -11.32
C PHE A 142 -1.36 -31.85 -11.05
N ALA A 143 -1.53 -33.16 -11.09
CA ALA A 143 -0.47 -34.12 -10.80
C ALA A 143 0.65 -34.10 -11.86
N ASP A 144 0.39 -33.63 -13.09
CA ASP A 144 1.44 -33.41 -14.09
C ASP A 144 2.16 -32.06 -13.93
N TRP A 145 1.46 -31.02 -13.49
CA TRP A 145 2.07 -29.74 -13.11
C TRP A 145 2.91 -29.85 -11.82
N GLU A 146 2.44 -30.59 -10.82
CA GLU A 146 3.15 -30.79 -9.53
C GLU A 146 4.55 -31.40 -9.72
N LYS A 147 4.72 -32.23 -10.76
CA LYS A 147 6.02 -32.83 -11.16
C LYS A 147 6.97 -31.84 -11.85
N ASN A 148 6.46 -30.76 -12.45
CA ASN A 148 7.22 -29.83 -13.29
C ASN A 148 6.61 -28.41 -13.25
N GLN A 149 6.64 -27.79 -12.07
CA GLN A 149 5.83 -26.60 -11.76
C GLN A 149 6.15 -25.34 -12.59
N THR A 150 7.33 -25.30 -13.21
CA THR A 150 7.84 -24.19 -14.04
C THR A 150 7.51 -24.34 -15.54
N ASP A 151 6.88 -25.43 -15.96
CA ASP A 151 6.51 -25.67 -17.36
C ASP A 151 5.26 -24.86 -17.76
N PRO A 152 5.35 -23.91 -18.70
CA PRO A 152 4.23 -23.06 -19.08
C PRO A 152 3.03 -23.83 -19.66
N GLN A 153 3.25 -24.97 -20.32
CA GLN A 153 2.16 -25.81 -20.86
C GLN A 153 1.44 -26.55 -19.73
N LYS A 154 2.16 -27.01 -18.71
CA LYS A 154 1.54 -27.65 -17.53
C LYS A 154 0.82 -26.64 -16.66
N GLN A 155 1.39 -25.46 -16.46
CA GLN A 155 0.73 -24.31 -15.83
C GLN A 155 -0.58 -23.96 -16.56
N GLU A 156 -0.55 -23.84 -17.88
CA GLU A 156 -1.76 -23.54 -18.66
C GLU A 156 -2.82 -24.66 -18.58
N ALA A 157 -2.41 -25.93 -18.68
CA ALA A 157 -3.31 -27.06 -18.54
C ALA A 157 -4.05 -27.05 -17.20
N VAL A 158 -3.33 -26.91 -16.06
CA VAL A 158 -3.99 -26.90 -14.74
C VAL A 158 -4.87 -25.67 -14.52
N ARG A 159 -4.51 -24.48 -15.03
CA ARG A 159 -5.41 -23.30 -15.02
C ARG A 159 -6.72 -23.59 -15.75
N ASN A 160 -6.63 -24.16 -16.95
CA ASN A 160 -7.78 -24.35 -17.82
C ASN A 160 -8.71 -25.44 -17.29
N GLU A 161 -8.17 -26.57 -16.79
CA GLU A 161 -9.01 -27.62 -16.20
C GLU A 161 -9.57 -27.24 -14.82
N PHE A 162 -8.88 -26.40 -14.03
CA PHE A 162 -9.48 -25.80 -12.84
C PHE A 162 -10.71 -24.93 -13.19
N ARG A 163 -10.59 -24.04 -14.19
CA ARG A 163 -11.69 -23.16 -14.64
C ARG A 163 -12.87 -23.99 -15.14
N ASN A 164 -12.58 -25.00 -15.96
CA ASN A 164 -13.55 -25.99 -16.47
C ASN A 164 -14.30 -26.71 -15.32
N ALA A 165 -13.56 -27.25 -14.35
CA ALA A 165 -14.12 -27.92 -13.18
C ALA A 165 -14.97 -26.99 -12.31
N ASN A 166 -14.50 -25.76 -12.04
CA ASN A 166 -15.24 -24.74 -11.32
C ASN A 166 -16.60 -24.44 -11.99
N ASP A 167 -16.60 -24.13 -13.29
CA ASP A 167 -17.81 -23.71 -14.00
C ASP A 167 -18.83 -24.84 -14.14
N ILE A 168 -18.37 -26.08 -14.34
CA ILE A 168 -19.25 -27.26 -14.39
C ILE A 168 -19.81 -27.62 -13.01
N ILE A 169 -19.04 -27.51 -11.92
CA ILE A 169 -19.59 -27.66 -10.56
C ILE A 169 -20.63 -26.57 -10.28
N VAL A 170 -20.35 -25.30 -10.62
CA VAL A 170 -21.31 -24.19 -10.47
C VAL A 170 -22.62 -24.48 -11.19
N ALA A 171 -22.56 -25.03 -12.41
CA ALA A 171 -23.74 -25.43 -13.19
C ALA A 171 -24.43 -26.72 -12.68
N ALA A 172 -23.75 -27.55 -11.89
CA ALA A 172 -24.29 -28.79 -11.35
C ALA A 172 -25.00 -28.62 -9.98
N MET A 173 -24.52 -27.72 -9.11
CA MET A 173 -25.08 -27.55 -7.75
C MET A 173 -26.62 -27.40 -7.66
N PRO A 174 -27.33 -26.71 -8.59
CA PRO A 174 -28.80 -26.63 -8.55
C PRO A 174 -29.50 -27.99 -8.71
N GLU A 175 -28.87 -28.95 -9.40
CA GLU A 175 -29.39 -30.30 -9.66
C GLU A 175 -29.23 -31.21 -8.43
N PHE A 176 -28.48 -30.77 -7.42
CA PHE A 176 -28.42 -31.37 -6.08
C PHE A 176 -29.31 -30.61 -5.07
N ALA A 177 -30.04 -29.59 -5.55
CA ALA A 177 -30.98 -28.76 -4.79
C ALA A 177 -32.35 -28.69 -5.47
N ILE A 178 -32.76 -29.80 -6.12
CA ILE A 178 -34.03 -29.87 -6.85
C ILE A 178 -35.19 -29.70 -5.87
N LYS A 179 -36.07 -28.75 -6.19
CA LYS A 179 -37.19 -28.36 -5.32
C LYS A 179 -38.08 -29.55 -4.93
N ASN A 180 -38.42 -29.61 -3.65
CA ASN A 180 -39.13 -30.68 -2.93
C ASN A 180 -38.32 -31.99 -2.72
N TYR A 181 -37.04 -32.05 -3.13
CA TYR A 181 -36.13 -33.17 -2.93
C TYR A 181 -34.82 -32.77 -2.23
N GLU A 182 -34.79 -31.59 -1.63
CA GLU A 182 -33.61 -30.98 -1.02
C GLU A 182 -33.05 -31.79 0.16
N ILE A 183 -33.89 -32.59 0.82
CA ILE A 183 -33.51 -33.48 1.94
C ILE A 183 -32.95 -34.81 1.39
N GLN A 184 -33.62 -35.40 0.38
CA GLN A 184 -33.17 -36.62 -0.30
C GLN A 184 -31.82 -36.46 -1.00
N LEU A 185 -31.50 -35.24 -1.43
CA LEU A 185 -30.23 -34.87 -2.06
C LEU A 185 -29.22 -34.25 -1.08
N LEU A 186 -29.53 -34.13 0.22
CA LEU A 186 -28.74 -33.27 1.12
C LEU A 186 -27.28 -33.74 1.30
N THR A 187 -27.03 -35.04 1.43
CA THR A 187 -25.66 -35.60 1.48
C THR A 187 -24.94 -35.42 0.15
N VAL A 188 -25.64 -35.59 -0.98
CA VAL A 188 -25.09 -35.37 -2.33
C VAL A 188 -24.66 -33.91 -2.51
N TYR A 189 -25.51 -32.97 -2.08
CA TYR A 189 -25.21 -31.54 -2.06
C TYR A 189 -24.01 -31.23 -1.16
N ALA A 190 -23.94 -31.82 0.04
CA ALA A 190 -22.84 -31.60 0.97
C ALA A 190 -21.50 -32.07 0.39
N GLU A 191 -21.42 -33.26 -0.21
CA GLU A 191 -20.18 -33.73 -0.82
C GLU A 191 -19.82 -32.98 -2.12
N ALA A 192 -20.80 -32.61 -2.94
CA ALA A 192 -20.56 -31.75 -4.11
C ALA A 192 -20.05 -30.34 -3.71
N ALA A 193 -20.61 -29.77 -2.64
CA ALA A 193 -20.13 -28.52 -2.04
C ALA A 193 -18.71 -28.67 -1.48
N ASN A 194 -18.42 -29.77 -0.78
CA ASN A 194 -17.10 -30.09 -0.22
C ASN A 194 -16.02 -30.16 -1.32
N LEU A 195 -16.29 -30.86 -2.42
CA LEU A 195 -15.42 -30.90 -3.60
C LEU A 195 -15.17 -29.49 -4.17
N HIS A 196 -16.22 -28.68 -4.28
CA HIS A 196 -16.13 -27.31 -4.80
C HIS A 196 -15.26 -26.39 -3.92
N LEU A 197 -15.48 -26.41 -2.60
CA LEU A 197 -14.72 -25.59 -1.66
C LEU A 197 -13.25 -26.03 -1.57
N THR A 198 -12.97 -27.30 -1.85
CA THR A 198 -11.61 -27.84 -1.97
C THR A 198 -10.94 -27.43 -3.29
N LEU A 199 -11.66 -27.49 -4.42
CA LEU A 199 -11.16 -27.00 -5.71
C LEU A 199 -10.81 -25.50 -5.66
N LEU A 200 -11.67 -24.69 -5.05
CA LEU A 200 -11.41 -23.25 -4.82
C LEU A 200 -10.30 -23.01 -3.79
N ARG A 201 -10.08 -23.94 -2.85
CA ARG A 201 -8.93 -23.92 -1.93
C ARG A 201 -7.63 -24.11 -2.70
N ASP A 202 -7.56 -25.06 -3.62
CA ASP A 202 -6.38 -25.30 -4.45
C ASP A 202 -6.00 -24.03 -5.25
N ALA A 203 -6.95 -23.39 -5.94
CA ALA A 203 -6.67 -22.15 -6.66
C ALA A 203 -6.23 -20.99 -5.74
N SER A 204 -6.68 -20.98 -4.48
CA SER A 204 -6.28 -19.99 -3.48
C SER A 204 -4.86 -20.22 -2.92
N ILE A 205 -4.27 -21.40 -3.16
CA ILE A 205 -2.90 -21.76 -2.73
C ILE A 205 -1.93 -21.74 -3.92
N TYR A 206 -2.32 -22.39 -5.02
CA TYR A 206 -1.44 -22.67 -6.15
C TYR A 206 -1.70 -21.77 -7.36
N GLY A 207 -2.77 -20.97 -7.38
CA GLY A 207 -3.18 -20.20 -8.57
C GLY A 207 -2.09 -19.28 -9.14
N LEU A 208 -1.29 -18.64 -8.29
CA LEU A 208 -0.13 -17.84 -8.72
C LEU A 208 0.94 -18.71 -9.40
N GLN A 209 1.24 -19.89 -8.84
CA GLN A 209 2.21 -20.85 -9.39
C GLN A 209 1.69 -21.53 -10.67
N TRP A 210 0.36 -21.60 -10.85
CA TRP A 210 -0.28 -21.94 -12.11
C TRP A 210 -0.23 -20.79 -13.13
N GLY A 211 0.22 -19.58 -12.75
CA GLY A 211 0.27 -18.41 -13.64
C GLY A 211 -1.05 -17.64 -13.77
N MET A 212 -1.93 -17.68 -12.76
CA MET A 212 -3.05 -16.74 -12.64
C MET A 212 -2.56 -15.41 -12.07
N GLY A 213 -3.22 -14.30 -12.44
CA GLY A 213 -2.97 -13.00 -11.79
C GLY A 213 -3.59 -12.94 -10.39
N GLN A 214 -3.03 -12.12 -9.48
CA GLN A 214 -3.54 -11.94 -8.11
C GLN A 214 -5.04 -11.60 -8.07
N SER A 215 -5.54 -10.78 -9.01
CA SER A 215 -6.95 -10.42 -9.13
C SER A 215 -7.87 -11.54 -9.62
N GLU A 216 -7.33 -12.66 -10.13
CA GLU A 216 -8.04 -13.91 -10.36
C GLU A 216 -8.05 -14.77 -9.09
N VAL A 217 -6.89 -14.92 -8.43
CA VAL A 217 -6.77 -15.66 -7.15
C VAL A 217 -7.69 -15.08 -6.07
N ASP A 218 -7.70 -13.75 -5.87
CA ASP A 218 -8.60 -13.11 -4.91
C ASP A 218 -10.08 -13.19 -5.30
N ARG A 219 -10.42 -13.31 -6.60
CA ARG A 219 -11.79 -13.62 -7.02
C ARG A 219 -12.18 -15.04 -6.64
N HIS A 220 -11.30 -16.03 -6.82
CA HIS A 220 -11.57 -17.41 -6.41
C HIS A 220 -11.63 -17.56 -4.89
N TYR A 221 -10.76 -16.90 -4.13
CA TYR A 221 -10.84 -16.85 -2.66
C TYR A 221 -12.13 -16.16 -2.18
N THR A 222 -12.53 -15.04 -2.79
CA THR A 222 -13.81 -14.36 -2.46
C THR A 222 -15.01 -15.25 -2.77
N ALA A 223 -14.99 -15.95 -3.91
CA ALA A 223 -16.00 -16.94 -4.28
C ALA A 223 -16.02 -18.12 -3.29
N GLN A 224 -14.87 -18.61 -2.83
CA GLN A 224 -14.76 -19.65 -1.81
C GLN A 224 -15.47 -19.21 -0.53
N MET A 225 -15.15 -18.03 0.01
CA MET A 225 -15.75 -17.53 1.26
C MET A 225 -17.28 -17.36 1.15
N SER A 226 -17.76 -16.79 0.03
CA SER A 226 -19.19 -16.65 -0.23
C SER A 226 -19.91 -18.00 -0.36
N ARG A 227 -19.27 -18.99 -0.99
CA ARG A 227 -19.80 -20.35 -1.15
C ARG A 227 -19.78 -21.13 0.16
N THR A 228 -18.73 -21.02 0.98
CA THR A 228 -18.68 -21.65 2.31
C THR A 228 -19.88 -21.23 3.16
N GLN A 229 -20.22 -19.94 3.17
CA GLN A 229 -21.43 -19.46 3.85
C GLN A 229 -22.70 -20.05 3.22
N THR A 230 -22.85 -19.93 1.89
CA THR A 230 -24.07 -20.36 1.17
C THR A 230 -24.34 -21.85 1.37
N TYR A 231 -23.32 -22.69 1.26
CA TYR A 231 -23.43 -24.13 1.41
C TYR A 231 -23.65 -24.53 2.88
N THR A 232 -23.00 -23.85 3.84
CA THR A 232 -23.23 -24.07 5.27
C THR A 232 -24.67 -23.75 5.67
N ASP A 233 -25.16 -22.56 5.30
CA ASP A 233 -26.51 -22.09 5.64
C ASP A 233 -27.59 -22.97 4.95
N TYR A 234 -27.34 -23.48 3.73
CA TYR A 234 -28.22 -24.46 3.06
C TYR A 234 -28.25 -25.81 3.79
N CYS A 235 -27.09 -26.39 4.09
CA CYS A 235 -26.98 -27.72 4.71
C CYS A 235 -27.69 -27.78 6.08
N VAL A 236 -27.49 -26.76 6.93
CA VAL A 236 -28.17 -26.70 8.23
C VAL A 236 -29.68 -26.47 8.07
N SER A 237 -30.10 -25.58 7.17
CA SER A 237 -31.53 -25.29 6.97
C SER A 237 -32.33 -26.55 6.57
N TRP A 238 -31.79 -27.36 5.67
CA TRP A 238 -32.46 -28.59 5.24
C TRP A 238 -32.27 -29.77 6.19
N TYR A 239 -31.19 -29.80 6.96
CA TYR A 239 -31.07 -30.71 8.11
C TYR A 239 -32.19 -30.45 9.13
N ASP A 240 -32.41 -29.18 9.54
CA ASP A 240 -33.45 -28.84 10.53
C ASP A 240 -34.87 -29.14 10.02
N ILE A 241 -35.16 -28.86 8.74
CA ILE A 241 -36.45 -29.20 8.11
C ILE A 241 -36.63 -30.72 8.03
N GLY A 242 -35.59 -31.47 7.67
CA GLY A 242 -35.63 -32.94 7.64
C GLY A 242 -35.77 -33.57 9.03
N LEU A 243 -35.14 -33.00 10.05
CA LEU A 243 -35.26 -33.42 11.44
C LEU A 243 -36.70 -33.21 11.95
N GLU A 244 -37.32 -32.09 11.58
CA GLU A 244 -38.73 -31.82 11.84
C GLU A 244 -39.68 -32.69 11.02
N LYS A 245 -39.30 -33.21 9.84
CA LYS A 245 -40.06 -34.30 9.18
C LYS A 245 -39.93 -35.60 9.96
N ALA A 246 -38.70 -36.02 10.27
CA ALA A 246 -38.40 -37.28 10.95
C ALA A 246 -39.11 -37.39 12.31
N LYS A 247 -39.23 -36.29 13.07
CA LYS A 247 -39.96 -36.24 14.35
C LYS A 247 -41.45 -36.59 14.23
N LYS A 248 -42.03 -36.47 13.03
CA LYS A 248 -43.45 -36.70 12.76
C LYS A 248 -43.74 -38.12 12.22
N LEU A 249 -42.70 -38.90 11.89
CA LEU A 249 -42.82 -40.28 11.43
C LEU A 249 -43.42 -41.21 12.50
N LYS A 250 -43.87 -42.38 12.05
CA LYS A 250 -44.41 -43.45 12.90
C LYS A 250 -43.80 -44.78 12.48
N ALA A 251 -43.28 -45.53 13.45
CA ALA A 251 -42.69 -46.84 13.21
C ALA A 251 -43.74 -47.86 12.78
N ASN A 252 -43.47 -48.61 11.70
CA ASN A 252 -44.30 -49.75 11.32
C ASN A 252 -43.93 -50.97 12.17
N ILE A 253 -44.30 -50.99 13.45
CA ILE A 253 -43.92 -52.04 14.42
C ILE A 253 -44.42 -53.47 14.08
N TYR A 254 -45.20 -53.62 13.00
CA TYR A 254 -45.60 -54.92 12.44
C TYR A 254 -44.61 -55.47 11.40
N ASP A 255 -43.72 -54.63 10.87
CA ASP A 255 -42.62 -55.04 9.99
C ASP A 255 -41.65 -55.91 10.79
N ARG A 256 -41.48 -57.16 10.37
CA ARG A 256 -40.66 -58.16 11.08
C ARG A 256 -39.20 -58.13 10.67
N ASP A 257 -38.90 -57.56 9.51
CA ASP A 257 -37.54 -57.48 8.98
C ASP A 257 -36.88 -56.19 9.51
N GLN A 258 -37.66 -55.12 9.67
CA GLN A 258 -37.23 -53.86 10.30
C GLN A 258 -37.22 -53.92 11.84
N TYR A 259 -38.16 -54.62 12.47
CA TYR A 259 -38.27 -54.71 13.95
C TYR A 259 -38.28 -56.16 14.48
N PRO A 260 -37.23 -56.97 14.21
CA PRO A 260 -37.21 -58.40 14.55
C PRO A 260 -37.26 -58.69 16.06
N TRP A 261 -36.80 -57.78 16.92
CA TRP A 261 -36.96 -57.91 18.38
C TRP A 261 -38.43 -57.87 18.82
N ILE A 262 -39.35 -57.34 18.01
CA ILE A 262 -40.80 -57.37 18.26
C ILE A 262 -41.43 -58.67 17.73
N GLY A 263 -40.64 -59.58 17.15
CA GLY A 263 -41.08 -60.79 16.42
C GLY A 263 -42.06 -61.68 17.19
N ALA A 264 -41.90 -61.83 18.50
CA ALA A 264 -42.79 -62.60 19.36
C ALA A 264 -44.14 -61.92 19.69
N GLY A 265 -44.32 -60.64 19.34
CA GLY A 265 -45.46 -59.83 19.76
C GLY A 265 -45.29 -59.23 21.17
N PRO A 266 -46.31 -58.55 21.72
CA PRO A 266 -46.26 -57.99 23.07
C PRO A 266 -46.42 -59.08 24.15
N PRO A 267 -45.96 -58.86 25.39
CA PRO A 267 -46.16 -59.80 26.48
C PRO A 267 -47.66 -60.02 26.78
N PRO A 268 -48.06 -61.20 27.31
CA PRO A 268 -49.45 -61.48 27.66
C PRO A 268 -50.08 -60.38 28.55
N GLY A 269 -51.19 -59.82 28.07
CA GLY A 269 -51.91 -58.73 28.75
C GLY A 269 -51.56 -57.30 28.29
N TYR A 270 -50.59 -57.13 27.38
CA TYR A 270 -50.17 -55.82 26.87
C TYR A 270 -50.54 -55.63 25.38
N PRO A 271 -50.89 -54.40 24.95
CA PRO A 271 -51.14 -54.10 23.55
C PRO A 271 -49.83 -53.98 22.76
N MET A 272 -49.91 -54.16 21.43
CA MET A 272 -48.76 -53.97 20.52
C MET A 272 -48.17 -52.55 20.60
N SER A 273 -48.97 -51.55 20.96
CA SER A 273 -48.55 -50.14 21.01
C SER A 273 -47.48 -49.82 22.06
N ILE A 274 -47.11 -50.75 22.96
CA ILE A 274 -46.05 -50.52 23.97
C ILE A 274 -44.66 -50.27 23.36
N PHE A 275 -44.42 -50.71 22.12
CA PHE A 275 -43.17 -50.49 21.38
C PHE A 275 -43.18 -49.14 20.63
N GLN A 276 -44.37 -48.64 20.26
CA GLN A 276 -44.56 -47.56 19.29
C GLN A 276 -43.73 -46.30 19.63
N THR A 277 -43.83 -45.80 20.86
CA THR A 277 -43.16 -44.55 21.26
C THR A 277 -41.63 -44.65 21.18
N THR A 278 -41.06 -45.82 21.49
CA THR A 278 -39.61 -46.03 21.44
C THR A 278 -39.14 -46.07 19.99
N GLU A 279 -39.83 -46.80 19.13
CA GLU A 279 -39.46 -46.91 17.72
C GLU A 279 -39.73 -45.62 16.92
N ASP A 280 -40.76 -44.85 17.29
CA ASP A 280 -40.99 -43.49 16.78
C ASP A 280 -39.80 -42.56 17.11
N TRP A 281 -39.28 -42.62 18.35
CA TRP A 281 -38.09 -41.85 18.73
C TRP A 281 -36.83 -42.39 18.04
N ASN A 282 -36.70 -43.71 17.87
CA ASN A 282 -35.58 -44.30 17.13
C ASN A 282 -35.54 -43.79 15.69
N LEU A 283 -36.66 -43.74 14.95
CA LEU A 283 -36.71 -43.16 13.60
C LEU A 283 -36.26 -41.68 13.57
N PHE A 284 -36.77 -40.86 14.49
CA PHE A 284 -36.34 -39.47 14.66
C PHE A 284 -34.82 -39.35 14.94
N ASN A 285 -34.31 -40.20 15.82
CA ASN A 285 -32.91 -40.21 16.22
C ASN A 285 -31.98 -40.75 15.12
N ASN A 286 -32.43 -41.69 14.28
CA ASN A 286 -31.70 -42.16 13.11
C ASN A 286 -31.41 -41.00 12.16
N PHE A 287 -32.42 -40.16 11.82
CA PHE A 287 -32.19 -38.98 11.00
C PHE A 287 -31.14 -38.05 11.63
N ARG A 288 -31.30 -37.72 12.93
CA ARG A 288 -30.34 -36.89 13.67
C ARG A 288 -28.91 -37.43 13.56
N ARG A 289 -28.69 -38.70 13.92
CA ARG A 289 -27.36 -39.33 13.96
C ARG A 289 -26.75 -39.42 12.57
N ASP A 290 -27.49 -40.00 11.63
CA ASP A 290 -26.94 -40.41 10.34
C ASP A 290 -26.74 -39.19 9.41
N MET A 291 -27.55 -38.13 9.55
CA MET A 291 -27.32 -36.86 8.86
C MET A 291 -26.31 -35.95 9.59
N THR A 292 -26.07 -36.13 10.90
CA THR A 292 -24.93 -35.48 11.57
C THR A 292 -23.62 -36.01 11.00
N LEU A 293 -23.47 -37.35 10.92
CA LEU A 293 -22.27 -38.02 10.39
C LEU A 293 -22.00 -37.73 8.90
N GLN A 294 -23.05 -37.54 8.09
CA GLN A 294 -22.94 -37.32 6.64
C GLN A 294 -22.90 -35.84 6.22
N VAL A 295 -23.44 -34.91 7.03
CA VAL A 295 -23.60 -33.51 6.64
C VAL A 295 -22.99 -32.56 7.66
N LEU A 296 -23.44 -32.58 8.92
CA LEU A 296 -23.02 -31.56 9.90
C LEU A 296 -21.54 -31.68 10.31
N ASP A 297 -21.05 -32.91 10.48
CA ASP A 297 -19.63 -33.16 10.79
C ASP A 297 -18.72 -32.66 9.65
N LEU A 298 -19.15 -32.79 8.39
CA LEU A 298 -18.42 -32.30 7.22
C LEU A 298 -18.48 -30.76 7.10
N VAL A 299 -19.67 -30.17 7.29
CA VAL A 299 -19.89 -28.71 7.31
C VAL A 299 -19.02 -28.03 8.38
N ALA A 300 -18.79 -28.69 9.52
CA ALA A 300 -17.94 -28.17 10.59
C ALA A 300 -16.45 -28.05 10.22
N TYR A 301 -15.97 -28.74 9.16
CA TYR A 301 -14.59 -28.61 8.65
C TYR A 301 -14.41 -27.45 7.67
N TRP A 302 -15.43 -27.06 6.90
CA TRP A 302 -15.31 -26.02 5.87
C TRP A 302 -14.77 -24.65 6.34
N PRO A 303 -14.97 -24.17 7.59
CA PRO A 303 -14.28 -22.99 8.10
C PRO A 303 -12.74 -23.06 7.98
N THR A 304 -12.15 -24.26 8.01
CA THR A 304 -10.69 -24.47 7.90
C THR A 304 -10.16 -24.46 6.46
N TYR A 305 -11.04 -24.34 5.46
CA TYR A 305 -10.63 -24.25 4.05
C TYR A 305 -10.25 -22.81 3.67
N ASP A 306 -10.52 -21.84 4.55
CA ASP A 306 -10.05 -20.46 4.48
C ASP A 306 -8.53 -20.39 4.69
N VAL A 307 -7.79 -20.32 3.58
CA VAL A 307 -6.33 -20.35 3.59
C VAL A 307 -5.70 -19.11 4.24
N LYS A 308 -6.40 -17.98 4.29
CA LYS A 308 -5.89 -16.75 4.93
C LYS A 308 -6.10 -16.78 6.45
N LYS A 309 -7.03 -17.60 6.97
CA LYS A 309 -7.17 -17.89 8.42
C LYS A 309 -6.45 -19.16 8.88
N TYR A 310 -6.23 -20.12 7.98
CA TYR A 310 -5.62 -21.42 8.25
C TYR A 310 -4.57 -21.77 7.17
N PRO A 311 -3.45 -21.01 7.09
CA PRO A 311 -2.42 -21.23 6.06
C PRO A 311 -1.66 -22.54 6.27
N ILE A 312 -1.50 -22.97 7.54
CA ILE A 312 -0.77 -24.18 7.93
C ILE A 312 -1.71 -25.28 8.44
N SER A 313 -1.10 -26.45 8.72
CA SER A 313 -1.75 -27.60 9.36
C SER A 313 -2.66 -27.18 10.52
N THR A 314 -3.86 -27.75 10.58
CA THR A 314 -4.88 -27.40 11.58
C THR A 314 -5.50 -28.65 12.19
N GLN A 315 -5.53 -28.72 13.53
CA GLN A 315 -6.19 -29.79 14.28
C GLN A 315 -7.61 -29.35 14.68
N VAL A 316 -8.60 -30.11 14.21
CA VAL A 316 -10.05 -29.90 14.44
C VAL A 316 -10.59 -31.00 15.36
N GLN A 317 -11.61 -30.70 16.18
CA GLN A 317 -12.20 -31.63 17.14
C GLN A 317 -13.74 -31.53 17.12
N LEU A 318 -14.44 -32.65 16.93
CA LEU A 318 -15.91 -32.71 16.84
C LEU A 318 -16.51 -33.19 18.18
N THR A 319 -16.96 -32.23 19.00
CA THR A 319 -17.41 -32.46 20.38
C THR A 319 -18.90 -32.79 20.55
N ARG A 320 -19.68 -32.87 19.46
CA ARG A 320 -21.09 -33.32 19.50
C ARG A 320 -21.24 -34.76 20.01
N ASP A 321 -22.20 -34.98 20.90
CA ASP A 321 -22.69 -36.31 21.24
C ASP A 321 -23.74 -36.75 20.19
N ILE A 322 -23.57 -37.95 19.66
CA ILE A 322 -24.57 -38.66 18.83
C ILE A 322 -25.09 -39.89 19.59
N TYR A 323 -26.32 -40.34 19.29
CA TYR A 323 -27.02 -41.31 20.15
C TYR A 323 -27.37 -42.59 19.39
N THR A 324 -27.22 -43.75 20.03
CA THR A 324 -27.75 -45.02 19.50
C THR A 324 -29.27 -45.00 19.49
N ASN A 325 -29.85 -45.99 18.82
CA ASN A 325 -31.23 -46.37 19.08
C ASN A 325 -31.35 -46.84 20.54
N ILE A 326 -32.54 -46.68 21.11
CA ILE A 326 -32.89 -47.24 22.41
C ILE A 326 -33.23 -48.71 22.20
N TRP A 327 -32.64 -49.55 23.04
CA TRP A 327 -32.89 -50.98 23.13
C TRP A 327 -33.74 -51.26 24.38
N GLY A 328 -34.72 -52.17 24.27
CA GLY A 328 -35.83 -52.26 25.23
C GLY A 328 -36.93 -51.23 24.94
N ILE A 329 -37.94 -51.09 25.82
CA ILE A 329 -39.05 -50.13 25.60
C ILE A 329 -39.14 -49.03 26.65
N ASP A 330 -39.33 -47.79 26.19
CA ASP A 330 -39.95 -46.73 27.00
C ASP A 330 -41.35 -46.35 26.47
N ASN A 331 -42.32 -46.45 27.36
CA ASN A 331 -43.77 -46.33 27.10
C ASN A 331 -44.28 -45.00 27.67
N THR A 332 -43.54 -43.92 27.41
CA THR A 332 -43.92 -42.54 27.72
C THR A 332 -44.34 -41.81 26.45
N SER A 333 -43.72 -40.69 26.10
CA SER A 333 -43.96 -39.92 24.88
C SER A 333 -42.63 -39.52 24.25
N VAL A 334 -42.58 -39.28 22.93
CA VAL A 334 -41.33 -38.99 22.20
C VAL A 334 -40.54 -37.83 22.85
N ASP A 335 -41.22 -36.76 23.29
CA ASP A 335 -40.56 -35.63 23.98
C ASP A 335 -40.06 -35.96 25.40
N LYS A 336 -40.62 -36.98 26.06
CA LYS A 336 -40.12 -37.48 27.36
C LYS A 336 -38.91 -38.39 27.18
N ILE A 337 -38.95 -39.25 26.16
CA ILE A 337 -37.80 -40.07 25.76
C ILE A 337 -36.65 -39.15 25.37
N GLU A 338 -36.89 -38.14 24.55
CA GLU A 338 -35.91 -37.10 24.19
C GLU A 338 -35.33 -36.42 25.43
N ALA A 339 -36.16 -35.90 26.34
CA ALA A 339 -35.71 -35.25 27.57
C ALA A 339 -35.05 -36.17 28.60
N GLN A 340 -35.04 -37.50 28.37
CA GLN A 340 -34.45 -38.49 29.25
C GLN A 340 -33.17 -39.11 28.67
N PHE A 341 -33.15 -39.43 27.37
CA PHE A 341 -32.04 -40.09 26.69
C PHE A 341 -31.06 -39.13 26.01
N VAL A 342 -31.49 -37.93 25.62
CA VAL A 342 -30.60 -36.87 25.12
C VAL A 342 -30.10 -36.04 26.30
N ARG A 343 -28.79 -35.80 26.33
CA ARG A 343 -28.16 -35.00 27.38
C ARG A 343 -28.43 -33.50 27.11
N PRO A 344 -28.80 -32.69 28.11
CA PRO A 344 -28.87 -31.24 27.94
C PRO A 344 -27.45 -30.68 27.74
N PRO A 345 -27.27 -29.58 26.97
CA PRO A 345 -25.95 -29.03 26.63
C PRO A 345 -24.97 -28.95 27.82
N HIS A 346 -23.79 -29.57 27.67
CA HIS A 346 -22.86 -29.85 28.76
C HIS A 346 -21.39 -29.69 28.34
N LEU A 347 -20.49 -29.58 29.32
CA LEU A 347 -19.04 -29.71 29.08
C LEU A 347 -18.70 -31.14 28.64
N VAL A 348 -17.63 -31.29 27.86
CA VAL A 348 -17.14 -32.57 27.35
C VAL A 348 -16.70 -33.47 28.51
N THR A 349 -17.30 -34.67 28.57
CA THR A 349 -17.04 -35.69 29.58
C THR A 349 -16.41 -36.93 28.96
N HIS A 350 -15.29 -37.40 29.50
CA HIS A 350 -14.63 -38.64 29.10
C HIS A 350 -15.04 -39.78 30.04
N LEU A 351 -15.36 -40.96 29.51
CA LEU A 351 -15.91 -42.08 30.28
C LEU A 351 -14.81 -43.07 30.68
N ASP A 352 -14.50 -43.12 31.98
CA ASP A 352 -13.40 -43.93 32.55
C ASP A 352 -13.85 -45.35 32.94
N ALA A 353 -15.07 -45.47 33.47
CA ALA A 353 -15.67 -46.75 33.86
C ALA A 353 -17.21 -46.75 33.90
N LEU A 354 -17.78 -47.95 33.79
CA LEU A 354 -19.20 -48.23 34.04
C LEU A 354 -19.34 -49.35 35.08
N ASP A 355 -19.93 -49.04 36.23
CA ASP A 355 -20.33 -50.01 37.25
C ASP A 355 -21.78 -50.45 37.02
N PHE A 356 -22.02 -51.75 36.84
CA PHE A 356 -23.36 -52.33 36.78
C PHE A 356 -23.65 -53.12 38.07
N TYR A 357 -24.81 -52.87 38.67
CA TYR A 357 -25.31 -53.57 39.85
C TYR A 357 -26.26 -54.69 39.41
N VAL A 358 -25.85 -55.93 39.66
CA VAL A 358 -26.56 -57.14 39.22
C VAL A 358 -27.15 -57.90 40.40
N ASP A 359 -28.41 -58.33 40.25
CA ASP A 359 -29.11 -59.20 41.21
C ASP A 359 -29.21 -60.64 40.68
N TYR A 360 -28.78 -61.57 41.54
CA TYR A 360 -28.82 -63.00 41.27
C TYR A 360 -30.09 -63.66 41.81
N ASN A 361 -30.66 -64.52 40.95
CA ASN A 361 -31.82 -65.38 41.22
C ASN A 361 -33.19 -64.67 41.29
N LEU A 362 -33.27 -63.40 40.88
CA LEU A 362 -34.48 -62.56 40.92
C LEU A 362 -35.66 -63.08 40.06
N HIS A 363 -35.39 -63.84 38.98
CA HIS A 363 -36.42 -64.50 38.16
C HIS A 363 -36.42 -66.02 38.34
N PHE A 364 -35.23 -66.64 38.33
CA PHE A 364 -35.03 -68.08 38.52
C PHE A 364 -33.60 -68.35 38.99
N ASN A 365 -33.31 -69.49 39.60
CA ASN A 365 -31.96 -69.79 40.08
C ASN A 365 -30.96 -69.83 38.91
N GLY A 366 -29.93 -68.98 38.96
CA GLY A 366 -28.99 -68.70 37.88
C GLY A 366 -29.21 -67.38 37.13
N SER A 367 -30.34 -66.69 37.32
CA SER A 367 -30.70 -65.46 36.59
C SER A 367 -29.84 -64.25 37.02
N GLU A 368 -29.13 -63.62 36.09
CA GLU A 368 -28.41 -62.34 36.25
C GLU A 368 -29.24 -61.19 35.68
N ASN A 369 -29.61 -60.23 36.54
CA ASN A 369 -30.50 -59.12 36.20
C ASN A 369 -29.79 -57.79 36.46
N ILE A 370 -29.68 -56.91 35.46
CA ILE A 370 -29.14 -55.55 35.65
C ILE A 370 -30.20 -54.73 36.41
N MET A 371 -29.84 -54.18 37.57
CA MET A 371 -30.79 -53.48 38.48
C MET A 371 -30.49 -52.00 38.67
N GLY A 372 -29.30 -51.57 38.28
CA GLY A 372 -28.83 -50.20 38.34
C GLY A 372 -27.45 -50.09 37.70
N GLU A 373 -27.04 -48.88 37.34
CA GLU A 373 -25.69 -48.58 36.90
C GLU A 373 -25.18 -47.24 37.44
N ARG A 374 -23.86 -47.06 37.39
CA ARG A 374 -23.15 -45.85 37.76
C ARG A 374 -22.02 -45.60 36.77
N LYS A 375 -21.86 -44.34 36.36
CA LYS A 375 -20.78 -43.88 35.49
C LYS A 375 -19.63 -43.33 36.33
N VAL A 376 -18.40 -43.59 35.93
CA VAL A 376 -17.20 -42.87 36.38
C VAL A 376 -16.66 -42.14 35.17
N TYR A 377 -16.56 -40.81 35.26
CA TYR A 377 -16.19 -39.94 34.15
C TYR A 377 -15.38 -38.74 34.65
N ASN A 378 -14.63 -38.08 33.77
CA ASN A 378 -13.97 -36.82 34.07
C ASN A 378 -14.38 -35.72 33.08
N TYR A 379 -14.28 -34.46 33.51
CA TYR A 379 -14.20 -33.34 32.56
C TYR A 379 -12.77 -33.24 32.01
N THR A 380 -12.63 -32.67 30.81
CA THR A 380 -11.34 -32.55 30.11
C THR A 380 -10.27 -31.94 31.03
N SER A 381 -9.20 -32.70 31.30
CA SER A 381 -8.12 -32.35 32.23
C SER A 381 -8.55 -32.10 33.70
N GLU A 382 -9.59 -32.79 34.21
CA GLU A 382 -10.02 -32.84 35.62
C GLU A 382 -9.68 -34.20 36.31
N ARG A 383 -10.46 -34.63 37.29
CA ARG A 383 -10.36 -35.87 38.08
C ARG A 383 -11.62 -36.71 37.84
N GLU A 384 -11.57 -38.00 38.15
CA GLU A 384 -12.74 -38.89 38.16
C GLU A 384 -13.89 -38.33 39.03
N ILE A 385 -15.12 -38.42 38.52
CA ILE A 385 -16.39 -38.07 39.14
C ILE A 385 -17.30 -39.30 39.04
N GLU A 386 -17.88 -39.73 40.16
CA GLU A 386 -18.93 -40.76 40.16
C GLU A 386 -20.30 -40.11 39.91
N SER A 387 -21.11 -40.69 39.02
CA SER A 387 -22.52 -40.31 38.88
C SER A 387 -23.35 -40.80 40.08
N PRO A 388 -24.53 -40.21 40.32
CA PRO A 388 -25.59 -40.92 41.06
C PRO A 388 -25.88 -42.29 40.43
N ILE A 389 -26.35 -43.23 41.24
CA ILE A 389 -26.78 -44.55 40.78
C ILE A 389 -28.15 -44.40 40.11
N SER A 390 -28.26 -44.81 38.83
CA SER A 390 -29.56 -45.06 38.21
C SER A 390 -30.07 -46.43 38.65
N GLY A 391 -31.38 -46.59 38.81
CA GLY A 391 -31.96 -47.84 39.32
C GLY A 391 -31.71 -48.04 40.82
N LYS A 392 -31.23 -49.23 41.22
CA LYS A 392 -31.01 -49.58 42.63
C LYS A 392 -29.90 -50.61 42.83
N GLN A 393 -29.22 -50.52 43.97
CA GLN A 393 -28.49 -51.66 44.54
C GLN A 393 -29.47 -52.63 45.22
N THR A 394 -29.18 -53.92 45.20
CA THR A 394 -30.03 -54.96 45.81
C THR A 394 -29.27 -55.77 46.87
N GLN A 395 -29.97 -56.72 47.51
CA GLN A 395 -29.41 -57.54 48.59
C GLN A 395 -28.50 -58.66 48.06
N ASN A 396 -28.88 -59.31 46.95
CA ASN A 396 -28.12 -60.37 46.29
C ASN A 396 -27.09 -59.80 45.28
N LYS A 397 -26.26 -58.85 45.74
CA LYS A 397 -25.45 -58.00 44.86
C LYS A 397 -24.19 -58.66 44.29
N LYS A 398 -23.93 -58.36 43.01
CA LYS A 398 -22.59 -58.32 42.40
C LYS A 398 -22.44 -56.97 41.70
N THR A 399 -21.28 -56.33 41.85
CA THR A 399 -20.90 -55.22 40.97
C THR A 399 -20.05 -55.76 39.84
N LEU A 400 -20.35 -55.35 38.61
CA LEU A 400 -19.60 -55.69 37.41
C LEU A 400 -19.14 -54.39 36.73
N THR A 401 -17.82 -54.16 36.74
CA THR A 401 -17.23 -52.91 36.23
C THR A 401 -16.57 -53.13 34.87
N VAL A 402 -16.94 -52.31 33.88
CA VAL A 402 -16.16 -52.09 32.65
C VAL A 402 -15.21 -50.93 32.92
N ARG A 403 -13.89 -51.11 32.74
CA ARG A 403 -12.85 -50.06 32.89
C ARG A 403 -12.03 -49.86 31.62
N GLY A 404 -11.42 -48.68 31.50
CA GLY A 404 -10.45 -48.33 30.45
C GLY A 404 -11.12 -47.91 29.14
N ASN A 405 -10.32 -47.41 28.19
CA ASN A 405 -10.70 -46.75 26.92
C ASN A 405 -12.14 -47.02 26.49
N PRO A 406 -12.97 -46.01 26.21
CA PRO A 406 -14.37 -46.23 25.83
C PRO A 406 -14.51 -47.24 24.69
N ALA A 407 -15.57 -48.04 24.72
CA ALA A 407 -15.75 -49.11 23.73
C ALA A 407 -16.30 -48.55 22.41
N ASN A 408 -15.78 -49.07 21.29
CA ASN A 408 -16.19 -48.68 19.93
C ASN A 408 -17.28 -49.62 19.36
N THR A 409 -17.59 -50.71 20.07
CA THR A 409 -18.64 -51.68 19.74
C THR A 409 -19.36 -52.09 21.03
N ILE A 410 -20.69 -52.18 21.01
CA ILE A 410 -21.53 -52.70 22.10
C ILE A 410 -22.69 -53.49 21.52
N ARG A 411 -22.96 -54.68 22.07
CA ARG A 411 -24.10 -55.51 21.70
C ARG A 411 -25.11 -55.58 22.84
N CYS A 412 -26.40 -55.59 22.51
CA CYS A 412 -27.46 -55.81 23.48
C CYS A 412 -28.46 -56.86 22.98
N TRP A 413 -28.86 -57.78 23.86
CA TRP A 413 -30.05 -58.60 23.64
C TRP A 413 -31.25 -57.87 24.24
N HIS A 414 -32.26 -57.59 23.42
CA HIS A 414 -33.42 -56.83 23.88
C HIS A 414 -34.76 -57.31 23.30
N TYR A 415 -35.81 -56.94 24.03
CA TYR A 415 -37.23 -57.19 23.76
C TYR A 415 -38.03 -56.04 24.44
N VAL A 416 -38.95 -56.33 25.36
CA VAL A 416 -39.51 -55.31 26.28
C VAL A 416 -38.54 -54.89 27.40
N GLU A 417 -37.45 -55.63 27.56
CA GLU A 417 -36.36 -55.35 28.50
C GLU A 417 -35.02 -55.42 27.74
N ALA A 418 -34.02 -54.67 28.21
CA ALA A 418 -32.66 -54.69 27.70
C ALA A 418 -31.82 -55.63 28.59
N SER A 419 -31.90 -56.93 28.31
CA SER A 419 -31.65 -57.99 29.30
C SER A 419 -30.18 -58.39 29.43
N ILE A 420 -29.40 -58.20 28.36
CA ILE A 420 -27.98 -58.53 28.29
C ILE A 420 -27.23 -57.39 27.62
N LEU A 421 -26.13 -56.94 28.22
CA LEU A 421 -25.11 -56.11 27.56
C LEU A 421 -23.84 -56.92 27.34
N ASP A 422 -23.24 -56.81 26.17
CA ASP A 422 -21.99 -57.48 25.79
C ASP A 422 -21.02 -56.47 25.17
N PHE A 423 -19.99 -56.11 25.95
CA PHE A 423 -18.87 -55.28 25.52
C PHE A 423 -17.80 -56.21 24.92
N PRO A 424 -17.66 -56.32 23.58
CA PRO A 424 -16.90 -57.40 22.96
C PRO A 424 -15.43 -57.41 23.40
N GLY A 425 -14.91 -58.61 23.69
CA GLY A 425 -13.54 -58.78 24.20
C GLY A 425 -13.29 -58.27 25.62
N ARG A 426 -14.32 -57.77 26.34
CA ARG A 426 -14.17 -57.21 27.70
C ARG A 426 -15.06 -57.89 28.74
N LEU A 427 -16.38 -57.71 28.61
CA LEU A 427 -17.33 -58.10 29.65
C LEU A 427 -18.75 -58.24 29.11
N ARG A 428 -19.38 -59.38 29.42
CA ARG A 428 -20.81 -59.62 29.25
C ARG A 428 -21.52 -59.55 30.60
N ILE A 429 -22.70 -58.93 30.62
CA ILE A 429 -23.45 -58.57 31.82
C ILE A 429 -24.91 -58.94 31.60
N GLY A 430 -25.47 -59.75 32.49
CA GLY A 430 -26.83 -60.27 32.36
C GLY A 430 -26.87 -61.57 31.55
N ASN A 431 -27.81 -62.44 31.92
CA ASN A 431 -28.03 -63.72 31.24
C ASN A 431 -29.51 -64.09 31.10
N VAL A 432 -30.41 -63.25 31.61
CA VAL A 432 -31.84 -63.45 31.48
C VAL A 432 -32.26 -63.19 30.04
N VAL A 433 -33.00 -64.15 29.50
CA VAL A 433 -33.81 -63.96 28.31
C VAL A 433 -35.23 -64.28 28.74
N SER A 434 -36.11 -63.28 28.75
CA SER A 434 -37.55 -63.55 28.86
C SER A 434 -37.93 -64.50 27.71
N GLY A 435 -38.67 -65.58 27.98
CA GLY A 435 -38.92 -66.69 27.03
C GLY A 435 -39.78 -66.36 25.80
N TRP A 436 -39.92 -65.07 25.47
CA TRP A 436 -40.62 -64.51 24.34
C TRP A 436 -39.55 -63.86 23.45
N GLY A 437 -39.46 -64.29 22.19
CA GLY A 437 -38.34 -63.97 21.29
C GLY A 437 -38.04 -62.48 21.16
N GLY A 438 -36.80 -62.12 21.51
CA GLY A 438 -36.15 -60.85 21.19
C GLY A 438 -34.98 -61.07 20.21
N ALA A 439 -34.12 -60.07 20.05
CA ALA A 439 -32.98 -60.12 19.14
C ALA A 439 -31.71 -59.46 19.71
N TRP A 440 -30.57 -59.75 19.07
CA TRP A 440 -29.36 -58.94 19.24
C TRP A 440 -29.44 -57.67 18.41
N SER A 441 -28.86 -56.59 18.92
CA SER A 441 -28.53 -55.39 18.15
C SER A 441 -27.12 -54.92 18.49
N THR A 442 -26.36 -54.54 17.47
CA THR A 442 -24.91 -54.26 17.57
C THR A 442 -24.63 -52.82 17.16
N ALA A 443 -24.32 -51.93 18.11
CA ALA A 443 -23.93 -50.57 17.82
C ALA A 443 -22.40 -50.47 17.67
N GLU A 444 -21.96 -50.09 16.47
CA GLU A 444 -20.60 -49.73 16.11
C GLU A 444 -20.69 -48.51 15.18
N ILE A 445 -20.07 -47.40 15.58
CA ILE A 445 -20.11 -46.14 14.81
C ILE A 445 -18.67 -45.80 14.39
N PRO A 446 -18.37 -45.72 13.08
CA PRO A 446 -17.03 -45.37 12.60
C PRO A 446 -16.48 -44.09 13.23
N ASP A 447 -15.20 -44.09 13.59
CA ASP A 447 -14.47 -42.95 14.18
C ASP A 447 -15.11 -42.28 15.41
N ASN A 448 -15.95 -43.02 16.15
CA ASN A 448 -16.54 -42.60 17.42
C ASN A 448 -16.35 -43.68 18.51
N HIS A 449 -16.59 -43.30 19.76
CA HIS A 449 -16.56 -44.18 20.95
C HIS A 449 -17.68 -43.81 21.93
N ILE A 450 -18.08 -44.74 22.81
CA ILE A 450 -19.13 -44.47 23.83
C ILE A 450 -18.69 -43.41 24.85
N SER A 451 -19.37 -42.27 24.89
CA SER A 451 -19.16 -41.17 25.85
C SER A 451 -20.10 -41.21 27.06
N TRP A 452 -21.27 -41.85 26.94
CA TRP A 452 -22.26 -41.94 28.02
C TRP A 452 -23.20 -43.14 27.86
N ILE A 453 -23.89 -43.51 28.94
CA ILE A 453 -24.98 -44.50 28.94
C ILE A 453 -26.17 -43.93 29.71
N THR A 454 -27.37 -44.09 29.15
CA THR A 454 -28.65 -43.79 29.81
C THR A 454 -29.49 -45.06 29.88
N THR A 455 -30.14 -45.27 31.02
CA THR A 455 -30.93 -46.48 31.33
C THR A 455 -32.31 -46.09 31.87
N THR A 456 -33.26 -47.02 31.80
CA THR A 456 -34.51 -46.95 32.55
C THR A 456 -34.76 -48.25 33.31
N PHE A 457 -35.40 -48.13 34.47
CA PHE A 457 -35.72 -49.25 35.36
C PHE A 457 -37.22 -49.28 35.68
N PRO A 458 -37.80 -50.46 35.95
CA PRO A 458 -39.24 -50.65 36.02
C PRO A 458 -39.86 -49.99 37.25
N THR A 459 -41.02 -49.39 37.03
CA THR A 459 -42.01 -49.09 38.07
C THR A 459 -42.80 -50.37 38.41
N PRO A 460 -43.55 -50.44 39.53
CA PRO A 460 -44.25 -51.65 39.98
C PRO A 460 -45.38 -52.18 39.07
N SER A 461 -45.56 -51.60 37.88
CA SER A 461 -46.67 -51.86 36.94
C SER A 461 -46.30 -52.73 35.74
N LEU A 462 -45.08 -53.26 35.68
CA LEU A 462 -44.60 -54.16 34.61
C LEU A 462 -44.10 -55.49 35.19
N VAL A 463 -44.09 -56.54 34.35
CA VAL A 463 -43.59 -57.89 34.72
C VAL A 463 -42.05 -57.96 34.74
N ILE A 464 -41.40 -56.98 34.08
CA ILE A 464 -39.96 -56.76 34.04
C ILE A 464 -39.45 -56.40 35.45
N LYS A 465 -38.36 -57.03 35.90
CA LYS A 465 -37.71 -56.66 37.17
C LYS A 465 -36.33 -56.00 36.99
N GLY A 466 -35.64 -56.28 35.89
CA GLY A 466 -34.32 -55.73 35.54
C GLY A 466 -34.37 -54.47 34.67
N MET A 467 -33.27 -54.15 33.99
CA MET A 467 -33.13 -52.98 33.11
C MET A 467 -34.15 -53.02 31.97
N ARG A 468 -34.94 -51.96 31.88
CA ARG A 468 -36.10 -51.87 30.99
C ARG A 468 -35.72 -51.35 29.61
N ALA A 469 -34.92 -50.29 29.55
CA ALA A 469 -34.39 -49.75 28.31
C ALA A 469 -32.98 -49.17 28.51
N VAL A 470 -32.20 -49.09 27.44
CA VAL A 470 -30.83 -48.56 27.42
C VAL A 470 -30.52 -47.84 26.12
N GLY A 471 -29.71 -46.79 26.18
CA GLY A 471 -29.18 -46.07 25.02
C GLY A 471 -27.82 -45.46 25.36
N PHE A 472 -26.99 -45.24 24.34
CA PHE A 472 -25.60 -44.79 24.50
C PHE A 472 -25.37 -43.49 23.73
N SER A 473 -24.64 -42.56 24.36
CA SER A 473 -24.06 -41.40 23.68
C SER A 473 -22.67 -41.75 23.18
N TRP A 474 -22.28 -41.19 22.05
CA TRP A 474 -21.01 -41.42 21.38
C TRP A 474 -20.37 -40.11 20.96
N MET A 475 -19.04 -40.03 21.10
CA MET A 475 -18.22 -38.86 20.80
C MET A 475 -17.17 -39.22 19.76
N SER A 476 -16.74 -38.23 18.95
CA SER A 476 -15.73 -38.46 17.92
C SER A 476 -14.36 -38.77 18.51
N ASN A 477 -13.62 -39.67 17.87
CA ASN A 477 -12.22 -39.97 18.18
C ASN A 477 -11.26 -38.79 17.87
N THR A 478 -11.76 -37.68 17.31
CA THR A 478 -11.03 -36.41 17.16
C THR A 478 -10.89 -35.63 18.48
N VAL A 479 -11.65 -35.97 19.52
CA VAL A 479 -11.68 -35.23 20.79
C VAL A 479 -10.54 -35.67 21.72
N ASP A 480 -9.58 -34.79 21.96
CA ASP A 480 -8.43 -35.04 22.86
C ASP A 480 -8.84 -34.95 24.35
N PRO A 481 -8.56 -35.95 25.21
CA PRO A 481 -8.91 -35.90 26.64
C PRO A 481 -8.10 -34.89 27.48
N THR A 482 -7.03 -34.33 26.94
CA THR A 482 -6.02 -33.52 27.68
C THR A 482 -5.79 -32.10 27.16
N ASN A 483 -6.47 -31.69 26.09
CA ASN A 483 -6.31 -30.36 25.46
C ASN A 483 -4.84 -30.07 25.05
N THR A 484 -4.21 -31.01 24.35
CA THR A 484 -2.85 -30.87 23.84
C THR A 484 -2.80 -29.84 22.71
N VAL A 485 -1.99 -28.80 22.89
CA VAL A 485 -1.55 -27.93 21.80
C VAL A 485 -0.33 -28.57 21.16
N ALA A 486 -0.37 -28.77 19.84
CA ALA A 486 0.68 -29.46 19.10
C ALA A 486 1.62 -28.47 18.39
N PRO A 487 2.95 -28.71 18.40
CA PRO A 487 3.92 -27.80 17.79
C PRO A 487 3.76 -27.73 16.27
N GLY A 488 4.05 -26.54 15.72
CA GLY A 488 4.05 -26.31 14.27
C GLY A 488 2.71 -26.46 13.56
N ARG A 489 1.58 -26.42 14.28
CA ARG A 489 0.22 -26.43 13.71
C ARG A 489 -0.76 -25.58 14.50
N ILE A 490 -1.82 -25.11 13.86
CA ILE A 490 -2.95 -24.46 14.53
C ILE A 490 -3.73 -25.53 15.30
N THR A 491 -3.88 -25.36 16.61
CA THR A 491 -4.72 -26.26 17.42
C THR A 491 -6.05 -25.58 17.76
N GLN A 492 -7.16 -26.14 17.29
CA GLN A 492 -8.50 -25.72 17.73
C GLN A 492 -8.94 -26.50 18.97
N ILE A 493 -9.44 -25.80 19.98
CA ILE A 493 -9.99 -26.37 21.22
C ILE A 493 -11.40 -25.79 21.45
N PRO A 494 -12.48 -26.55 21.17
CA PRO A 494 -13.85 -26.11 21.45
C PRO A 494 -14.06 -25.69 22.92
N ALA A 495 -14.79 -24.62 23.16
CA ALA A 495 -14.96 -24.04 24.50
C ALA A 495 -15.67 -24.97 25.49
N VAL A 496 -16.49 -25.90 24.99
CA VAL A 496 -17.08 -26.98 25.79
C VAL A 496 -16.06 -28.01 26.31
N LYS A 497 -14.80 -27.95 25.87
CA LYS A 497 -13.66 -28.66 26.47
C LYS A 497 -12.97 -27.88 27.59
N ALA A 498 -13.61 -26.83 28.10
CA ALA A 498 -13.30 -26.28 29.41
C ALA A 498 -13.35 -27.41 30.47
N ARG A 499 -12.47 -27.28 31.46
CA ARG A 499 -12.40 -28.14 32.63
C ARG A 499 -13.60 -27.88 33.55
N ASP A 500 -13.81 -26.60 33.88
CA ASP A 500 -14.87 -26.15 34.78
C ASP A 500 -15.55 -24.89 34.24
N ILE A 501 -16.85 -24.75 34.56
CA ILE A 501 -17.70 -23.62 34.17
C ILE A 501 -18.29 -22.99 35.44
N GLY A 502 -18.06 -21.69 35.60
CA GLY A 502 -18.54 -20.88 36.71
C GLY A 502 -19.92 -20.29 36.46
N PRO A 503 -20.51 -19.60 37.47
CA PRO A 503 -21.84 -19.00 37.36
C PRO A 503 -21.96 -17.84 36.36
N GLY A 504 -20.84 -17.35 35.81
CA GLY A 504 -20.83 -16.44 34.67
C GLY A 504 -20.97 -17.13 33.31
N GLY A 505 -20.89 -18.46 33.23
CA GLY A 505 -20.98 -19.23 32.00
C GLY A 505 -22.13 -20.24 31.98
N ARG A 506 -22.60 -20.58 30.77
CA ARG A 506 -23.43 -21.76 30.52
C ARG A 506 -23.10 -22.38 29.17
N VAL A 507 -23.34 -23.69 29.02
CA VAL A 507 -23.29 -24.34 27.71
C VAL A 507 -24.64 -24.15 27.01
N ILE A 508 -24.61 -23.89 25.70
CA ILE A 508 -25.79 -23.74 24.84
C ILE A 508 -25.67 -24.66 23.61
N LYS A 509 -26.81 -25.09 23.08
CA LYS A 509 -26.85 -25.99 21.91
C LYS A 509 -26.19 -25.33 20.69
N GLY A 510 -25.32 -26.06 20.01
CA GLY A 510 -24.67 -25.61 18.77
C GLY A 510 -25.62 -25.50 17.57
N PRO A 511 -25.40 -24.55 16.64
CA PRO A 511 -26.23 -24.34 15.45
C PRO A 511 -25.89 -25.28 14.27
N GLY A 512 -25.36 -26.47 14.55
CA GLY A 512 -24.91 -27.43 13.52
C GLY A 512 -23.60 -27.05 12.78
N THR A 513 -23.24 -25.77 12.70
CA THR A 513 -22.06 -25.27 11.95
C THR A 513 -20.71 -25.34 12.68
N THR A 514 -20.68 -25.95 13.87
CA THR A 514 -19.58 -25.81 14.84
C THR A 514 -18.93 -27.13 15.27
N GLY A 515 -19.52 -28.28 14.90
CA GLY A 515 -19.05 -29.62 15.29
C GLY A 515 -19.39 -30.03 16.72
N GLY A 516 -20.13 -29.19 17.45
CA GLY A 516 -20.51 -29.40 18.85
C GLY A 516 -21.18 -28.16 19.47
N ASP A 517 -21.49 -28.25 20.76
CA ASP A 517 -22.11 -27.19 21.55
C ASP A 517 -21.14 -26.04 21.90
N LEU A 518 -21.70 -24.92 22.37
CA LEU A 518 -21.00 -23.65 22.56
C LEU A 518 -21.07 -23.18 24.02
N VAL A 519 -20.18 -22.28 24.43
CA VAL A 519 -20.21 -21.65 25.76
C VAL A 519 -20.69 -20.21 25.64
N GLU A 520 -21.78 -19.84 26.31
CA GLU A 520 -22.19 -18.44 26.47
C GLU A 520 -21.74 -17.89 27.82
N LEU A 521 -20.97 -16.79 27.80
CA LEU A 521 -20.58 -16.04 28.99
C LEU A 521 -21.43 -14.78 29.16
N ASN A 522 -21.90 -14.55 30.38
CA ASN A 522 -22.76 -13.45 30.79
C ASN A 522 -22.12 -12.67 31.97
N ALA A 523 -22.46 -11.39 32.11
CA ALA A 523 -21.83 -10.46 33.06
C ALA A 523 -22.32 -10.64 34.52
N ALA A 524 -22.54 -11.88 34.95
CA ALA A 524 -23.24 -12.20 36.19
C ALA A 524 -22.31 -12.29 37.42
N LEU A 525 -21.25 -13.10 37.36
CA LEU A 525 -20.37 -13.41 38.50
C LEU A 525 -18.93 -13.76 38.05
N THR A 526 -18.03 -13.88 39.03
CA THR A 526 -16.56 -13.78 38.90
C THR A 526 -15.80 -14.89 38.17
N THR A 527 -16.47 -15.90 37.60
CA THR A 527 -15.85 -16.92 36.74
C THR A 527 -16.77 -17.35 35.60
N GLY A 528 -16.23 -17.36 34.37
CA GLY A 528 -16.91 -17.84 33.15
C GLY A 528 -16.58 -19.30 32.86
N ILE A 529 -15.50 -19.56 32.12
CA ILE A 529 -14.94 -20.91 31.93
C ILE A 529 -13.45 -20.96 32.27
N SER A 530 -12.98 -22.16 32.57
CA SER A 530 -11.58 -22.48 32.87
C SER A 530 -11.09 -23.57 31.94
N LEU A 531 -9.99 -23.31 31.24
CA LEU A 531 -9.38 -24.19 30.26
C LEU A 531 -7.95 -24.53 30.70
N ASN A 532 -7.69 -25.80 30.96
CA ASN A 532 -6.32 -26.32 31.02
C ASN A 532 -5.89 -26.74 29.61
N ILE A 533 -4.61 -26.54 29.27
CA ILE A 533 -3.97 -27.14 28.10
C ILE A 533 -2.77 -28.01 28.49
N SER A 534 -2.44 -28.96 27.63
CA SER A 534 -1.18 -29.71 27.62
C SER A 534 -0.31 -29.23 26.45
N SER A 535 1.00 -29.44 26.53
CA SER A 535 1.93 -29.23 25.41
C SER A 535 3.10 -30.22 25.54
N PRO A 536 3.59 -30.82 24.43
CA PRO A 536 4.74 -31.73 24.48
C PRO A 536 6.09 -31.00 24.55
N GLN A 537 6.13 -29.70 24.23
CA GLN A 537 7.32 -28.87 24.16
C GLN A 537 7.03 -27.45 24.67
N ASN A 538 8.06 -26.68 25.05
CA ASN A 538 7.89 -25.29 25.46
C ASN A 538 7.83 -24.37 24.23
N GLU A 539 6.65 -23.84 23.91
CA GLU A 539 6.41 -23.01 22.73
C GLU A 539 5.46 -21.85 23.05
N VAL A 540 5.63 -20.73 22.32
CA VAL A 540 4.77 -19.55 22.45
C VAL A 540 3.77 -19.52 21.31
N TYR A 541 2.48 -19.45 21.66
CA TYR A 541 1.37 -19.42 20.72
C TYR A 541 0.65 -18.07 20.79
N THR A 542 0.22 -17.56 19.64
CA THR A 542 -0.81 -16.52 19.61
C THR A 542 -2.17 -17.18 19.85
N MET A 543 -2.89 -16.73 20.87
CA MET A 543 -4.26 -17.17 21.15
C MET A 543 -5.26 -16.30 20.38
N ARG A 544 -6.18 -16.93 19.64
CA ARG A 544 -7.40 -16.29 19.12
C ARG A 544 -8.64 -17.08 19.53
N ILE A 545 -9.81 -16.45 19.52
CA ILE A 545 -11.09 -17.05 19.92
C ILE A 545 -12.11 -16.84 18.80
N ARG A 546 -12.77 -17.92 18.34
CA ARG A 546 -13.94 -17.83 17.46
C ARG A 546 -15.18 -17.61 18.32
N TYR A 547 -15.86 -16.47 18.14
CA TYR A 547 -16.95 -16.00 18.99
C TYR A 547 -18.11 -15.39 18.20
N ALA A 548 -19.27 -15.29 18.84
CA ALA A 548 -20.40 -14.50 18.39
C ALA A 548 -20.93 -13.61 19.54
N SER A 549 -21.40 -12.39 19.25
CA SER A 549 -22.13 -11.56 20.22
C SER A 549 -23.11 -10.62 19.53
N ARG A 550 -24.18 -10.22 20.25
CA ARG A 550 -25.20 -9.26 19.78
C ARG A 550 -24.85 -7.79 20.07
N GLY A 551 -23.72 -7.53 20.73
CA GLY A 551 -23.28 -6.19 21.11
C GLY A 551 -21.81 -6.18 21.49
N ASN A 552 -21.27 -5.00 21.74
CA ASN A 552 -19.87 -4.87 22.14
C ASN A 552 -19.68 -5.25 23.62
N GLY A 553 -18.45 -5.59 23.99
CA GLY A 553 -18.09 -5.92 25.37
C GLY A 553 -16.59 -6.13 25.57
N GLN A 554 -16.24 -6.64 26.75
CA GLN A 554 -14.85 -6.84 27.17
C GLN A 554 -14.69 -8.23 27.79
N LEU A 555 -13.87 -9.08 27.18
CA LEU A 555 -13.51 -10.39 27.69
C LEU A 555 -12.25 -10.25 28.57
N ARG A 556 -12.26 -10.84 29.77
CA ARG A 556 -11.07 -10.98 30.61
C ARG A 556 -10.47 -12.37 30.45
N LEU A 557 -9.15 -12.42 30.29
CA LEU A 557 -8.33 -13.62 30.41
C LEU A 557 -7.43 -13.50 31.65
N THR A 558 -7.51 -14.49 32.55
CA THR A 558 -6.60 -14.64 33.68
C THR A 558 -5.77 -15.91 33.51
N THR A 559 -4.44 -15.75 33.49
CA THR A 559 -3.47 -16.85 33.30
C THR A 559 -2.86 -17.32 34.62
N TYR A 560 -2.89 -18.61 34.89
CA TYR A 560 -2.22 -19.22 36.05
C TYR A 560 -1.08 -20.12 35.56
N GLN A 561 0.17 -19.65 35.77
CA GLN A 561 1.40 -20.41 35.49
C GLN A 561 2.45 -20.20 36.60
N TYR A 562 2.91 -18.96 36.79
CA TYR A 562 3.82 -18.59 37.89
C TYR A 562 3.43 -17.24 38.53
N SER A 563 4.14 -16.83 39.58
CA SER A 563 3.75 -15.77 40.52
C SER A 563 3.74 -14.35 39.92
N GLY A 564 2.65 -13.99 39.23
CA GLY A 564 2.40 -12.63 38.76
C GLY A 564 1.03 -12.51 38.08
N TYR A 565 0.02 -12.01 38.80
CA TYR A 565 -1.35 -11.92 38.29
C TYR A 565 -1.62 -10.59 37.58
N ALA A 566 -1.61 -10.60 36.24
CA ALA A 566 -2.08 -9.50 35.41
C ALA A 566 -3.20 -10.00 34.46
N PRO A 567 -4.49 -9.79 34.80
CA PRO A 567 -5.59 -10.15 33.91
C PRO A 567 -5.56 -9.29 32.65
N ARG A 568 -5.58 -9.91 31.47
CA ARG A 568 -5.69 -9.20 30.20
C ARG A 568 -7.17 -8.95 29.91
N ILE A 569 -7.51 -7.72 29.52
CA ILE A 569 -8.87 -7.35 29.08
C ILE A 569 -8.81 -7.05 27.60
N VAL A 570 -9.68 -7.68 26.81
CA VAL A 570 -9.73 -7.56 25.35
C VAL A 570 -11.14 -7.14 24.92
N ASN A 571 -11.22 -6.05 24.17
CA ASN A 571 -12.49 -5.52 23.67
C ASN A 571 -12.98 -6.37 22.47
N PHE A 572 -14.27 -6.70 22.44
CA PHE A 572 -14.92 -7.37 21.31
C PHE A 572 -16.14 -6.60 20.82
N ASN A 573 -16.53 -6.86 19.57
CA ASN A 573 -17.61 -6.15 18.89
C ASN A 573 -18.83 -7.04 18.67
N ALA A 574 -19.97 -6.43 18.32
CA ALA A 574 -21.12 -7.15 17.81
C ALA A 574 -20.81 -7.89 16.50
N THR A 575 -21.38 -9.09 16.34
CA THR A 575 -21.22 -9.96 15.15
C THR A 575 -22.54 -10.61 14.70
N ASP A 576 -23.46 -10.90 15.63
CA ASP A 576 -24.81 -11.40 15.33
C ASP A 576 -25.85 -10.27 15.45
N SER A 577 -26.39 -9.86 14.31
CA SER A 577 -27.51 -8.91 14.22
C SER A 577 -28.89 -9.60 14.14
N SER A 578 -28.92 -10.92 13.96
CA SER A 578 -30.13 -11.67 13.60
C SER A 578 -30.79 -12.40 14.76
N GLY A 579 -30.01 -12.73 15.80
CA GLY A 579 -30.44 -13.53 16.93
C GLY A 579 -30.44 -15.04 16.70
N SER A 580 -30.17 -15.50 15.47
CA SER A 580 -30.07 -16.90 15.07
C SER A 580 -28.66 -17.16 14.54
N LEU A 581 -27.89 -18.02 15.21
CA LEU A 581 -26.48 -18.23 14.87
C LEU A 581 -26.35 -18.91 13.49
N LYS A 582 -25.76 -18.19 12.54
CA LYS A 582 -25.40 -18.66 11.19
C LYS A 582 -23.89 -18.66 11.00
N PHE A 583 -23.40 -19.10 9.84
CA PHE A 583 -21.96 -19.09 9.54
C PHE A 583 -21.30 -17.71 9.78
N ASN A 584 -21.91 -16.63 9.27
CA ASN A 584 -21.43 -15.25 9.43
C ASN A 584 -21.67 -14.63 10.82
N SER A 585 -22.41 -15.28 11.73
CA SER A 585 -22.57 -14.77 13.11
C SER A 585 -21.28 -14.84 13.91
N PHE A 586 -20.31 -15.65 13.46
CA PHE A 586 -19.03 -15.87 14.15
C PHE A 586 -17.89 -15.03 13.54
N ASN A 587 -17.12 -14.37 14.40
CA ASN A 587 -15.88 -13.68 14.06
C ASN A 587 -14.74 -14.15 14.99
N TYR A 588 -13.53 -13.61 14.80
CA TYR A 588 -12.34 -13.99 15.57
C TYR A 588 -11.83 -12.83 16.44
N LEU A 589 -11.37 -13.15 17.65
CA LEU A 589 -10.83 -12.21 18.63
C LEU A 589 -9.42 -12.64 19.03
N THR A 590 -8.40 -11.87 18.65
CA THR A 590 -7.01 -12.14 19.04
C THR A 590 -6.75 -11.66 20.48
N ILE A 591 -6.25 -12.55 21.33
CA ILE A 591 -5.93 -12.32 22.75
C ILE A 591 -4.42 -12.10 22.96
N GLY A 592 -3.61 -12.46 21.96
CA GLY A 592 -2.16 -12.29 21.94
C GLY A 592 -1.40 -13.49 22.50
N ASN A 593 -0.11 -13.30 22.76
CA ASN A 593 0.84 -14.38 23.03
C ASN A 593 0.64 -15.03 24.41
N VAL A 594 0.66 -16.37 24.44
CA VAL A 594 0.65 -17.24 25.64
C VAL A 594 1.76 -18.29 25.51
N ALA A 595 2.40 -18.67 26.61
CA ALA A 595 3.40 -19.74 26.62
C ALA A 595 2.75 -21.06 27.05
N ALA A 596 3.00 -22.15 26.31
CA ALA A 596 2.57 -23.48 26.68
C ALA A 596 3.78 -24.29 27.17
N ASP A 597 3.91 -24.42 28.49
CA ASP A 597 5.04 -25.08 29.16
C ASP A 597 4.63 -26.51 29.60
N PRO A 598 5.38 -27.56 29.19
CA PRO A 598 5.07 -28.96 29.53
C PRO A 598 5.13 -29.26 31.04
N THR A 599 5.79 -28.42 31.83
CA THR A 599 5.96 -28.59 33.29
C THR A 599 4.91 -27.85 34.11
N ALA A 600 4.27 -26.81 33.57
CA ALA A 600 3.45 -25.88 34.34
C ALA A 600 1.92 -26.08 34.21
N LEU A 601 1.46 -26.88 33.23
CA LEU A 601 0.03 -27.13 32.92
C LEU A 601 -0.86 -25.86 33.00
N PRO A 602 -0.62 -24.86 32.12
CA PRO A 602 -1.33 -23.58 32.14
C PRO A 602 -2.85 -23.69 32.25
N ARG A 603 -3.43 -22.98 33.23
CA ARG A 603 -4.87 -22.75 33.37
C ARG A 603 -5.22 -21.34 32.90
N PHE A 604 -6.09 -21.27 31.91
CA PHE A 604 -6.67 -20.05 31.35
C PHE A 604 -8.10 -19.89 31.83
N VAL A 605 -8.39 -18.83 32.58
CA VAL A 605 -9.77 -18.49 33.00
C VAL A 605 -10.28 -17.36 32.13
N PHE A 606 -11.40 -17.58 31.45
CA PHE A 606 -12.09 -16.59 30.63
C PHE A 606 -13.40 -16.18 31.31
N ASP A 607 -13.66 -14.89 31.42
CA ASP A 607 -14.89 -14.35 31.99
C ASP A 607 -15.30 -13.02 31.32
N LEU A 608 -16.59 -12.68 31.36
CA LEU A 608 -17.08 -11.43 30.76
C LEU A 608 -16.92 -10.28 31.76
N TYR A 609 -15.97 -9.38 31.47
CA TYR A 609 -15.66 -8.23 32.32
C TYR A 609 -16.72 -7.13 32.23
N SER A 610 -17.22 -6.85 31.01
CA SER A 610 -18.30 -5.87 30.78
C SER A 610 -18.99 -6.10 29.42
N GLY A 611 -20.17 -5.50 29.24
CA GLY A 611 -20.88 -5.47 27.96
C GLY A 611 -21.82 -6.64 27.71
N SER A 612 -22.01 -6.96 26.42
CA SER A 612 -23.02 -7.93 25.96
C SER A 612 -22.56 -9.39 26.13
N PRO A 613 -23.48 -10.37 26.26
CA PRO A 613 -23.10 -11.78 26.33
C PRO A 613 -22.26 -12.23 25.14
N ILE A 614 -21.23 -13.04 25.39
CA ILE A 614 -20.34 -13.57 24.35
C ILE A 614 -20.49 -15.09 24.26
N ILE A 615 -20.80 -15.57 23.06
CA ILE A 615 -20.90 -16.99 22.72
C ILE A 615 -19.57 -17.41 22.12
N ILE A 616 -18.89 -18.37 22.74
CA ILE A 616 -17.59 -18.88 22.32
C ILE A 616 -17.78 -20.27 21.72
N ASP A 617 -17.29 -20.44 20.49
CA ASP A 617 -17.19 -21.73 19.80
C ASP A 617 -15.90 -22.43 20.20
N LYS A 618 -14.74 -21.84 19.87
CA LYS A 618 -13.43 -22.46 20.07
C LYS A 618 -12.32 -21.44 20.34
N ILE A 619 -11.37 -21.86 21.15
CA ILE A 619 -10.09 -21.17 21.41
C ILE A 619 -9.06 -21.82 20.49
N GLU A 620 -8.25 -21.03 19.81
CA GLU A 620 -7.29 -21.48 18.81
C GLU A 620 -5.89 -20.99 19.15
N PHE A 621 -4.93 -21.90 19.08
CA PHE A 621 -3.52 -21.66 19.42
C PHE A 621 -2.69 -21.73 18.14
N LEU A 622 -2.04 -20.62 17.80
CA LEU A 622 -1.32 -20.40 16.54
C LEU A 622 0.19 -20.33 16.82
N PRO A 623 1.04 -21.19 16.22
CA PRO A 623 2.50 -21.12 16.36
C PRO A 623 3.04 -19.72 16.03
N ARG A 624 3.82 -19.13 16.94
CA ARG A 624 4.27 -17.73 16.77
C ARG A 624 5.28 -17.55 15.63
N GLY A 625 6.18 -18.51 15.41
CA GLY A 625 7.26 -18.45 14.40
C GLY A 625 6.82 -18.77 12.96
N ILE A 626 5.57 -18.46 12.61
CA ILE A 626 5.04 -18.58 11.24
C ILE A 626 4.09 -17.42 10.97
N ILE A 627 3.09 -17.20 11.84
CA ILE A 627 1.91 -16.40 11.50
C ILE A 627 2.06 -14.89 11.82
N LEU A 628 3.07 -14.46 12.59
CA LEU A 628 3.26 -13.02 12.82
C LEU A 628 3.91 -12.34 11.61
N GLU A 629 5.10 -12.81 11.24
CA GLU A 629 5.96 -12.18 10.22
C GLU A 629 5.33 -12.30 8.81
N GLU A 630 4.72 -13.44 8.47
CA GLU A 630 3.97 -13.60 7.22
C GLU A 630 2.74 -12.67 7.15
N ALA A 631 2.00 -12.49 8.25
CA ALA A 631 0.80 -11.64 8.26
C ALA A 631 1.13 -10.15 8.28
N GLU A 632 2.18 -9.75 8.98
CA GLU A 632 2.69 -8.38 9.01
C GLU A 632 3.28 -8.01 7.64
N ALA A 633 4.08 -8.88 7.02
CA ALA A 633 4.57 -8.71 5.65
C ALA A 633 3.43 -8.62 4.62
N ASN A 634 2.40 -9.48 4.71
CA ASN A 634 1.21 -9.38 3.85
C ASN A 634 0.43 -8.06 4.04
N GLN A 635 0.34 -7.53 5.27
CA GLN A 635 -0.34 -6.27 5.54
C GLN A 635 0.42 -5.07 4.95
N ASP A 636 1.75 -5.02 5.14
CA ASP A 636 2.57 -3.97 4.54
C ASP A 636 2.69 -4.12 3.02
N LEU A 637 2.66 -5.34 2.46
CA LEU A 637 2.53 -5.60 1.03
C LEU A 637 1.25 -4.99 0.45
N GLU A 638 0.09 -5.19 1.07
CA GLU A 638 -1.16 -4.58 0.58
C GLU A 638 -1.17 -3.05 0.72
N LYS A 639 -0.57 -2.51 1.78
CA LYS A 639 -0.35 -1.07 1.99
C LYS A 639 0.54 -0.48 0.90
N ALA A 640 1.65 -1.15 0.56
CA ALA A 640 2.55 -0.76 -0.52
C ALA A 640 1.87 -0.89 -1.90
N ARG A 641 1.23 -2.03 -2.20
CA ARG A 641 0.47 -2.27 -3.44
C ARG A 641 -0.59 -1.18 -3.65
N LYS A 642 -1.31 -0.79 -2.60
CA LYS A 642 -2.30 0.29 -2.63
C LYS A 642 -1.67 1.67 -2.87
N ALA A 643 -0.51 1.96 -2.27
CA ALA A 643 0.22 3.21 -2.52
C ALA A 643 0.71 3.31 -3.97
N VAL A 644 1.34 2.25 -4.50
CA VAL A 644 1.81 2.20 -5.90
C VAL A 644 0.65 2.29 -6.89
N ASN A 645 -0.44 1.55 -6.68
CA ASN A 645 -1.64 1.64 -7.52
C ASN A 645 -2.30 3.03 -7.47
N ALA A 646 -2.11 3.80 -6.39
CA ALA A 646 -2.67 5.16 -6.29
C ALA A 646 -2.00 6.17 -7.25
N LEU A 647 -0.79 5.89 -7.74
CA LEU A 647 -0.02 6.80 -8.61
C LEU A 647 -0.60 6.90 -10.04
N PHE A 648 -1.17 5.82 -10.57
CA PHE A 648 -1.46 5.64 -12.00
C PHE A 648 -2.94 5.87 -12.37
N THR A 649 -3.21 6.39 -13.57
CA THR A 649 -4.57 6.68 -14.04
C THR A 649 -5.42 5.44 -14.36
N ASN A 650 -4.79 4.30 -14.64
CA ASN A 650 -5.44 3.07 -15.09
C ASN A 650 -4.66 1.83 -14.60
N ASP A 651 -5.23 0.63 -14.83
CA ASP A 651 -4.60 -0.64 -14.46
C ASP A 651 -3.39 -1.01 -15.35
N ALA A 652 -3.26 -0.39 -16.52
CA ALA A 652 -2.11 -0.57 -17.42
C ALA A 652 -0.84 0.14 -16.94
N LYS A 653 -0.98 1.10 -16.01
CA LYS A 653 0.11 1.86 -15.36
C LYS A 653 1.01 2.66 -16.32
N ASP A 654 0.49 2.98 -17.50
CA ASP A 654 1.20 3.74 -18.54
C ASP A 654 1.30 5.25 -18.25
N ASN A 655 0.40 5.81 -17.44
CA ASN A 655 0.28 7.23 -17.16
C ASN A 655 0.09 7.53 -15.66
N LEU A 656 0.76 8.58 -15.18
CA LEU A 656 0.59 9.12 -13.82
C LEU A 656 -0.64 10.03 -13.74
N LYS A 657 -1.32 10.06 -12.59
CA LYS A 657 -2.37 11.05 -12.32
C LYS A 657 -1.75 12.45 -12.20
N LEU A 658 -2.39 13.45 -12.80
CA LEU A 658 -1.94 14.85 -12.83
C LEU A 658 -1.64 15.42 -11.43
N ASN A 659 -2.40 15.00 -10.41
CA ASN A 659 -2.25 15.48 -9.03
C ASN A 659 -1.16 14.75 -8.21
N MET A 660 -0.58 13.66 -8.71
CA MET A 660 0.50 12.93 -8.02
C MET A 660 1.81 13.68 -8.22
N THR A 661 2.38 14.17 -7.12
CA THR A 661 3.70 14.83 -7.09
C THR A 661 4.83 13.80 -7.19
N ASP A 662 6.01 14.27 -7.56
CA ASP A 662 7.21 13.42 -7.54
C ASP A 662 7.53 12.89 -6.12
N TYR A 663 7.39 13.75 -5.10
CA TYR A 663 7.48 13.35 -3.68
C TYR A 663 6.53 12.19 -3.30
N ALA A 664 5.32 12.15 -3.86
CA ALA A 664 4.37 11.06 -3.58
C ALA A 664 4.82 9.70 -4.13
N ILE A 665 5.63 9.71 -5.20
CA ILE A 665 6.26 8.51 -5.77
C ILE A 665 7.38 8.04 -4.83
N ASP A 666 8.17 8.96 -4.29
CA ASP A 666 9.22 8.65 -3.31
C ASP A 666 8.66 8.09 -2.00
N GLN A 667 7.52 8.61 -1.52
CA GLN A 667 6.82 8.02 -0.36
C GLN A 667 6.24 6.63 -0.66
N ALA A 668 5.77 6.37 -1.87
CA ALA A 668 5.41 5.02 -2.30
C ALA A 668 6.64 4.09 -2.37
N ALA A 669 7.79 4.59 -2.83
CA ALA A 669 9.04 3.85 -2.88
C ALA A 669 9.52 3.41 -1.49
N ASN A 670 9.46 4.31 -0.49
CA ASN A 670 9.81 4.00 0.90
C ASN A 670 8.95 2.85 1.47
N LEU A 671 7.65 2.81 1.14
CA LEU A 671 6.76 1.72 1.56
C LEU A 671 7.09 0.37 0.90
N VAL A 672 7.65 0.38 -0.32
CA VAL A 672 8.05 -0.85 -1.03
C VAL A 672 9.42 -1.36 -0.56
N GLU A 673 10.37 -0.47 -0.29
CA GLU A 673 11.70 -0.86 0.21
C GLU A 673 11.65 -1.56 1.56
N CYS A 674 10.68 -1.21 2.41
CA CYS A 674 10.45 -1.82 3.71
C CYS A 674 9.59 -3.11 3.70
N LEU A 675 9.28 -3.66 2.53
CA LEU A 675 8.71 -5.01 2.44
C LEU A 675 9.76 -6.08 2.78
N SER A 676 9.36 -7.18 3.39
CA SER A 676 10.30 -8.27 3.73
C SER A 676 10.85 -8.95 2.48
N ASP A 677 12.18 -9.03 2.39
CA ASP A 677 12.91 -9.81 1.38
C ASP A 677 12.78 -11.34 1.60
N GLU A 678 12.28 -11.78 2.76
CA GLU A 678 12.06 -13.20 3.07
C GLU A 678 10.63 -13.68 2.71
N PHE A 679 9.63 -12.81 2.84
CA PHE A 679 8.21 -13.17 2.62
C PHE A 679 7.58 -12.56 1.37
N CYS A 680 8.19 -11.54 0.75
CA CYS A 680 7.59 -10.76 -0.34
C CYS A 680 8.57 -10.37 -1.46
N ASP A 681 9.69 -11.06 -1.63
CA ASP A 681 10.74 -10.72 -2.63
C ASP A 681 10.18 -10.47 -4.05
N GLN A 682 9.35 -11.38 -4.56
CA GLN A 682 8.81 -11.26 -5.92
C GLN A 682 7.89 -10.04 -6.07
N GLU A 683 6.96 -9.82 -5.15
CA GLU A 683 6.09 -8.66 -5.15
C GLU A 683 6.84 -7.35 -4.89
N LYS A 684 7.86 -7.38 -4.01
CA LYS A 684 8.75 -6.25 -3.73
C LYS A 684 9.48 -5.85 -5.01
N MET A 685 10.06 -6.80 -5.74
CA MET A 685 10.72 -6.54 -7.03
C MET A 685 9.75 -5.99 -8.09
N ILE A 686 8.53 -6.54 -8.18
CA ILE A 686 7.49 -6.04 -9.09
C ILE A 686 7.05 -4.61 -8.74
N LEU A 687 6.87 -4.31 -7.45
CA LEU A 687 6.48 -2.97 -6.98
C LEU A 687 7.63 -1.97 -7.11
N LEU A 688 8.88 -2.39 -6.89
CA LEU A 688 10.07 -1.55 -7.10
C LEU A 688 10.22 -1.17 -8.57
N ASP A 689 9.98 -2.09 -9.52
CA ASP A 689 10.03 -1.75 -10.94
C ASP A 689 8.88 -0.79 -11.34
N GLN A 690 7.66 -1.02 -10.84
CA GLN A 690 6.54 -0.09 -11.05
C GLN A 690 6.80 1.31 -10.49
N VAL A 691 7.45 1.42 -9.33
CA VAL A 691 7.82 2.73 -8.75
C VAL A 691 8.97 3.38 -9.51
N LYS A 692 9.96 2.60 -9.98
CA LYS A 692 11.01 3.11 -10.90
C LYS A 692 10.39 3.61 -12.21
N PHE A 693 9.39 2.92 -12.75
CA PHE A 693 8.63 3.36 -13.92
C PHE A 693 7.83 4.63 -13.63
N ALA A 694 7.17 4.74 -12.48
CA ALA A 694 6.53 5.97 -12.03
C ALA A 694 7.50 7.16 -11.95
N LYS A 695 8.70 6.97 -11.36
CA LYS A 695 9.74 8.02 -11.30
C LYS A 695 10.19 8.45 -12.71
N ARG A 696 10.39 7.50 -13.65
CA ARG A 696 10.67 7.81 -15.07
C ARG A 696 9.55 8.62 -15.73
N LEU A 697 8.28 8.26 -15.51
CA LEU A 697 7.14 9.04 -16.01
C LEU A 697 7.08 10.45 -15.40
N SER A 698 7.48 10.59 -14.12
CA SER A 698 7.54 11.86 -13.41
C SER A 698 8.64 12.78 -13.96
N GLN A 699 9.82 12.21 -14.24
CA GLN A 699 10.91 12.89 -14.95
C GLN A 699 10.50 13.28 -16.37
N ALA A 700 9.87 12.38 -17.13
CA ALA A 700 9.49 12.62 -18.53
C ALA A 700 8.41 13.71 -18.72
N ARG A 701 7.51 13.91 -17.75
CA ARG A 701 6.52 15.01 -17.77
C ARG A 701 7.05 16.34 -17.23
N ASN A 702 8.23 16.36 -16.61
CA ASN A 702 8.81 17.54 -15.99
C ASN A 702 9.56 18.37 -17.04
N LEU A 703 9.17 19.64 -17.19
CA LEU A 703 9.82 20.55 -18.15
C LEU A 703 11.13 21.13 -17.62
N LEU A 704 11.37 21.07 -16.30
CA LEU A 704 12.65 21.38 -15.67
C LEU A 704 13.63 20.23 -15.87
N ASN A 705 14.80 20.53 -16.43
CA ASN A 705 15.92 19.62 -16.45
C ASN A 705 16.41 19.41 -15.00
N TYR A 706 16.54 18.15 -14.56
CA TYR A 706 17.10 17.76 -13.25
C TYR A 706 16.43 18.43 -12.03
N GLY A 707 15.10 18.53 -12.04
CA GLY A 707 14.31 19.07 -10.91
C GLY A 707 14.25 18.17 -9.67
N ASP A 708 14.67 16.92 -9.81
CA ASP A 708 14.82 15.89 -8.77
C ASP A 708 16.28 15.72 -8.29
N PHE A 709 17.20 16.55 -8.78
CA PHE A 709 18.62 16.66 -8.36
C PHE A 709 19.48 15.38 -8.37
N GLU A 710 18.94 14.23 -8.75
CA GLU A 710 19.66 12.94 -8.78
C GLU A 710 20.83 12.93 -9.76
N SER A 711 20.71 13.64 -10.89
CA SER A 711 21.74 13.72 -11.93
C SER A 711 23.06 14.31 -11.41
N PRO A 712 24.24 13.79 -11.82
CA PRO A 712 25.51 14.48 -11.59
C PRO A 712 25.54 15.85 -12.30
N ASP A 713 24.91 15.96 -13.47
CA ASP A 713 24.87 17.14 -14.32
C ASP A 713 23.77 18.15 -13.94
N TRP A 714 23.23 18.05 -12.71
CA TRP A 714 22.12 18.89 -12.23
C TRP A 714 22.36 20.40 -12.39
N SER A 715 23.62 20.84 -12.29
CA SER A 715 24.06 22.23 -12.48
C SER A 715 25.06 22.33 -13.61
N GLY A 716 24.98 23.38 -14.44
CA GLY A 716 25.95 23.59 -15.52
C GLY A 716 25.35 24.26 -16.75
N GLU A 717 25.78 23.85 -17.95
CA GLU A 717 25.28 24.42 -19.20
C GLU A 717 23.81 24.04 -19.47
N ASN A 718 23.49 22.75 -19.39
CA ASN A 718 22.14 22.21 -19.64
C ASN A 718 21.28 22.04 -18.36
N GLY A 719 21.85 22.30 -17.19
CA GLY A 719 21.18 22.18 -15.89
C GLY A 719 20.80 23.53 -15.26
N TRP A 720 20.63 23.51 -13.93
CA TRP A 720 20.40 24.70 -13.11
C TRP A 720 21.58 25.68 -13.16
N LYS A 721 21.27 26.98 -13.14
CA LYS A 721 22.23 28.08 -12.97
C LYS A 721 22.21 28.53 -11.50
N THR A 722 23.36 28.56 -10.84
CA THR A 722 23.45 28.72 -9.38
C THR A 722 24.42 29.84 -8.98
N SER A 723 24.29 30.33 -7.75
CA SER A 723 25.40 30.99 -7.03
C SER A 723 26.39 29.95 -6.47
N PRO A 724 27.70 30.24 -6.35
CA PRO A 724 28.75 29.24 -6.09
C PRO A 724 28.62 28.34 -4.84
N HIS A 725 27.81 28.71 -3.84
CA HIS A 725 27.66 27.97 -2.58
C HIS A 725 26.43 27.05 -2.53
N VAL A 726 25.57 27.11 -3.55
CA VAL A 726 24.43 26.19 -3.69
C VAL A 726 24.96 24.84 -4.17
N HIS A 727 24.59 23.78 -3.46
CA HIS A 727 25.02 22.43 -3.76
C HIS A 727 23.89 21.42 -3.51
N VAL A 728 24.08 20.19 -3.99
CA VAL A 728 23.14 19.09 -3.78
C VAL A 728 23.77 18.09 -2.81
N ALA A 729 23.03 17.75 -1.75
CA ALA A 729 23.43 16.85 -0.67
C ALA A 729 22.49 15.64 -0.57
N SER A 730 22.77 14.71 0.34
CA SER A 730 22.00 13.45 0.52
C SER A 730 21.98 12.97 1.98
N ASP A 731 22.25 13.87 2.91
CA ASP A 731 22.46 13.63 4.35
C ASP A 731 21.23 14.00 5.22
N ASN A 732 20.09 14.29 4.60
CA ASN A 732 18.86 14.71 5.27
C ASN A 732 17.79 13.61 5.15
N PRO A 733 17.25 13.08 6.27
CA PRO A 733 16.32 11.94 6.25
C PRO A 733 14.95 12.26 5.62
N ILE A 734 14.57 13.54 5.53
CA ILE A 734 13.28 14.00 4.98
C ILE A 734 13.13 13.63 3.50
N PHE A 735 14.22 13.78 2.74
CA PHE A 735 14.27 13.49 1.31
C PHE A 735 14.63 12.04 1.08
N LYS A 736 14.19 11.46 -0.05
CA LYS A 736 14.49 10.06 -0.36
C LYS A 736 15.92 9.88 -0.87
N GLY A 737 16.36 10.77 -1.74
CA GLY A 737 17.67 10.75 -2.37
C GLY A 737 18.37 12.10 -2.26
N ARG A 738 18.73 12.69 -3.39
CA ARG A 738 19.53 13.91 -3.48
C ARG A 738 18.67 15.17 -3.44
N TYR A 739 18.99 16.11 -2.55
CA TYR A 739 18.23 17.35 -2.35
C TYR A 739 19.11 18.61 -2.50
N LEU A 740 18.50 19.73 -2.85
CA LEU A 740 19.17 21.02 -3.00
C LEU A 740 19.32 21.72 -1.64
N HIS A 741 20.56 22.07 -1.30
CA HIS A 741 20.88 22.96 -0.19
C HIS A 741 21.21 24.38 -0.69
N MET A 742 20.42 25.36 -0.26
CA MET A 742 20.66 26.78 -0.48
C MET A 742 21.04 27.45 0.85
N PRO A 743 22.31 27.83 1.07
CA PRO A 743 22.72 28.54 2.28
C PRO A 743 22.30 30.02 2.23
N GLY A 744 22.43 30.72 3.36
CA GLY A 744 22.22 32.16 3.47
C GLY A 744 23.12 32.98 2.55
N ALA A 745 22.74 34.24 2.32
CA ALA A 745 23.45 35.17 1.45
C ALA A 745 24.90 35.37 1.92
N ASN A 746 25.85 35.30 0.98
CA ASN A 746 27.28 35.35 1.28
C ASN A 746 27.73 36.80 1.53
N GLN A 747 28.30 37.06 2.71
CA GLN A 747 29.03 38.29 3.01
C GLN A 747 30.51 37.96 3.29
N PRO A 748 31.44 38.28 2.36
CA PRO A 748 32.87 38.06 2.56
C PRO A 748 33.41 38.87 3.75
N GLN A 749 34.32 38.28 4.55
CA GLN A 749 34.84 38.86 5.80
C GLN A 749 35.56 40.23 5.68
N MET A 750 35.81 40.71 4.46
CA MET A 750 36.41 42.02 4.17
C MET A 750 35.52 42.91 3.28
N SER A 751 34.20 42.68 3.28
CA SER A 751 33.25 43.46 2.47
C SER A 751 31.89 43.63 3.15
N ASP A 752 31.35 44.86 3.08
CA ASP A 752 29.96 45.15 3.45
C ASP A 752 28.94 44.73 2.38
N THR A 753 29.38 44.18 1.24
CA THR A 753 28.51 43.74 0.15
C THR A 753 27.98 42.33 0.41
N VAL A 754 26.67 42.21 0.58
CA VAL A 754 25.94 40.94 0.71
C VAL A 754 25.52 40.43 -0.67
N TYR A 755 25.99 39.25 -1.05
CA TYR A 755 25.65 38.58 -2.31
C TYR A 755 24.56 37.53 -2.07
N PRO A 756 23.37 37.64 -2.71
CA PRO A 756 22.27 36.72 -2.49
C PRO A 756 22.56 35.34 -3.09
N THR A 757 22.21 34.29 -2.35
CA THR A 757 22.21 32.92 -2.84
C THR A 757 21.05 32.74 -3.82
N TYR A 758 21.28 32.11 -4.98
CA TYR A 758 20.24 31.93 -6.00
C TYR A 758 20.37 30.62 -6.78
N LEU A 759 19.24 30.22 -7.37
CA LEU A 759 19.06 29.12 -8.30
C LEU A 759 18.07 29.57 -9.39
N TYR A 760 18.34 29.35 -10.67
CA TYR A 760 17.33 29.54 -11.71
C TYR A 760 17.48 28.59 -12.91
N GLN A 761 16.36 28.39 -13.62
CA GLN A 761 16.30 27.71 -14.91
C GLN A 761 15.19 28.34 -15.76
N LYS A 762 15.40 28.45 -17.07
CA LYS A 762 14.38 28.86 -18.03
C LYS A 762 13.93 27.62 -18.81
N VAL A 763 12.64 27.29 -18.73
CA VAL A 763 12.01 26.34 -19.65
C VAL A 763 11.90 27.02 -21.00
N ASP A 764 12.45 26.38 -22.04
CA ASP A 764 12.44 26.92 -23.40
C ASP A 764 11.04 26.92 -24.02
N GLU A 765 10.82 27.87 -24.92
CA GLU A 765 9.57 28.09 -25.63
C GLU A 765 9.10 26.86 -26.43
N SER A 766 10.03 26.06 -26.98
CA SER A 766 9.74 24.81 -27.71
C SER A 766 9.14 23.69 -26.85
N LYS A 767 9.31 23.74 -25.52
CA LYS A 767 8.68 22.80 -24.57
C LYS A 767 7.25 23.22 -24.17
N LEU A 768 6.75 24.35 -24.65
CA LEU A 768 5.48 24.95 -24.21
C LEU A 768 4.41 24.91 -25.30
N LYS A 769 3.15 24.73 -24.90
CA LYS A 769 1.98 24.79 -25.78
C LYS A 769 1.25 26.12 -25.62
N SER A 770 0.67 26.62 -26.72
CA SER A 770 -0.19 27.82 -26.68
C SER A 770 -1.42 27.58 -25.82
N TYR A 771 -1.87 28.62 -25.11
CA TYR A 771 -3.10 28.63 -24.31
C TYR A 771 -3.24 27.44 -23.36
N THR A 772 -2.19 27.12 -22.60
CA THR A 772 -2.13 25.95 -21.73
C THR A 772 -1.74 26.35 -20.31
N ARG A 773 -2.36 25.71 -19.30
CA ARG A 773 -1.98 25.86 -17.90
C ARG A 773 -0.82 24.93 -17.57
N TYR A 774 0.20 25.46 -16.91
CA TYR A 774 1.29 24.71 -16.32
C TYR A 774 1.21 24.76 -14.79
N HIS A 775 1.54 23.65 -14.13
CA HIS A 775 1.59 23.53 -12.68
C HIS A 775 3.05 23.57 -12.21
N VAL A 776 3.35 24.44 -11.25
CA VAL A 776 4.68 24.59 -10.66
C VAL A 776 4.60 24.18 -9.20
N ARG A 777 5.38 23.18 -8.78
CA ARG A 777 5.31 22.60 -7.42
C ARG A 777 6.64 21.97 -6.99
N GLY A 778 6.76 21.67 -5.70
CA GLY A 778 7.93 21.02 -5.13
C GLY A 778 7.80 20.82 -3.61
N PHE A 779 8.81 20.22 -3.00
CA PHE A 779 8.86 19.93 -1.57
C PHE A 779 9.97 20.73 -0.88
N VAL A 780 9.66 21.35 0.27
CA VAL A 780 10.60 22.13 1.08
C VAL A 780 10.69 21.48 2.47
N GLY A 781 11.85 20.89 2.78
CA GLY A 781 12.08 20.28 4.10
C GLY A 781 12.05 21.33 5.22
N ASN A 782 12.78 22.42 5.02
CA ASN A 782 12.77 23.63 5.84
C ASN A 782 13.31 24.82 5.02
N SER A 783 12.84 26.03 5.32
CA SER A 783 13.34 27.28 4.72
C SER A 783 13.17 28.49 5.63
N LYS A 784 14.01 29.51 5.41
CA LYS A 784 13.91 30.85 6.00
C LYS A 784 14.42 31.88 5.00
N ASP A 785 13.69 32.98 4.85
CA ASP A 785 14.01 34.08 3.92
C ASP A 785 14.13 33.64 2.43
N LEU A 786 13.50 32.53 2.06
CA LEU A 786 13.46 32.00 0.69
C LEU A 786 12.39 32.74 -0.14
N ALA A 787 12.78 33.36 -1.25
CA ALA A 787 11.89 33.94 -2.23
C ALA A 787 11.84 33.09 -3.51
N LEU A 788 10.64 32.68 -3.92
CA LEU A 788 10.36 31.96 -5.16
C LEU A 788 9.72 32.91 -6.18
N LEU A 789 10.19 32.85 -7.44
CA LEU A 789 9.66 33.57 -8.59
C LEU A 789 9.34 32.58 -9.73
N VAL A 790 8.18 32.77 -10.35
CA VAL A 790 7.87 32.24 -11.69
C VAL A 790 7.40 33.39 -12.57
N GLU A 791 8.02 33.57 -13.74
CA GLU A 791 7.63 34.62 -14.70
C GLU A 791 7.60 34.16 -16.16
N ARG A 792 6.66 34.74 -16.91
CA ARG A 792 6.57 34.71 -18.38
C ARG A 792 6.15 36.09 -18.89
N TYR A 793 4.93 36.52 -18.58
CA TYR A 793 4.41 37.84 -18.95
C TYR A 793 4.69 38.92 -17.88
N GLY A 794 5.77 38.74 -17.11
CA GLY A 794 6.10 39.49 -15.89
C GLY A 794 5.96 38.63 -14.63
N LYS A 795 5.99 39.25 -13.45
CA LYS A 795 5.88 38.57 -12.15
C LYS A 795 4.49 37.96 -11.93
N GLU A 796 4.29 36.74 -12.40
CA GLU A 796 3.00 36.03 -12.30
C GLU A 796 2.90 35.20 -11.01
N VAL A 797 4.03 34.70 -10.48
CA VAL A 797 4.11 34.11 -9.13
C VAL A 797 5.35 34.69 -8.43
N HIS A 798 5.17 35.30 -7.26
CA HIS A 798 6.28 35.76 -6.41
C HIS A 798 5.91 35.60 -4.93
N VAL A 799 6.62 34.73 -4.21
CA VAL A 799 6.23 34.25 -2.86
C VAL A 799 7.46 34.16 -1.95
N GLU A 800 7.35 34.66 -0.73
CA GLU A 800 8.32 34.42 0.36
C GLU A 800 7.89 33.20 1.19
N MET A 801 8.82 32.32 1.54
CA MET A 801 8.59 31.02 2.17
C MET A 801 9.48 30.81 3.39
N ASP A 802 8.88 30.80 4.59
CA ASP A 802 9.49 30.34 5.84
C ASP A 802 8.81 29.03 6.24
N VAL A 803 9.50 27.89 6.10
CA VAL A 803 9.03 26.55 6.44
C VAL A 803 9.84 26.03 7.65
N PRO A 804 9.21 25.71 8.80
CA PRO A 804 9.92 25.25 9.98
C PRO A 804 10.58 23.87 9.78
N ASN A 805 11.53 23.52 10.65
CA ASN A 805 12.12 22.18 10.70
C ASN A 805 11.40 21.31 11.76
N ASP A 806 10.13 20.98 11.52
CA ASP A 806 9.25 20.27 12.46
C ASP A 806 8.93 18.80 12.07
N ILE A 807 9.38 18.33 10.90
CA ILE A 807 9.27 16.91 10.51
C ILE A 807 10.26 16.05 11.34
N ARG A 808 9.75 15.40 12.38
CA ARG A 808 10.56 14.55 13.27
C ARG A 808 10.87 13.18 12.66
N TYR A 809 12.13 12.97 12.29
CA TYR A 809 12.69 11.65 11.97
C TYR A 809 13.82 11.28 12.92
N THR A 810 13.79 10.05 13.44
CA THR A 810 14.89 9.44 14.22
C THR A 810 15.27 8.11 13.57
N LEU A 811 15.97 8.17 12.43
CA LEU A 811 16.43 7.00 11.69
C LEU A 811 17.90 6.72 12.02
N PRO A 812 18.29 5.49 12.37
CA PRO A 812 19.70 5.13 12.47
C PRO A 812 20.33 5.07 11.07
N MET A 813 21.65 5.28 10.99
CA MET A 813 22.41 4.95 9.77
C MET A 813 22.66 3.44 9.72
N ASN A 814 22.47 2.86 8.54
CA ASN A 814 22.84 1.48 8.24
C ASN A 814 24.35 1.36 7.95
N GLU A 815 24.86 0.12 7.87
CA GLU A 815 26.30 -0.16 7.67
C GLU A 815 26.85 0.34 6.33
N CYS A 816 25.99 0.71 5.39
CA CYS A 816 26.35 1.29 4.09
C CYS A 816 26.29 2.83 4.07
N GLY A 817 25.99 3.49 5.19
CA GLY A 817 25.93 4.95 5.32
C GLY A 817 24.61 5.59 4.85
N GLY A 818 23.61 4.79 4.48
CA GLY A 818 22.24 5.26 4.23
C GLY A 818 21.41 5.30 5.51
N PHE A 819 20.30 6.05 5.52
CA PHE A 819 19.32 5.97 6.61
C PHE A 819 18.52 4.67 6.51
N ASP A 820 18.36 3.96 7.63
CA ASP A 820 17.35 2.91 7.77
C ASP A 820 15.96 3.58 7.81
N ARG A 821 15.23 3.50 6.70
CA ARG A 821 13.87 4.06 6.55
C ARG A 821 12.77 3.14 7.10
N CYS A 822 13.13 1.96 7.61
CA CYS A 822 12.20 0.89 7.98
C CYS A 822 12.11 0.67 9.50
N GLY A 823 13.06 1.20 10.27
CA GLY A 823 12.98 1.25 11.74
C GLY A 823 11.72 1.96 12.25
N HIS A 824 11.01 1.34 13.20
CA HIS A 824 9.78 1.87 13.80
C HIS A 824 9.97 3.26 14.42
N SER A 825 9.49 4.29 13.71
CA SER A 825 9.26 5.63 14.25
C SER A 825 7.82 6.07 13.95
N SER A 826 7.14 6.65 14.95
CA SER A 826 5.72 6.99 14.84
C SER A 826 5.54 8.39 14.26
N TYR A 827 4.76 8.48 13.18
CA TYR A 827 4.33 9.76 12.61
C TYR A 827 3.38 10.47 13.59
N GLN A 828 3.93 11.31 14.46
CA GLN A 828 3.17 12.21 15.32
C GLN A 828 3.13 13.61 14.70
N ALA A 829 2.18 13.81 13.78
CA ALA A 829 1.74 15.16 13.45
C ALA A 829 1.19 15.82 14.73
N GLY A 830 1.77 16.95 15.15
CA GLY A 830 1.41 17.62 16.41
C GLY A 830 -0.04 18.10 16.39
N THR A 831 -0.87 17.60 17.30
CA THR A 831 -2.31 17.89 17.35
C THR A 831 -2.63 19.19 18.07
N ASP A 832 -2.22 20.33 17.51
CA ASP A 832 -2.56 21.68 17.98
C ASP A 832 -3.23 22.53 16.87
N SER A 833 -4.23 23.33 17.23
CA SER A 833 -5.39 23.61 16.35
C SER A 833 -5.40 24.97 15.60
N HIS A 834 -5.73 26.04 16.31
CA HIS A 834 -5.66 27.46 15.92
C HIS A 834 -6.69 27.85 14.83
N THR A 835 -6.49 28.94 14.06
CA THR A 835 -6.85 30.30 14.56
C THR A 835 -6.27 31.53 13.83
N CYS A 836 -6.30 31.65 12.50
CA CYS A 836 -6.19 32.95 11.79
C CYS A 836 -7.26 33.13 10.70
N THR A 837 -7.64 34.37 10.38
CA THR A 837 -8.79 34.69 9.51
C THR A 837 -8.45 35.57 8.31
N CYS A 838 -8.95 35.19 7.13
CA CYS A 838 -9.03 36.04 5.94
C CYS A 838 -10.49 36.49 5.73
N LYS A 839 -10.70 37.71 5.21
CA LYS A 839 -12.05 38.25 4.94
C LYS A 839 -12.43 38.11 3.46
N ASP A 840 -13.68 37.70 3.26
CA ASP A 840 -14.46 37.68 2.02
C ASP A 840 -13.94 36.78 0.85
N PRO A 841 -14.69 35.75 0.42
CA PRO A 841 -14.30 34.86 -0.70
C PRO A 841 -14.31 35.49 -2.10
N ALA A 842 -14.52 36.80 -2.23
CA ALA A 842 -14.93 37.45 -3.48
C ALA A 842 -13.79 37.98 -4.38
N GLN A 843 -12.54 37.98 -3.94
CA GLN A 843 -11.40 38.47 -4.74
C GLN A 843 -10.16 37.57 -4.61
N MET A 844 -9.94 36.69 -5.59
CA MET A 844 -8.67 36.00 -5.79
C MET A 844 -7.72 36.82 -6.68
N ASP A 845 -7.26 37.97 -6.18
CA ASP A 845 -6.16 38.74 -6.77
C ASP A 845 -5.11 39.09 -5.70
N ALA A 846 -3.90 38.56 -5.90
CA ALA A 846 -2.60 38.88 -5.30
C ALA A 846 -2.52 39.71 -3.98
N ALA A 847 -2.64 39.07 -2.80
CA ALA A 847 -1.92 39.49 -1.57
C ALA A 847 -1.96 38.47 -0.40
N CYS A 848 -1.19 37.37 -0.45
CA CYS A 848 -0.84 36.63 0.77
C CYS A 848 0.32 37.32 1.51
N GLN A 849 0.03 38.37 2.29
CA GLN A 849 1.00 38.98 3.21
C GLN A 849 0.78 38.49 4.64
N CYS A 850 1.74 37.72 5.17
CA CYS A 850 1.81 37.36 6.58
C CYS A 850 2.12 38.59 7.44
N LYS A 851 1.09 39.18 8.05
CA LYS A 851 1.21 40.31 9.00
C LYS A 851 1.74 39.86 10.37
N ASP A 852 3.06 39.65 10.46
CA ASP A 852 3.89 39.93 11.66
C ASP A 852 5.37 39.55 11.38
N LYS A 853 6.10 40.36 10.59
CA LYS A 853 7.58 40.23 10.47
C LYS A 853 8.34 40.64 11.75
N SER A 854 7.65 41.14 12.78
CA SER A 854 8.23 41.80 13.96
C SER A 854 8.35 40.94 15.23
N LYS A 855 8.06 39.63 15.17
CA LYS A 855 8.06 38.73 16.36
C LYS A 855 8.86 37.42 16.23
N ARG A 856 9.53 37.16 15.11
CA ARG A 856 10.25 35.89 14.85
C ARG A 856 11.71 35.92 15.34
N THR A 857 11.93 36.13 16.63
CA THR A 857 13.28 36.24 17.26
C THR A 857 13.71 34.95 17.99
N ALA A 858 13.55 33.78 17.34
CA ALA A 858 13.94 32.48 17.89
C ALA A 858 14.94 31.79 16.94
N SER A 859 16.23 31.86 17.28
CA SER A 859 17.36 31.55 16.37
C SER A 859 17.63 30.06 16.10
N GLY A 860 16.64 29.17 16.31
CA GLY A 860 16.83 27.72 16.26
C GLY A 860 15.66 26.90 15.68
N VAL A 861 14.62 27.53 15.12
CA VAL A 861 13.43 26.83 14.59
C VAL A 861 13.62 26.35 13.12
N TYR A 862 14.64 26.87 12.44
CA TYR A 862 14.87 26.67 11.00
C TYR A 862 16.22 26.02 10.66
N THR A 863 17.04 25.69 11.65
CA THR A 863 18.41 25.17 11.46
C THR A 863 18.46 23.65 11.44
N ASN A 864 19.49 23.09 10.79
CA ASN A 864 19.76 21.63 10.75
C ASN A 864 20.45 21.11 12.03
N VAL A 865 20.55 21.91 13.10
CA VAL A 865 21.31 21.56 14.31
C VAL A 865 20.42 20.80 15.28
N TYR A 866 20.70 19.52 15.47
CA TYR A 866 20.16 18.76 16.61
C TYR A 866 20.56 19.44 17.93
N ALA A 867 19.57 19.90 18.69
CA ALA A 867 19.79 20.43 20.04
C ALA A 867 20.16 19.26 20.99
N GLY A 868 21.46 19.02 21.15
CA GLY A 868 21.98 17.95 21.99
C GLY A 868 21.69 18.15 23.47
N SER A 869 20.79 17.32 24.01
CA SER A 869 20.60 16.91 25.42
C SER A 869 20.44 17.94 26.55
N ASP A 870 20.89 19.19 26.42
CA ASP A 870 20.97 20.17 27.52
C ASP A 870 20.29 21.51 27.21
N MET A 871 18.96 21.49 27.10
CA MET A 871 18.13 22.67 27.44
C MET A 871 16.68 22.27 27.76
N MET A 872 16.40 21.99 29.04
CA MET A 872 15.03 22.00 29.54
C MET A 872 14.50 23.43 29.57
N TYR A 873 13.65 23.80 28.61
CA TYR A 873 12.77 24.96 28.76
C TYR A 873 11.47 24.53 29.44
N LEU A 874 11.14 25.22 30.53
CA LEU A 874 9.94 25.00 31.35
C LEU A 874 8.65 25.33 30.59
N ASP A 875 7.52 24.87 31.14
CA ASP A 875 6.15 25.15 30.69
C ASP A 875 5.93 26.61 30.24
N GLY A 876 5.73 26.78 28.93
CA GLY A 876 5.62 28.08 28.27
C GLY A 876 4.60 28.07 27.13
N TYR A 877 3.33 27.74 27.45
CA TYR A 877 2.23 27.67 26.48
C TYR A 877 2.08 28.96 25.65
N HIS A 878 2.44 28.93 24.37
CA HIS A 878 2.18 29.99 23.40
C HIS A 878 1.47 29.42 22.16
N ALA A 879 0.17 29.70 22.08
CA ALA A 879 -0.81 28.98 21.26
C ALA A 879 -1.13 29.73 19.95
N HIS A 880 -0.44 29.39 18.85
CA HIS A 880 -0.62 30.03 17.53
C HIS A 880 -0.57 29.00 16.38
N THR A 881 -1.68 28.80 15.66
CA THR A 881 -1.73 27.90 14.48
C THR A 881 -2.86 28.35 13.50
N SER A 882 -3.22 27.53 12.52
CA SER A 882 -3.56 27.89 11.14
C SER A 882 -5.02 27.63 10.76
N CYS A 883 -5.43 28.00 9.54
CA CYS A 883 -6.79 27.85 9.04
C CYS A 883 -6.81 27.23 7.63
N GLY A 884 -7.06 25.91 7.55
CA GLY A 884 -7.38 25.21 6.30
C GLY A 884 -6.29 25.19 5.21
N CYS A 885 -5.05 25.58 5.55
CA CYS A 885 -3.93 25.55 4.62
C CYS A 885 -3.55 24.11 4.21
N LYS A 886 -2.93 23.98 3.04
CA LYS A 886 -2.15 22.79 2.68
C LYS A 886 -0.96 22.63 3.64
N ASP A 887 -0.42 21.42 3.65
CA ASP A 887 0.91 21.09 4.16
C ASP A 887 1.94 22.20 3.84
N PRO A 888 2.63 22.79 4.83
CA PRO A 888 3.56 23.89 4.61
C PRO A 888 4.80 23.49 3.80
N HIS A 889 5.14 22.21 3.75
CA HIS A 889 6.27 21.69 2.99
C HIS A 889 5.95 21.55 1.49
N VAL A 890 4.66 21.54 1.10
CA VAL A 890 4.23 21.30 -0.29
C VAL A 890 3.68 22.58 -0.93
N PHE A 891 4.52 23.30 -1.68
CA PHE A 891 4.06 24.43 -2.48
C PHE A 891 3.49 23.97 -3.84
N SER A 892 2.47 24.65 -4.33
CA SER A 892 1.90 24.38 -5.66
C SER A 892 1.14 25.59 -6.20
N PHE A 893 1.58 26.08 -7.36
CA PHE A 893 1.05 27.22 -8.10
C PHE A 893 0.65 26.80 -9.52
N HIS A 894 0.10 27.75 -10.28
CA HIS A 894 -0.12 27.61 -11.71
C HIS A 894 0.31 28.87 -12.46
N ILE A 895 0.72 28.70 -13.71
CA ILE A 895 1.03 29.77 -14.65
C ILE A 895 0.43 29.42 -16.02
N ASP A 896 -0.01 30.43 -16.76
CA ASP A 896 -0.83 30.28 -17.96
C ASP A 896 -0.06 30.79 -19.19
N THR A 897 0.12 29.97 -20.22
CA THR A 897 0.71 30.44 -21.49
C THR A 897 -0.34 31.13 -22.37
N GLY A 898 0.06 32.21 -23.05
CA GLY A 898 -0.70 32.84 -24.12
C GLY A 898 -0.40 32.16 -25.44
N CYS A 899 -0.19 32.94 -26.51
CA CYS A 899 0.52 32.44 -27.68
C CYS A 899 1.95 32.01 -27.28
N VAL A 900 2.42 30.92 -27.87
CA VAL A 900 3.82 30.49 -27.87
C VAL A 900 4.48 31.01 -29.15
N ASP A 901 5.68 31.56 -29.01
CA ASP A 901 6.37 32.35 -30.04
C ASP A 901 7.89 32.14 -29.93
N VAL A 902 8.43 31.26 -30.78
CA VAL A 902 9.82 30.79 -30.74
C VAL A 902 10.81 31.89 -31.12
N GLU A 903 10.40 32.92 -31.89
CA GLU A 903 11.27 34.05 -32.25
C GLU A 903 11.39 35.05 -31.10
N GLU A 904 10.29 35.35 -30.39
CA GLU A 904 10.34 36.19 -29.18
C GLU A 904 10.94 35.45 -27.96
N ASN A 905 10.92 34.11 -27.98
CA ASN A 905 11.37 33.15 -26.95
C ASN A 905 11.15 33.68 -25.51
N ALA A 906 9.88 33.86 -25.15
CA ALA A 906 9.50 34.27 -23.79
C ALA A 906 9.92 33.21 -22.75
N GLY A 907 9.66 31.94 -23.05
CA GLY A 907 9.85 30.79 -22.17
C GLY A 907 9.07 30.90 -20.86
N LEU A 908 9.58 30.23 -19.84
CA LEU A 908 9.08 30.30 -18.46
C LEU A 908 10.29 30.23 -17.52
N LEU A 909 10.57 31.33 -16.81
CA LEU A 909 11.67 31.39 -15.85
C LEU A 909 11.17 30.93 -14.47
N PHE A 910 11.86 29.95 -13.88
CA PHE A 910 11.74 29.60 -12.47
C PHE A 910 13.02 30.04 -11.75
N ALA A 911 12.89 30.77 -10.64
CA ALA A 911 14.03 31.25 -9.85
C ALA A 911 13.75 31.23 -8.35
N LEU A 912 14.78 30.89 -7.57
CA LEU A 912 14.82 30.96 -6.12
C LEU A 912 15.93 31.92 -5.69
N LYS A 913 15.69 32.68 -4.61
CA LYS A 913 16.64 33.65 -4.05
C LYS A 913 16.57 33.65 -2.51
N ILE A 914 17.73 33.68 -1.85
CA ILE A 914 17.86 34.02 -0.42
C ILE A 914 18.73 35.28 -0.35
N ALA A 915 18.20 36.36 0.23
CA ALA A 915 18.89 37.65 0.34
C ALA A 915 19.36 37.99 1.77
N SER A 916 19.08 37.09 2.72
CA SER A 916 19.41 37.19 4.15
C SER A 916 20.62 36.32 4.47
N THR A 917 21.59 36.85 5.23
CA THR A 917 22.75 36.08 5.72
C THR A 917 22.34 34.88 6.57
N ASP A 918 21.22 35.03 7.28
CA ASP A 918 20.71 34.06 8.23
C ASP A 918 19.62 33.16 7.62
N GLY A 919 19.39 33.26 6.31
CA GLY A 919 18.44 32.43 5.57
C GLY A 919 19.01 31.04 5.25
N VAL A 920 18.13 30.12 4.86
CA VAL A 920 18.49 28.75 4.42
C VAL A 920 17.31 28.15 3.66
N ALA A 921 17.53 27.20 2.76
CA ALA A 921 16.49 26.30 2.29
C ALA A 921 17.02 24.91 1.92
N ASN A 922 16.29 23.87 2.28
CA ASN A 922 16.49 22.50 1.82
C ASN A 922 15.26 22.09 0.99
N ILE A 923 15.46 21.77 -0.30
CA ILE A 923 14.38 21.67 -1.30
C ILE A 923 14.61 20.47 -2.23
N ASP A 924 13.54 19.80 -2.65
CA ASP A 924 13.56 18.67 -3.59
C ASP A 924 12.27 18.61 -4.43
N ASN A 925 12.19 17.64 -5.35
CA ASN A 925 11.01 17.30 -6.15
C ASN A 925 10.45 18.48 -6.97
N LEU A 926 11.31 19.38 -7.47
CA LEU A 926 10.91 20.55 -8.25
C LEU A 926 10.37 20.14 -9.61
N GLU A 927 9.09 20.39 -9.87
CA GLU A 927 8.47 20.04 -11.14
C GLU A 927 7.60 21.16 -11.73
N ILE A 928 7.77 21.36 -13.05
CA ILE A 928 6.88 22.14 -13.90
C ILE A 928 6.25 21.17 -14.89
N ILE A 929 4.95 20.92 -14.76
CA ILE A 929 4.24 19.95 -15.61
C ILE A 929 3.11 20.61 -16.39
N GLU A 930 2.80 20.05 -17.56
CA GLU A 930 1.61 20.43 -18.33
C GLU A 930 0.33 20.05 -17.58
N GLY A 931 -0.63 20.98 -17.57
CA GLY A 931 -1.92 20.84 -16.89
C GLY A 931 -3.07 20.61 -17.87
N GLN A 932 -3.84 21.66 -18.12
CA GLN A 932 -5.05 21.61 -18.96
C GLN A 932 -5.08 22.83 -19.92
N PRO A 933 -5.67 22.71 -21.12
CA PRO A 933 -5.91 23.85 -22.01
C PRO A 933 -6.77 24.93 -21.35
N LEU A 934 -6.46 26.18 -21.65
CA LEU A 934 -7.12 27.35 -21.05
C LEU A 934 -8.45 27.64 -21.74
N THR A 935 -9.51 27.76 -20.95
CA THR A 935 -10.87 28.07 -21.41
C THR A 935 -11.46 29.25 -20.64
N GLY A 936 -12.52 29.85 -21.19
CA GLY A 936 -13.32 30.89 -20.53
C GLY A 936 -12.50 32.05 -19.97
N GLU A 937 -12.69 32.32 -18.67
CA GLU A 937 -12.09 33.46 -17.97
C GLU A 937 -10.54 33.39 -17.91
N ALA A 938 -9.96 32.19 -17.80
CA ALA A 938 -8.50 32.02 -17.77
C ALA A 938 -7.87 32.39 -19.13
N LEU A 939 -8.49 31.94 -20.22
CA LEU A 939 -8.09 32.30 -21.59
C LEU A 939 -8.21 33.82 -21.84
N ALA A 940 -9.26 34.46 -21.33
CA ALA A 940 -9.41 35.91 -21.41
C ALA A 940 -8.35 36.66 -20.58
N ARG A 941 -8.03 36.18 -19.37
CA ARG A 941 -6.97 36.75 -18.52
C ARG A 941 -5.60 36.65 -19.19
N VAL A 942 -5.21 35.49 -19.73
CA VAL A 942 -3.87 35.34 -20.33
C VAL A 942 -3.70 36.19 -21.58
N LYS A 943 -4.71 36.26 -22.46
CA LYS A 943 -4.66 37.15 -23.65
C LYS A 943 -4.51 38.63 -23.25
N LYS A 944 -5.14 39.06 -22.16
CA LYS A 944 -4.97 40.43 -21.62
C LYS A 944 -3.57 40.66 -21.01
N ARG A 945 -2.98 39.67 -20.34
CA ARG A 945 -1.59 39.73 -19.84
C ARG A 945 -0.60 39.80 -20.99
N GLU A 946 -0.73 38.91 -21.98
CA GLU A 946 0.12 38.84 -23.17
C GLU A 946 0.12 40.17 -23.94
N HIS A 947 -1.05 40.76 -24.21
CA HIS A 947 -1.14 42.07 -24.86
C HIS A 947 -0.45 43.18 -24.05
N LYS A 948 -0.67 43.24 -22.72
CA LYS A 948 -0.01 44.25 -21.86
C LYS A 948 1.51 44.08 -21.89
N TRP A 949 1.99 42.85 -21.84
CA TRP A 949 3.41 42.52 -21.90
C TRP A 949 4.01 42.85 -23.28
N LYS A 950 3.30 42.60 -24.40
CA LYS A 950 3.75 42.99 -25.74
C LYS A 950 3.94 44.52 -25.86
N GLU A 951 3.06 45.33 -25.29
CA GLU A 951 3.26 46.79 -25.24
C GLU A 951 4.43 47.21 -24.32
N GLU A 952 4.59 46.56 -23.16
CA GLU A 952 5.76 46.80 -22.30
C GLU A 952 7.08 46.38 -22.96
N ARG A 953 7.10 45.31 -23.77
CA ARG A 953 8.27 44.87 -24.54
C ARG A 953 8.62 45.90 -25.62
N LYS A 954 7.64 46.46 -26.34
CA LYS A 954 7.87 47.56 -27.30
C LYS A 954 8.53 48.77 -26.63
N GLN A 955 8.00 49.21 -25.49
CA GLN A 955 8.57 50.35 -24.73
C GLN A 955 10.01 50.07 -24.25
N LYS A 956 10.28 48.85 -23.76
CA LYS A 956 11.64 48.44 -23.35
C LYS A 956 12.59 48.42 -24.55
N ARG A 957 12.20 47.83 -25.69
CA ARG A 957 12.99 47.79 -26.93
C ARG A 957 13.31 49.20 -27.46
N CYS A 958 12.39 50.17 -27.39
CA CYS A 958 12.68 51.54 -27.86
C CYS A 958 13.77 52.21 -26.99
N LYS A 959 13.69 52.10 -25.67
CA LYS A 959 14.74 52.61 -24.75
C LYS A 959 16.08 51.90 -24.92
N THR A 960 16.08 50.59 -25.20
CA THR A 960 17.30 49.87 -25.60
C THR A 960 17.90 50.51 -26.85
N LYS A 961 17.09 50.75 -27.89
CA LYS A 961 17.56 51.32 -29.16
C LYS A 961 18.20 52.70 -28.96
N GLU A 962 17.51 53.62 -28.28
CA GLU A 962 18.02 54.95 -27.95
C GLU A 962 19.38 54.90 -27.22
N ALA A 963 19.50 54.05 -26.19
CA ALA A 963 20.72 53.92 -25.41
C ALA A 963 21.88 53.31 -26.22
N VAL A 964 21.59 52.30 -27.04
CA VAL A 964 22.58 51.60 -27.87
C VAL A 964 23.04 52.48 -29.03
N GLU A 965 22.16 53.26 -29.66
CA GLU A 965 22.52 54.22 -30.71
C GLU A 965 23.39 55.37 -30.18
N ALA A 966 23.07 55.92 -29.00
CA ALA A 966 23.92 56.91 -28.33
C ALA A 966 25.31 56.34 -27.98
N THR A 967 25.34 55.12 -27.42
CA THR A 967 26.57 54.42 -27.04
C THR A 967 27.44 54.09 -28.25
N LEU A 968 26.86 53.54 -29.32
CA LEU A 968 27.57 53.28 -30.58
C LEU A 968 28.09 54.56 -31.22
N THR A 969 27.34 55.67 -31.16
CA THR A 969 27.80 56.97 -31.66
C THR A 969 29.05 57.45 -30.90
N ALA A 970 29.05 57.34 -29.58
CA ALA A 970 30.21 57.68 -28.76
C ALA A 970 31.41 56.75 -29.01
N ILE A 971 31.20 55.44 -29.13
CA ILE A 971 32.26 54.45 -29.45
C ILE A 971 32.85 54.73 -30.84
N ASN A 972 32.01 54.89 -31.87
CA ASN A 972 32.42 55.21 -33.24
C ASN A 972 33.18 56.55 -33.34
N ALA A 973 32.97 57.47 -32.41
CA ALA A 973 33.73 58.71 -32.37
C ALA A 973 35.22 58.49 -32.01
N LEU A 974 35.56 57.41 -31.29
CA LEU A 974 36.92 57.12 -30.78
C LEU A 974 37.88 56.57 -31.85
N PHE A 975 37.37 55.83 -32.83
CA PHE A 975 38.18 55.01 -33.76
C PHE A 975 38.24 55.61 -35.17
N THR A 976 39.35 55.38 -35.89
CA THR A 976 39.47 55.81 -37.30
C THR A 976 38.67 54.91 -38.26
N ASN A 977 38.42 53.65 -37.89
CA ASN A 977 37.86 52.64 -38.79
C ASN A 977 36.83 51.70 -38.13
N LYS A 978 36.05 51.01 -38.97
CA LYS A 978 34.97 50.08 -38.54
C LYS A 978 35.52 48.78 -37.93
N GLN A 979 36.79 48.45 -38.15
CA GLN A 979 37.47 47.30 -37.53
C GLN A 979 37.85 47.55 -36.06
N TYR A 980 37.65 48.77 -35.54
CA TYR A 980 37.95 49.20 -34.17
C TYR A 980 39.40 48.89 -33.74
N ASN A 981 40.37 49.02 -34.64
CA ASN A 981 41.78 48.64 -34.40
C ASN A 981 42.75 49.83 -34.23
N ARG A 982 42.28 51.06 -34.49
CA ARG A 982 43.05 52.32 -34.41
C ARG A 982 42.19 53.42 -33.78
N LEU A 983 42.72 54.14 -32.81
CA LEU A 983 42.09 55.35 -32.27
C LEU A 983 42.39 56.56 -33.13
N LYS A 984 41.46 57.52 -33.22
CA LYS A 984 41.76 58.85 -33.74
C LYS A 984 42.77 59.56 -32.83
N PHE A 985 43.66 60.37 -33.40
CA PHE A 985 44.63 61.14 -32.63
C PHE A 985 43.97 62.03 -31.56
N GLU A 986 42.85 62.68 -31.88
CA GLU A 986 42.09 63.60 -31.03
C GLU A 986 41.31 62.90 -29.90
N THR A 987 41.31 61.57 -29.86
CA THR A 987 40.63 60.81 -28.80
C THR A 987 41.41 60.95 -27.48
N LEU A 988 40.86 61.71 -26.55
CA LEU A 988 41.39 61.89 -25.20
C LEU A 988 40.86 60.79 -24.25
N PHE A 989 41.54 60.55 -23.12
CA PHE A 989 41.08 59.59 -22.12
C PHE A 989 39.64 59.85 -21.62
N PRO A 990 39.20 61.11 -21.38
CA PRO A 990 37.80 61.42 -21.09
C PRO A 990 36.79 60.95 -22.15
N HIS A 991 37.14 60.91 -23.44
CA HIS A 991 36.22 60.43 -24.48
C HIS A 991 35.96 58.91 -24.32
N ILE A 992 36.96 58.15 -23.90
CA ILE A 992 36.85 56.71 -23.62
C ILE A 992 36.02 56.49 -22.34
N LEU A 993 36.27 57.28 -21.30
CA LEU A 993 35.48 57.28 -20.06
C LEU A 993 34.01 57.68 -20.28
N HIS A 994 33.75 58.57 -21.24
CA HIS A 994 32.39 58.95 -21.64
C HIS A 994 31.66 57.78 -22.33
N ALA A 995 32.32 57.06 -23.23
CA ALA A 995 31.76 55.86 -23.85
C ALA A 995 31.49 54.74 -22.82
N ASP A 996 32.42 54.51 -21.89
CA ASP A 996 32.27 53.56 -20.77
C ASP A 996 31.05 53.87 -19.89
N GLU A 997 30.84 55.15 -19.56
CA GLU A 997 29.66 55.61 -18.80
C GLU A 997 28.34 55.43 -19.60
N LEU A 998 28.34 55.61 -20.92
CA LEU A 998 27.17 55.34 -21.75
C LEU A 998 26.84 53.84 -21.84
N VAL A 999 27.85 52.97 -21.98
CA VAL A 999 27.67 51.51 -21.90
C VAL A 999 27.02 51.11 -20.56
N LYS A 1000 27.47 51.68 -19.44
CA LYS A 1000 26.91 51.44 -18.10
C LYS A 1000 25.48 51.95 -17.92
N ARG A 1001 25.02 52.88 -18.76
CA ARG A 1001 23.64 53.42 -18.74
C ARG A 1001 22.65 52.61 -19.58
N ILE A 1002 23.09 51.58 -20.30
CA ILE A 1002 22.18 50.68 -21.05
C ILE A 1002 21.18 50.05 -20.05
N PRO A 1003 19.85 50.22 -20.24
CA PRO A 1003 18.88 49.68 -19.31
C PRO A 1003 18.75 48.15 -19.45
N TYR A 1004 18.12 47.48 -18.50
CA TYR A 1004 17.69 46.06 -18.60
C TYR A 1004 18.80 45.01 -18.92
N VAL A 1005 20.07 45.35 -18.69
CA VAL A 1005 21.24 44.46 -18.88
C VAL A 1005 21.20 43.22 -17.97
N TYR A 1006 20.59 43.33 -16.78
CA TYR A 1006 20.55 42.28 -15.76
C TYR A 1006 19.13 41.98 -15.29
N HIS A 1007 18.89 40.76 -14.79
CA HIS A 1007 17.58 40.34 -14.32
C HIS A 1007 17.15 41.07 -13.03
N PRO A 1008 15.97 41.73 -12.97
CA PRO A 1008 15.61 42.60 -11.86
C PRO A 1008 15.31 41.87 -10.54
N PHE A 1009 14.95 40.58 -10.55
CA PHE A 1009 14.79 39.79 -9.31
C PHE A 1009 16.14 39.36 -8.75
N LEU A 1010 17.05 38.94 -9.62
CA LEU A 1010 18.39 38.47 -9.26
C LEU A 1010 19.45 39.59 -9.27
N ARG A 1011 19.04 40.86 -9.28
CA ARG A 1011 19.95 42.01 -9.09
C ARG A 1011 20.75 41.85 -7.77
N GLY A 1012 22.05 42.11 -7.85
CA GLY A 1012 23.03 41.91 -6.78
C GLY A 1012 23.65 40.50 -6.72
N ALA A 1013 23.16 39.54 -7.53
CA ALA A 1013 23.76 38.22 -7.68
C ALA A 1013 25.23 38.29 -8.15
N TYR A 1014 26.03 37.30 -7.75
CA TYR A 1014 27.36 37.05 -8.30
C TYR A 1014 27.54 35.56 -8.66
N PRO A 1015 27.84 35.22 -9.93
CA PRO A 1015 27.84 36.10 -11.11
C PRO A 1015 26.52 36.84 -11.34
N GLU A 1016 26.56 37.97 -12.02
CA GLU A 1016 25.36 38.74 -12.34
C GLU A 1016 24.50 38.00 -13.39
N VAL A 1017 23.18 38.00 -13.21
CA VAL A 1017 22.28 37.21 -14.07
C VAL A 1017 21.85 38.03 -15.31
N PRO A 1018 22.07 37.52 -16.54
CA PRO A 1018 21.69 38.20 -17.78
C PRO A 1018 20.23 38.67 -17.84
N GLY A 1019 20.04 39.87 -18.36
CA GLY A 1019 18.75 40.45 -18.74
C GLY A 1019 18.61 40.59 -20.26
N MET A 1020 17.62 41.37 -20.70
CA MET A 1020 17.28 41.59 -22.12
C MET A 1020 18.48 42.05 -22.97
N ASN A 1021 19.34 42.89 -22.41
CA ASN A 1021 20.37 43.62 -23.15
C ASN A 1021 21.79 43.13 -22.85
N TYR A 1022 21.96 41.98 -22.18
CA TYR A 1022 23.26 41.53 -21.67
C TYR A 1022 24.31 41.35 -22.78
N ASP A 1023 23.96 40.67 -23.87
CA ASP A 1023 24.92 40.34 -24.94
C ASP A 1023 25.40 41.60 -25.67
N ILE A 1024 24.49 42.54 -25.93
CA ILE A 1024 24.82 43.84 -26.53
C ILE A 1024 25.70 44.67 -25.58
N PHE A 1025 25.40 44.67 -24.27
CA PHE A 1025 26.23 45.33 -23.27
C PHE A 1025 27.66 44.72 -23.21
N GLN A 1026 27.79 43.40 -23.28
CA GLN A 1026 29.10 42.72 -23.33
C GLN A 1026 29.88 43.11 -24.60
N GLN A 1027 29.23 43.11 -25.77
CA GLN A 1027 29.85 43.51 -27.04
C GLN A 1027 30.34 44.97 -27.01
N LEU A 1028 29.54 45.90 -26.50
CA LEU A 1028 29.91 47.32 -26.42
C LEU A 1028 30.98 47.56 -25.33
N SER A 1029 30.92 46.85 -24.20
CA SER A 1029 31.96 46.86 -23.16
C SER A 1029 33.31 46.40 -23.72
N ALA A 1030 33.33 45.36 -24.57
CA ALA A 1030 34.54 44.87 -25.22
C ALA A 1030 35.15 45.91 -26.18
N LEU A 1031 34.33 46.68 -26.90
CA LEU A 1031 34.81 47.78 -27.75
C LEU A 1031 35.41 48.93 -26.94
N VAL A 1032 34.81 49.30 -25.81
CA VAL A 1032 35.37 50.32 -24.89
C VAL A 1032 36.67 49.83 -24.25
N ALA A 1033 36.73 48.58 -23.79
CA ALA A 1033 37.96 47.97 -23.28
C ALA A 1033 39.08 47.96 -24.34
N ARG A 1034 38.74 47.69 -25.61
CA ARG A 1034 39.67 47.76 -26.74
C ARG A 1034 40.14 49.19 -27.03
N ALA A 1035 39.25 50.18 -26.93
CA ALA A 1035 39.61 51.60 -27.04
C ALA A 1035 40.63 51.98 -25.96
N ARG A 1036 40.39 51.59 -24.70
CA ARG A 1036 41.34 51.83 -23.60
C ARG A 1036 42.67 51.12 -23.83
N GLY A 1037 42.67 49.86 -24.25
CA GLY A 1037 43.91 49.13 -24.59
C GLY A 1037 44.73 49.82 -25.68
N LEU A 1038 44.09 50.39 -26.72
CA LEU A 1038 44.77 51.17 -27.75
C LEU A 1038 45.31 52.51 -27.24
N TYR A 1039 44.62 53.16 -26.29
CA TYR A 1039 45.10 54.37 -25.63
C TYR A 1039 46.36 54.08 -24.80
N ASP A 1040 46.31 53.03 -23.99
CA ASP A 1040 47.44 52.62 -23.15
C ASP A 1040 48.63 52.09 -23.99
N MET A 1041 48.39 51.48 -25.17
CA MET A 1041 49.46 51.03 -26.09
C MET A 1041 50.13 52.15 -26.89
N ARG A 1042 49.41 53.22 -27.28
CA ARG A 1042 50.03 54.34 -28.02
C ARG A 1042 50.78 55.33 -27.11
N ASN A 1043 50.54 55.25 -25.81
CA ASN A 1043 51.12 56.14 -24.81
C ASN A 1043 52.43 55.54 -24.25
N LEU A 1044 53.55 56.22 -24.47
CA LEU A 1044 54.85 55.81 -23.93
C LEU A 1044 55.01 56.10 -22.43
N VAL A 1045 54.13 56.91 -21.84
CA VAL A 1045 54.11 57.22 -20.40
C VAL A 1045 53.41 56.09 -19.64
N GLN A 1046 54.20 55.29 -18.92
CA GLN A 1046 53.70 54.14 -18.17
C GLN A 1046 52.79 54.59 -17.02
N ASN A 1047 51.57 54.05 -16.94
CA ASN A 1047 50.56 54.52 -15.98
C ASN A 1047 50.33 56.05 -16.08
N GLY A 1048 50.36 56.61 -17.28
CA GLY A 1048 50.08 58.02 -17.55
C GLY A 1048 48.65 58.46 -17.21
N THR A 1049 47.72 57.51 -17.02
CA THR A 1049 46.33 57.75 -16.55
C THR A 1049 46.16 57.58 -15.04
N PHE A 1050 47.26 57.37 -14.29
CA PHE A 1050 47.30 57.19 -12.83
C PHE A 1050 46.34 56.11 -12.27
N SER A 1051 45.84 55.22 -13.13
CA SER A 1051 44.84 54.20 -12.79
C SER A 1051 45.42 53.01 -12.02
N ALA A 1052 46.76 52.87 -12.00
CA ALA A 1052 47.51 52.05 -11.05
C ALA A 1052 48.09 52.87 -9.88
N GLY A 1053 47.44 53.98 -9.51
CA GLY A 1053 47.92 54.92 -8.50
C GLY A 1053 49.22 55.60 -8.94
N ILE A 1054 50.20 55.69 -8.02
CA ILE A 1054 51.56 56.20 -8.30
C ILE A 1054 52.51 55.15 -8.90
N GLY A 1055 52.00 53.98 -9.33
CA GLY A 1055 52.83 52.93 -9.95
C GLY A 1055 53.61 53.45 -11.17
N ASN A 1056 54.86 53.01 -11.32
CA ASN A 1056 55.82 53.47 -12.34
C ASN A 1056 56.23 54.96 -12.28
N TRP A 1057 55.78 55.72 -11.28
CA TRP A 1057 56.25 57.10 -11.01
C TRP A 1057 57.14 57.14 -9.77
N GLN A 1058 58.23 57.91 -9.83
CA GLN A 1058 59.05 58.25 -8.67
C GLN A 1058 58.46 59.54 -8.06
N VAL A 1059 57.89 59.46 -6.86
CA VAL A 1059 57.15 60.59 -6.26
C VAL A 1059 57.66 60.96 -4.87
N THR A 1060 57.39 62.19 -4.45
CA THR A 1060 57.59 62.68 -3.07
C THR A 1060 56.41 62.30 -2.15
N ASP A 1061 56.65 62.27 -0.83
CA ASP A 1061 55.69 61.78 0.17
C ASP A 1061 54.32 62.50 0.21
N GLY A 1062 54.22 63.74 -0.30
CA GLY A 1062 52.96 64.50 -0.38
C GLY A 1062 52.07 64.14 -1.58
N VAL A 1063 52.66 63.59 -2.65
CA VAL A 1063 51.97 63.24 -3.89
C VAL A 1063 51.02 62.09 -3.65
N THR A 1064 49.74 62.30 -3.98
CA THR A 1064 48.68 61.31 -3.75
C THR A 1064 47.76 61.22 -4.95
N THR A 1065 47.45 60.00 -5.39
CA THR A 1065 46.36 59.79 -6.34
C THR A 1065 45.02 59.80 -5.62
N ARG A 1066 44.01 60.44 -6.21
CA ARG A 1066 42.63 60.49 -5.72
C ARG A 1066 41.66 60.15 -6.85
N LEU A 1067 40.58 59.46 -6.52
CA LEU A 1067 39.47 59.29 -7.46
C LEU A 1067 38.67 60.60 -7.53
N GLU A 1068 38.63 61.24 -8.70
CA GLU A 1068 37.68 62.31 -9.00
C GLU A 1068 36.80 61.85 -10.18
N GLY A 1069 35.48 61.92 -10.05
CA GLY A 1069 34.56 61.38 -11.05
C GLY A 1069 34.75 59.87 -11.26
N ASN A 1070 34.97 59.45 -12.51
CA ASN A 1070 35.22 58.06 -12.91
C ASN A 1070 36.71 57.77 -13.21
N THR A 1071 37.64 58.64 -12.79
CA THR A 1071 39.07 58.54 -13.09
C THR A 1071 39.97 58.76 -11.86
N SER A 1072 41.22 58.33 -11.96
CA SER A 1072 42.26 58.54 -10.96
C SER A 1072 43.10 59.77 -11.36
N VAL A 1073 43.25 60.70 -10.43
CA VAL A 1073 43.94 61.97 -10.63
C VAL A 1073 45.15 62.04 -9.71
N LEU A 1074 46.32 62.36 -10.26
CA LEU A 1074 47.52 62.67 -9.48
C LEU A 1074 47.38 64.05 -8.84
N VAL A 1075 47.51 64.16 -7.52
CA VAL A 1075 47.38 65.42 -6.77
C VAL A 1075 48.68 65.77 -6.06
N LEU A 1076 49.27 66.89 -6.47
CA LEU A 1076 50.38 67.59 -5.85
C LEU A 1076 49.81 68.75 -5.01
N ARG A 1077 50.26 68.95 -3.77
CA ARG A 1077 49.66 69.92 -2.83
C ARG A 1077 50.61 70.96 -2.26
N GLU A 1078 51.91 70.80 -2.49
CA GLU A 1078 52.95 71.74 -2.12
C GLU A 1078 53.96 71.88 -3.26
N TRP A 1079 54.65 73.01 -3.36
CA TRP A 1079 55.71 73.27 -4.36
C TRP A 1079 56.90 72.31 -4.27
N SER A 1080 57.03 71.63 -3.13
CA SER A 1080 57.98 70.56 -2.85
C SER A 1080 57.60 69.22 -3.51
N ASP A 1081 56.33 69.06 -3.91
CA ASP A 1081 55.85 67.84 -4.54
C ASP A 1081 56.35 67.68 -5.97
N LYS A 1082 56.84 66.48 -6.29
CA LYS A 1082 57.23 66.10 -7.65
C LYS A 1082 56.86 64.66 -7.95
N ALA A 1083 56.49 64.39 -9.20
CA ALA A 1083 56.37 63.05 -9.75
C ALA A 1083 57.20 62.94 -11.03
N LEU A 1084 58.10 61.97 -11.10
CA LEU A 1084 59.07 61.82 -12.18
C LEU A 1084 58.97 60.43 -12.82
N GLN A 1085 59.15 60.35 -14.14
CA GLN A 1085 59.26 59.09 -14.87
C GLN A 1085 60.38 59.18 -15.91
N HIS A 1086 61.23 58.15 -15.96
CA HIS A 1086 62.25 58.00 -16.97
C HIS A 1086 61.74 57.09 -18.08
N LEU A 1087 61.81 57.54 -19.32
CA LEU A 1087 61.39 56.79 -20.51
C LEU A 1087 62.56 56.62 -21.46
N ARG A 1088 62.52 55.55 -22.25
CA ARG A 1088 63.33 55.43 -23.46
C ARG A 1088 62.48 55.66 -24.69
N ILE A 1089 63.03 56.38 -25.65
CA ILE A 1089 62.41 56.75 -26.91
C ILE A 1089 63.45 56.65 -28.04
N ASP A 1090 63.02 56.88 -29.27
CA ASP A 1090 63.88 56.88 -30.45
C ASP A 1090 64.29 58.33 -30.77
N ALA A 1091 65.60 58.60 -30.85
CA ALA A 1091 66.13 59.94 -31.10
C ALA A 1091 65.87 60.44 -32.54
N GLU A 1092 65.56 59.55 -33.48
CA GLU A 1092 65.27 59.95 -34.87
C GLU A 1092 63.78 60.29 -35.10
N ARG A 1093 62.96 60.35 -34.03
CA ARG A 1093 61.49 60.53 -34.12
C ARG A 1093 60.98 61.74 -33.35
N GLY A 1094 60.00 62.43 -33.92
CA GLY A 1094 59.20 63.42 -33.19
C GLY A 1094 58.14 62.77 -32.30
N TYR A 1095 57.76 63.46 -31.23
CA TYR A 1095 56.73 63.06 -30.26
C TYR A 1095 55.79 64.21 -29.91
N VAL A 1096 54.55 63.91 -29.53
CA VAL A 1096 53.62 64.86 -28.92
C VAL A 1096 53.39 64.48 -27.46
N LEU A 1097 53.80 65.36 -26.55
CA LEU A 1097 53.37 65.37 -25.16
C LEU A 1097 51.96 65.97 -25.09
N ARG A 1098 51.01 65.23 -24.51
CA ARG A 1098 49.65 65.69 -24.22
C ARG A 1098 49.34 65.53 -22.75
N VAL A 1099 48.93 66.62 -22.10
CA VAL A 1099 48.64 66.65 -20.66
C VAL A 1099 47.26 67.21 -20.43
N THR A 1100 46.41 66.47 -19.71
CA THR A 1100 45.10 66.94 -19.23
C THR A 1100 45.19 67.15 -17.73
N ALA A 1101 45.07 68.42 -17.30
CA ALA A 1101 45.32 68.82 -15.92
C ALA A 1101 44.50 70.05 -15.50
N ARG A 1102 44.41 70.27 -14.20
CA ARG A 1102 43.72 71.39 -13.53
C ARG A 1102 44.63 71.98 -12.45
N LYS A 1103 44.70 73.32 -12.40
CA LYS A 1103 45.43 74.07 -11.37
C LYS A 1103 44.44 74.74 -10.41
N GLU A 1104 44.68 74.58 -9.11
CA GLU A 1104 43.89 75.16 -8.02
C GLU A 1104 44.80 76.03 -7.13
N GLY A 1105 44.31 77.23 -6.75
CA GLY A 1105 45.08 78.22 -5.99
C GLY A 1105 45.81 79.22 -6.89
N ASN A 1106 46.86 79.85 -6.33
CA ASN A 1106 47.80 80.69 -7.08
C ASN A 1106 48.75 79.82 -7.91
N GLY A 1107 49.82 80.42 -8.44
CA GLY A 1107 50.96 79.70 -9.01
C GLY A 1107 50.67 78.86 -10.27
N ASP A 1108 51.68 78.08 -10.63
CA ASP A 1108 51.75 77.32 -11.87
C ASP A 1108 51.92 75.82 -11.56
N GLY A 1109 51.02 74.99 -12.09
CA GLY A 1109 51.29 73.57 -12.27
C GLY A 1109 52.08 73.37 -13.56
N TYR A 1110 52.96 72.36 -13.61
CA TYR A 1110 53.73 72.09 -14.82
C TYR A 1110 54.02 70.62 -15.05
N VAL A 1111 54.21 70.30 -16.34
CA VAL A 1111 54.87 69.08 -16.80
C VAL A 1111 56.01 69.50 -17.71
N VAL A 1112 57.23 69.12 -17.34
CA VAL A 1112 58.44 69.30 -18.15
C VAL A 1112 58.87 67.95 -18.69
N ILE A 1113 59.31 67.90 -19.94
CA ILE A 1113 60.13 66.81 -20.44
C ILE A 1113 61.55 67.34 -20.64
N HIS A 1114 62.52 66.65 -20.03
CA HIS A 1114 63.94 66.93 -20.15
C HIS A 1114 64.63 65.84 -20.96
N ASP A 1115 65.51 66.24 -21.88
CA ASP A 1115 66.52 65.38 -22.49
C ASP A 1115 67.87 65.49 -21.73
N CYS A 1116 68.77 64.54 -21.93
CA CYS A 1116 70.11 64.52 -21.36
C CYS A 1116 71.00 65.69 -21.85
N ASP A 1117 70.79 66.19 -23.07
CA ASP A 1117 71.55 67.31 -23.66
C ASP A 1117 70.89 68.70 -23.41
N ASN A 1118 70.21 68.86 -22.27
CA ASN A 1118 69.61 70.11 -21.78
C ASN A 1118 68.47 70.72 -22.63
N GLN A 1119 68.02 70.07 -23.70
CA GLN A 1119 66.70 70.37 -24.28
C GLN A 1119 65.61 70.11 -23.23
N GLN A 1120 64.69 71.05 -23.08
CA GLN A 1120 63.54 70.93 -22.19
C GLN A 1120 62.31 71.57 -22.81
N GLU A 1121 61.17 70.86 -22.76
CA GLU A 1121 59.87 71.40 -23.14
C GLU A 1121 58.93 71.43 -21.94
N LYS A 1122 58.19 72.54 -21.77
CA LYS A 1122 57.44 72.82 -20.52
C LYS A 1122 55.99 73.22 -20.79
N VAL A 1123 55.08 72.28 -20.57
CA VAL A 1123 53.64 72.55 -20.51
C VAL A 1123 53.30 73.14 -19.14
N THR A 1124 52.76 74.35 -19.11
CA THR A 1124 52.43 75.09 -17.88
C THR A 1124 50.92 75.34 -17.76
N PHE A 1125 50.38 75.21 -16.55
CA PHE A 1125 48.97 75.31 -16.20
C PHE A 1125 48.76 76.32 -15.07
N THR A 1126 47.92 77.31 -15.31
CA THR A 1126 47.55 78.38 -14.39
C THR A 1126 46.09 78.22 -13.97
N ALA A 1127 45.68 78.79 -12.83
CA ALA A 1127 44.26 78.81 -12.47
C ALA A 1127 43.39 79.53 -13.52
N CYS A 1128 43.97 80.52 -14.22
CA CYS A 1128 43.30 81.27 -15.29
C CYS A 1128 42.94 80.41 -16.52
N ASP A 1129 43.64 79.30 -16.78
CA ASP A 1129 43.31 78.39 -17.89
C ASP A 1129 41.90 77.78 -17.75
N SER A 1130 41.39 77.67 -16.52
CA SER A 1130 40.00 77.23 -16.26
C SER A 1130 38.94 78.29 -16.60
N SER A 1131 39.36 79.55 -16.79
CA SER A 1131 38.49 80.72 -17.01
C SER A 1131 38.43 81.21 -18.46
N THR A 1132 39.35 80.75 -19.32
CA THR A 1132 39.46 81.17 -20.72
C THR A 1132 38.59 80.37 -21.69
N MET A 1133 37.86 79.34 -21.22
CA MET A 1133 36.76 78.68 -21.95
C MET A 1133 35.49 79.58 -21.99
N GLY A 1134 35.65 80.83 -22.43
CA GLY A 1134 34.60 81.82 -22.62
C GLY A 1134 34.48 82.20 -24.10
N ALA A 1135 33.50 81.59 -24.78
CA ALA A 1135 33.21 81.65 -26.22
C ALA A 1135 34.11 80.79 -27.15
N SER A 1136 33.45 80.03 -28.04
CA SER A 1136 34.00 79.18 -29.14
C SER A 1136 35.19 78.28 -28.79
N THR A 1137 35.07 76.95 -28.80
CA THR A 1137 34.33 76.12 -29.78
C THR A 1137 33.28 75.21 -29.12
N GLY A 1138 32.17 75.82 -28.69
CA GLY A 1138 30.91 75.09 -28.48
C GLY A 1138 30.33 74.62 -29.82
N THR A 1139 30.96 73.63 -30.46
CA THR A 1139 30.38 72.93 -31.61
C THR A 1139 29.20 72.13 -31.07
N GLN A 1140 28.02 72.75 -31.08
CA GLN A 1140 26.78 71.99 -31.04
C GLN A 1140 26.77 71.08 -32.27
N ALA A 1141 27.20 69.84 -32.07
CA ALA A 1141 26.67 68.73 -32.82
C ALA A 1141 25.19 68.61 -32.45
N THR A 1142 24.37 69.51 -32.98
CA THR A 1142 22.94 69.28 -33.16
C THR A 1142 22.82 68.12 -34.13
N VAL A 1143 22.96 66.91 -33.59
CA VAL A 1143 22.48 65.69 -34.20
C VAL A 1143 20.97 65.85 -34.30
N ILE A 1144 20.53 66.46 -35.41
CA ILE A 1144 19.20 66.22 -35.93
C ILE A 1144 19.17 64.71 -36.15
N PRO A 1145 18.38 63.94 -35.37
CA PRO A 1145 18.31 62.51 -35.57
C PRO A 1145 17.82 62.27 -37.00
N ALA A 1146 18.38 61.28 -37.70
CA ALA A 1146 17.94 60.93 -39.04
C ALA A 1146 16.49 60.40 -38.96
N THR A 1147 15.51 61.28 -39.16
CA THR A 1147 14.09 60.99 -38.96
C THR A 1147 13.56 60.05 -40.06
N ASN A 1148 13.70 58.75 -39.83
CA ASN A 1148 12.95 57.67 -40.48
C ASN A 1148 12.71 56.51 -39.49
N CYS A 1149 12.32 56.85 -38.27
CA CYS A 1149 11.61 55.98 -37.33
C CYS A 1149 10.50 56.82 -36.67
N PRO A 1150 9.28 56.29 -36.50
CA PRO A 1150 8.19 57.03 -35.85
C PRO A 1150 8.50 57.28 -34.36
N PRO A 1151 8.09 58.44 -33.80
CA PRO A 1151 8.50 58.84 -32.45
C PRO A 1151 7.86 57.97 -31.35
N CYS A 1152 8.69 57.40 -30.49
CA CYS A 1152 8.25 56.74 -29.26
C CYS A 1152 7.70 57.79 -28.26
N HIS A 1153 6.38 57.98 -28.23
CA HIS A 1153 5.72 58.93 -27.33
C HIS A 1153 5.76 58.48 -25.84
N SER A 1154 6.91 58.63 -25.19
CA SER A 1154 7.04 58.64 -23.73
C SER A 1154 8.00 59.76 -23.29
N GLY A 1155 7.47 60.98 -23.17
CA GLY A 1155 8.23 62.22 -22.94
C GLY A 1155 8.79 62.39 -21.52
N THR A 1156 9.63 61.46 -21.08
CA THR A 1156 10.43 61.55 -19.84
C THR A 1156 11.83 60.92 -19.94
N TRP A 1157 12.10 60.04 -20.91
CA TRP A 1157 13.38 59.31 -20.98
C TRP A 1157 14.48 60.03 -21.76
N GLY A 1158 14.13 60.95 -22.65
CA GLY A 1158 15.10 61.85 -23.27
C GLY A 1158 15.82 62.72 -22.23
N GLU A 1159 15.13 63.11 -21.15
CA GLU A 1159 15.70 63.95 -20.09
C GLU A 1159 16.78 63.20 -19.28
N GLU A 1160 16.58 61.91 -18.96
CA GLU A 1160 17.56 61.10 -18.23
C GLU A 1160 18.84 60.83 -19.05
N MET A 1161 18.76 60.68 -20.38
CA MET A 1161 19.98 60.61 -21.23
C MET A 1161 20.68 61.96 -21.41
N THR A 1162 19.95 63.08 -21.34
CA THR A 1162 20.56 64.42 -21.39
C THR A 1162 21.24 64.87 -20.10
N LEU A 1163 21.19 64.08 -19.02
CA LEU A 1163 22.01 64.31 -17.84
C LEU A 1163 23.51 64.22 -18.23
N PRO A 1164 24.25 65.34 -18.24
CA PRO A 1164 25.61 65.35 -18.77
C PRO A 1164 26.48 64.37 -17.99
N VAL A 1165 27.15 63.48 -18.70
CA VAL A 1165 28.23 62.68 -18.13
C VAL A 1165 29.24 63.65 -17.52
N THR A 1166 29.52 63.49 -16.24
CA THR A 1166 30.34 64.43 -15.46
C THR A 1166 31.83 64.26 -15.78
N MET A 1167 32.20 64.69 -16.99
CA MET A 1167 33.58 65.02 -17.35
C MET A 1167 34.16 65.99 -16.30
N LEU A 1168 35.43 65.85 -15.95
CA LEU A 1168 36.01 66.65 -14.87
C LEU A 1168 36.05 68.14 -15.22
N SER A 1169 35.24 68.94 -14.55
CA SER A 1169 35.12 70.37 -14.83
C SER A 1169 36.38 71.14 -14.42
N GLY A 1170 36.81 72.06 -15.29
CA GLY A 1170 38.02 72.88 -15.07
C GLY A 1170 39.35 72.18 -15.34
N TYR A 1171 39.34 70.97 -15.92
CA TYR A 1171 40.54 70.36 -16.50
C TYR A 1171 40.72 70.85 -17.94
N VAL A 1172 41.97 71.06 -18.34
CA VAL A 1172 42.36 71.57 -19.65
C VAL A 1172 43.39 70.62 -20.25
N THR A 1173 43.24 70.27 -21.52
CA THR A 1173 44.25 69.52 -22.27
C THR A 1173 45.17 70.51 -22.99
N LYS A 1174 46.49 70.39 -22.78
CA LYS A 1174 47.52 71.12 -23.52
C LYS A 1174 48.48 70.13 -24.19
N THR A 1175 49.05 70.54 -25.32
CA THR A 1175 49.99 69.72 -26.12
C THR A 1175 51.28 70.48 -26.38
N ALA A 1176 52.40 69.76 -26.43
CA ALA A 1176 53.70 70.24 -26.90
C ALA A 1176 54.33 69.21 -27.84
N GLU A 1177 54.97 69.70 -28.90
CA GLU A 1177 55.77 68.89 -29.82
C GLU A 1177 57.20 68.79 -29.29
N ILE A 1178 57.81 67.61 -29.39
CA ILE A 1178 59.10 67.29 -28.80
C ILE A 1178 59.93 66.52 -29.83
N PHE A 1179 61.14 66.99 -30.08
CA PHE A 1179 62.13 66.32 -30.92
C PHE A 1179 63.38 66.09 -30.05
N PRO A 1180 63.58 64.87 -29.52
CA PRO A 1180 64.69 64.54 -28.63
C PRO A 1180 66.01 64.43 -29.41
N ASP A 1181 67.11 64.75 -28.75
CA ASP A 1181 68.47 64.48 -29.23
C ASP A 1181 69.01 63.12 -28.72
N THR A 1182 68.41 62.50 -27.68
CA THR A 1182 68.90 61.24 -27.09
C THR A 1182 67.85 60.15 -26.84
N ASP A 1183 68.31 58.91 -26.56
CA ASP A 1183 67.46 57.73 -26.28
C ASP A 1183 66.69 57.81 -24.95
N ARG A 1184 66.85 58.89 -24.16
CA ARG A 1184 66.39 58.98 -22.76
C ARG A 1184 65.85 60.35 -22.40
N ILE A 1185 64.55 60.37 -22.12
CA ILE A 1185 63.90 61.53 -21.53
C ILE A 1185 63.47 61.29 -20.09
N ARG A 1186 63.24 62.39 -19.38
CA ARG A 1186 62.59 62.42 -18.07
C ARG A 1186 61.36 63.30 -18.13
N VAL A 1187 60.20 62.73 -17.83
CA VAL A 1187 58.98 63.49 -17.53
C VAL A 1187 59.05 63.90 -16.06
N GLU A 1188 58.89 65.20 -15.77
CA GLU A 1188 58.73 65.73 -14.40
C GLU A 1188 57.43 66.51 -14.30
N ILE A 1189 56.56 66.11 -13.38
CA ILE A 1189 55.35 66.83 -12.96
C ILE A 1189 55.68 67.55 -11.66
N GLY A 1190 55.35 68.85 -11.57
CA GLY A 1190 55.57 69.67 -10.39
C GLY A 1190 54.61 70.85 -10.31
N GLU A 1191 54.70 71.63 -9.24
CA GLU A 1191 53.88 72.83 -9.02
C GLU A 1191 54.70 73.93 -8.31
N THR A 1192 54.23 75.19 -8.27
CA THR A 1192 55.00 76.32 -7.69
C THR A 1192 54.35 77.01 -6.48
N GLU A 1193 53.03 76.95 -6.33
CA GLU A 1193 52.27 77.44 -5.16
C GLU A 1193 50.81 76.96 -5.24
N GLY A 1194 50.38 76.02 -4.38
CA GLY A 1194 48.97 75.62 -4.28
C GLY A 1194 48.73 74.14 -4.58
N THR A 1195 47.74 73.81 -5.40
CA THR A 1195 47.42 72.40 -5.70
C THR A 1195 47.31 72.16 -7.20
N PHE A 1196 48.02 71.15 -7.71
CA PHE A 1196 47.99 70.76 -9.12
C PHE A 1196 47.47 69.34 -9.27
N LYS A 1197 46.54 69.15 -10.20
CA LYS A 1197 45.79 67.91 -10.42
C LYS A 1197 45.97 67.46 -11.86
N VAL A 1198 46.46 66.25 -12.08
CA VAL A 1198 46.71 65.71 -13.42
C VAL A 1198 45.87 64.45 -13.64
N GLU A 1199 45.00 64.48 -14.66
CA GLU A 1199 44.14 63.35 -15.04
C GLU A 1199 44.88 62.39 -15.99
N SER A 1200 45.61 62.94 -16.97
CA SER A 1200 46.38 62.13 -17.90
C SER A 1200 47.64 62.84 -18.40
N VAL A 1201 48.76 62.13 -18.41
CA VAL A 1201 49.98 62.47 -19.17
C VAL A 1201 50.17 61.41 -20.25
N GLU A 1202 50.30 61.86 -21.49
CA GLU A 1202 50.40 61.01 -22.68
C GLU A 1202 51.57 61.47 -23.57
N LEU A 1203 52.35 60.53 -24.10
CA LEU A 1203 53.43 60.79 -25.06
C LEU A 1203 53.25 59.87 -26.27
N ILE A 1204 52.91 60.45 -27.43
CA ILE A 1204 52.62 59.75 -28.68
C ILE A 1204 53.75 59.99 -29.70
N CYS A 1205 54.17 58.97 -30.44
CA CYS A 1205 55.09 59.09 -31.56
C CYS A 1205 54.43 59.75 -32.78
N MET A 1206 55.08 60.71 -33.44
CA MET A 1206 54.49 61.43 -34.59
C MET A 1206 54.21 60.52 -35.80
N GLU A 1207 55.01 59.47 -36.05
CA GLU A 1207 54.69 58.47 -37.07
C GLU A 1207 53.31 57.82 -36.85
N HIS A 1208 52.87 57.66 -35.60
CA HIS A 1208 51.52 57.13 -35.28
C HIS A 1208 50.40 58.15 -35.56
N MET A 1209 50.74 59.39 -35.96
CA MET A 1209 49.80 60.38 -36.48
C MET A 1209 49.87 60.48 -38.01
N GLU A 1210 51.04 60.41 -38.63
CA GLU A 1210 51.17 60.60 -40.09
C GLU A 1210 50.41 59.53 -40.90
N ASP A 1211 50.20 58.34 -40.33
CA ASP A 1211 49.36 57.28 -40.90
C ASP A 1211 47.88 57.70 -41.12
N HIS A 1212 47.39 58.77 -40.45
CA HIS A 1212 46.09 59.37 -40.76
C HIS A 1212 46.00 59.97 -42.18
N MET A 1213 47.12 60.37 -42.80
CA MET A 1213 47.11 61.01 -44.12
C MET A 1213 46.93 60.04 -45.28
N TYR A 1214 47.25 58.75 -45.11
CA TYR A 1214 47.08 57.74 -46.17
C TYR A 1214 45.75 56.99 -46.10
N ASP A 1215 45.18 56.74 -44.90
CA ASP A 1215 43.89 56.06 -44.73
C ASP A 1215 42.69 56.86 -45.34
N MET A 1216 42.83 58.16 -45.61
CA MET A 1216 41.80 58.96 -46.31
C MET A 1216 41.81 58.82 -47.85
N ALA A 1217 42.75 58.09 -48.44
CA ALA A 1217 42.95 58.02 -49.90
C ALA A 1217 42.72 56.63 -50.52
N GLY A 1218 42.32 55.61 -49.73
CA GLY A 1218 42.38 54.20 -50.17
C GLY A 1218 41.22 53.30 -49.70
N ASN A 1219 39.99 53.57 -50.17
CA ASN A 1219 39.08 52.56 -50.76
C ASN A 1219 37.63 53.09 -50.91
N LEU A 1220 37.31 53.66 -52.07
CA LEU A 1220 35.98 53.46 -52.66
C LEU A 1220 35.96 52.05 -53.26
N GLU A 1221 35.58 51.02 -52.47
CA GLU A 1221 34.89 49.80 -52.95
C GLU A 1221 34.51 48.79 -51.84
N GLU A 1222 35.05 48.87 -50.61
CA GLU A 1222 34.66 47.99 -49.48
C GLU A 1222 33.54 48.55 -48.58
N GLU A 1223 32.61 49.34 -49.13
CA GLU A 1223 31.60 50.05 -48.32
C GLU A 1223 30.42 49.16 -47.84
N MET A 1224 30.40 47.85 -48.17
CA MET A 1224 29.26 46.95 -47.91
C MET A 1224 29.51 45.69 -47.06
N GLN A 1225 30.75 45.21 -46.87
CA GLN A 1225 31.02 43.97 -46.12
C GLN A 1225 32.28 44.09 -45.25
N GLY A 1226 32.12 44.61 -44.01
CA GLY A 1226 33.27 44.92 -43.14
C GLY A 1226 33.04 44.80 -41.63
N LEU A 1227 31.86 44.35 -41.19
CA LEU A 1227 31.57 43.98 -39.80
C LEU A 1227 30.68 42.75 -39.79
N GLY A 1228 31.09 41.70 -39.07
CA GLY A 1228 30.30 40.48 -38.82
C GLY A 1228 29.13 40.70 -37.85
N ILE A 1229 28.47 41.85 -37.93
CA ILE A 1229 27.17 42.10 -37.30
C ILE A 1229 26.12 41.70 -38.35
N GLU A 1230 26.05 40.40 -38.66
CA GLU A 1230 24.82 39.87 -39.22
C GLU A 1230 23.70 40.10 -38.20
N SER A 1231 22.53 40.47 -38.70
CA SER A 1231 21.41 40.83 -37.85
C SER A 1231 20.97 39.68 -36.95
N SER A 1232 21.09 39.85 -35.64
CA SER A 1232 20.11 39.28 -34.72
C SER A 1232 18.74 39.83 -35.13
N HIS A 1233 17.91 38.97 -35.74
CA HIS A 1233 16.74 39.38 -36.50
C HIS A 1233 15.65 39.96 -35.57
N ALA A 1234 15.64 41.30 -35.39
CA ALA A 1234 14.69 41.96 -34.51
C ALA A 1234 14.32 43.43 -34.84
N VAL A 1235 14.98 44.11 -35.80
CA VAL A 1235 14.77 45.56 -36.04
C VAL A 1235 14.84 46.00 -37.53
N THR A 1236 14.13 45.34 -38.44
CA THR A 1236 13.67 45.98 -39.71
C THR A 1236 12.59 45.16 -40.41
N TYR A 1237 11.31 45.50 -40.18
CA TYR A 1237 10.21 45.19 -41.11
C TYR A 1237 9.05 46.19 -40.92
N GLU A 1238 9.21 47.41 -41.43
CA GLU A 1238 8.03 48.24 -41.76
C GLU A 1238 7.41 47.71 -43.06
N MET A 1239 6.53 46.71 -42.91
CA MET A 1239 5.47 46.45 -43.89
C MET A 1239 4.12 46.64 -43.21
N CYS A 1240 3.34 47.61 -43.68
CA CYS A 1240 1.99 47.85 -43.21
C CYS A 1240 1.04 46.71 -43.64
N PHE A 1241 0.91 45.69 -42.78
CA PHE A 1241 -0.15 44.70 -42.85
C PHE A 1241 -0.86 44.57 -41.51
N SER A 1242 -2.18 44.41 -41.55
CA SER A 1242 -3.00 44.08 -40.39
C SER A 1242 -2.83 42.61 -40.05
N TRP A 1243 -2.12 42.31 -38.97
CA TRP A 1243 -1.96 40.95 -38.45
C TRP A 1243 -2.89 40.69 -37.27
N ASP A 1244 -4.17 40.44 -37.57
CA ASP A 1244 -4.99 39.56 -36.74
C ASP A 1244 -4.39 38.15 -36.86
N ILE A 1245 -3.43 37.81 -35.99
CA ILE A 1245 -2.97 36.43 -35.84
C ILE A 1245 -4.10 35.64 -35.16
N GLN A 1246 -4.99 35.10 -36.00
CA GLN A 1246 -5.81 33.97 -35.60
C GLN A 1246 -4.86 32.79 -35.36
N CYS A 1247 -4.50 32.56 -34.09
CA CYS A 1247 -3.97 31.27 -33.68
C CYS A 1247 -4.93 30.17 -34.20
N PRO A 1248 -4.44 29.09 -34.84
CA PRO A 1248 -5.30 28.10 -35.44
C PRO A 1248 -6.29 27.53 -34.42
N MET A 1249 -7.59 27.78 -34.61
CA MET A 1249 -8.61 26.96 -33.97
C MET A 1249 -8.60 25.61 -34.68
N GLU A 1250 -8.23 24.55 -33.96
CA GLU A 1250 -8.35 23.19 -34.48
C GLU A 1250 -9.81 22.94 -34.90
N ALA A 1251 -10.01 22.54 -36.15
CA ALA A 1251 -11.33 22.27 -36.68
C ALA A 1251 -11.93 21.03 -35.99
N SER A 1252 -13.17 21.12 -35.56
CA SER A 1252 -13.89 20.00 -34.95
C SER A 1252 -14.13 18.89 -35.97
N ILE A 1253 -13.30 17.84 -35.93
CA ILE A 1253 -13.47 16.63 -36.72
C ILE A 1253 -14.62 15.79 -36.09
N PRO A 1254 -15.65 15.38 -36.86
CA PRO A 1254 -16.74 14.56 -36.33
C PRO A 1254 -16.28 13.12 -36.02
N PRO A 1255 -16.97 12.41 -35.12
CA PRO A 1255 -16.52 11.11 -34.63
C PRO A 1255 -16.57 10.03 -35.72
N ILE A 1256 -15.41 9.40 -35.99
CA ILE A 1256 -15.32 8.21 -36.84
C ILE A 1256 -15.55 6.98 -35.98
N VAL A 1257 -16.59 6.21 -36.33
CA VAL A 1257 -16.92 4.91 -35.72
C VAL A 1257 -15.90 3.86 -36.19
N PRO A 1258 -15.35 3.00 -35.30
CA PRO A 1258 -14.27 2.08 -35.67
C PRO A 1258 -14.74 0.90 -36.54
N PRO A 1259 -13.97 0.52 -37.59
CA PRO A 1259 -14.09 -0.78 -38.23
C PRO A 1259 -13.27 -1.85 -37.47
N THR A 1260 -13.79 -3.08 -37.44
CA THR A 1260 -13.19 -4.24 -36.77
C THR A 1260 -12.18 -4.99 -37.64
N THR A 1261 -11.13 -5.54 -37.01
CA THR A 1261 -10.38 -6.78 -37.36
C THR A 1261 -9.79 -6.94 -38.78
N MET A 1262 -8.46 -7.06 -38.91
CA MET A 1262 -7.77 -8.35 -39.14
C MET A 1262 -6.23 -8.25 -39.32
N TYR A 1263 -5.52 -9.21 -38.71
CA TYR A 1263 -4.29 -9.94 -39.11
C TYR A 1263 -3.13 -9.31 -39.95
N ASP A 1264 -1.91 -9.65 -39.48
CA ASP A 1264 -0.63 -9.88 -40.17
C ASP A 1264 -0.12 -8.95 -41.29
N MET A 1265 1.11 -8.43 -41.09
CA MET A 1265 2.31 -9.05 -41.69
C MET A 1265 3.61 -8.63 -40.98
N ALA A 1266 4.65 -9.47 -41.09
CA ALA A 1266 5.91 -9.35 -40.33
C ALA A 1266 7.00 -8.54 -41.06
N GLY A 1267 8.07 -8.16 -40.33
CA GLY A 1267 9.31 -7.64 -40.93
C GLY A 1267 10.36 -7.17 -39.91
N ASN A 1268 11.43 -7.93 -39.73
CA ASN A 1268 12.61 -7.51 -38.96
C ASN A 1268 13.39 -6.40 -39.70
N VAL A 1269 13.94 -5.44 -38.95
CA VAL A 1269 15.29 -4.88 -39.19
C VAL A 1269 15.96 -4.60 -37.83
N GLU A 1270 16.94 -5.43 -37.47
CA GLU A 1270 18.09 -4.98 -36.67
C GLU A 1270 19.18 -4.46 -37.63
N GLU A 1271 20.20 -3.76 -37.12
CA GLU A 1271 21.22 -2.98 -37.88
C GLU A 1271 20.62 -1.71 -38.54
N GLU A 1272 21.02 -0.47 -38.24
CA GLU A 1272 22.38 0.05 -38.11
C GLU A 1272 22.53 1.17 -37.04
N ILE A 1273 23.39 0.96 -36.04
CA ILE A 1273 24.07 2.07 -35.34
C ILE A 1273 25.48 2.17 -35.95
N ARG A 1274 25.66 2.98 -37.00
CA ARG A 1274 27.01 3.22 -37.54
C ARG A 1274 27.29 4.44 -38.42
N TYR A 1275 26.62 5.58 -38.24
CA TYR A 1275 27.25 6.90 -38.52
C TYR A 1275 26.42 8.10 -37.98
N LEU A 1276 26.63 8.44 -36.69
CA LEU A 1276 26.73 9.80 -36.12
C LEU A 1276 26.96 9.69 -34.61
#